data_AF-A0A842ZWI8-F1
#
_entry.id   AF-A0A842ZWI8-F1
#
_cell.length_a   1.000
_cell.length_b   1.000
_cell.length_c   1.000
_cell.angle_alpha   90.00
_cell.angle_beta   90.00
_cell.angle_gamma   90.00
#
_symmetry.space_group_name_H-M   'P 1'
#
loop_
_entity.id
_entity.type
_entity.pdbx_description
1 polymer ?
#
loop_
_entity_poly.entity_id
_entity_poly.type
_entity_poly.pdbx_seq_one_letter_code
_entity_poly.pdbx_strand_id
1 'polypeptide(L)'
;MGKKNQRKNKAASEVLGTLLLIGIGVSLFVLLAIVTISLPSVFFSDPTPSVNIIGMMKGNSVVFEHHGGQAIPLDTEITVMFAETPVVMTVGDVLDSASKADGEWNIGEKIVIPYNNPNLPIMQISVTITDKASNSVIMRGVLQEGSQGVNPIAVTLNADSITTNTAKIYMHYDFRYYLGTKKVSFTYIKASTYIANNSAPWNSTGWVQVFNHNGSYNYNLIGLNENTEYFYQAWVQYNSSTNVSQKLTSYGTINMFRTQSYSSGLWHFDENSGLIAIDSSNNGNNGSLFPPDVTQAPQRLNQSDAVVNNKSLRFDGYNDYVTVNHASSLSPTNEIAIEAWVKPEFKNEEKGNNIQRINSTIFGTQTYGCYEPDIINLSNDRYAIVSRNSVYGGFVITTQISDEGNITENATTSVYDIYQFETVRCETPKIIKVAASSDIYAIVYRGQSGFLYIATVQILSNGKITKAIQGKVAIDSINCYYPDIIYTEGDYYAVVYSSYEFYLATNRYVGRMQTAIITSAGVITAQKSYYNFGSASTPAGIMLYPDIIHVNDDYYSVVFRDSDTDGSLRALQIKNGWNIFCDNIIYKFDNDNISDLPLRVIHVYDKIYAVFYGDKAGDLIRGGAIRTIKLSDTGTFEDSVGYSKLLPPADWTQFSYPEIIHIAGDIFAVTYRISTRAEVKTFEISNMGIINNHSSDSAWKYVFQPTSSYTIYSPKIIEVSSVKDTYAIVYHKSVSYDTNNGVLLTIKIADNGSILKKILDSVLLGPVNFYAPDIVHVSNDIYAVVCRKVLYGSMSLHTIRISNVGKIENSFIDTLDIPMPEVTPGLSIKIVYVTNNIYLIVFDNYGNHAVTLKTVEIADNGTIRDSVLCSYNITKSGYSNFCSPNVIRIKNNIFAVSYHSTNYASKSDFVRTIQISLTGNITLIDTYTMNAYFSSVYGYDEYTDIIPVDGSNHLYALLYGYDYISTGTHRGLGVIITIQINDTGVINQNPFATFTFETYGCSRPDIINITNGIYAVAYSKSVGTSPYQISGYIQTMSISSNGTVIKKIDAVSFTTISSSYDIAHSQFLNHIYRDIYALIYTVPSGSTSKGYISTFCIATSGSIYRTVTNAIFDFTLALKSGANILPSYTNITNNIVALCYQGDYDDGYIETVKITISDTSATLKNILSKAGSYEIKGNKTIFIATLRTTSGDKTLTLPVHQGWNYLVLTYDHARIKFFNNLTNVSLLCNENIQTFSTSLIFGGYSGIYDEFAIYKTHLRDDEIYDHYTKY
;
A
#
# COMPACT_ATOMS: atom_id res chain seq x y z
N MET A 1 -21.12 -78.89 -0.70
CA MET A 1 -21.78 -78.89 0.63
C MET A 1 -21.03 -77.92 1.56
N GLY A 2 -21.57 -77.54 2.73
CA GLY A 2 -20.85 -76.67 3.69
C GLY A 2 -21.40 -75.24 3.91
N LYS A 3 -22.69 -74.98 3.69
CA LYS A 3 -23.39 -73.75 4.14
C LYS A 3 -24.67 -74.15 4.92
N LYS A 4 -25.04 -73.34 5.92
CA LYS A 4 -26.01 -73.59 7.01
C LYS A 4 -25.53 -74.56 8.11
N ASN A 5 -25.10 -74.04 9.27
CA ASN A 5 -25.74 -74.35 10.57
C ASN A 5 -25.16 -73.66 11.83
N GLN A 6 -23.92 -73.14 11.86
CA GLN A 6 -23.38 -72.47 13.07
C GLN A 6 -23.46 -70.93 13.11
N ARG A 7 -24.21 -70.29 12.18
CA ARG A 7 -24.60 -68.87 12.33
C ARG A 7 -25.64 -68.60 13.44
N LYS A 8 -26.08 -69.62 14.19
CA LYS A 8 -27.06 -69.46 15.30
C LYS A 8 -26.46 -68.95 16.62
N ASN A 9 -25.16 -69.16 16.87
CA ASN A 9 -24.63 -69.02 18.24
C ASN A 9 -24.22 -67.58 18.63
N LYS A 10 -23.94 -66.67 17.69
CA LYS A 10 -23.66 -65.26 18.03
C LYS A 10 -24.93 -64.49 18.40
N ALA A 11 -26.00 -64.61 17.61
CA ALA A 11 -27.30 -64.05 17.95
C ALA A 11 -27.85 -64.61 19.28
N ALA A 12 -27.64 -65.91 19.55
CA ALA A 12 -27.99 -66.50 20.84
C ALA A 12 -27.20 -65.88 22.01
N SER A 13 -25.92 -65.54 21.82
CA SER A 13 -25.09 -64.90 22.86
C SER A 13 -25.51 -63.47 23.16
N GLU A 14 -25.89 -62.70 22.14
CA GLU A 14 -26.39 -61.33 22.31
C GLU A 14 -27.77 -61.35 22.99
N VAL A 15 -28.68 -62.22 22.54
CA VAL A 15 -30.01 -62.40 23.16
C VAL A 15 -29.90 -62.91 24.61
N LEU A 16 -28.98 -63.83 24.91
CA LEU A 16 -28.70 -64.24 26.29
C LEU A 16 -28.12 -63.11 27.14
N GLY A 17 -27.21 -62.30 26.59
CA GLY A 17 -26.69 -61.11 27.28
C GLY A 17 -27.79 -60.10 27.61
N THR A 18 -28.66 -59.78 26.64
CA THR A 18 -29.80 -58.87 26.85
C THR A 18 -30.83 -59.46 27.81
N LEU A 19 -31.15 -60.76 27.72
CA LEU A 19 -32.05 -61.43 28.67
C LEU A 19 -31.47 -61.49 30.09
N LEU A 20 -30.15 -61.64 30.24
CA LEU A 20 -29.49 -61.57 31.55
C LEU A 20 -29.53 -60.15 32.12
N LEU A 21 -29.29 -59.13 31.30
CA LEU A 21 -29.35 -57.73 31.72
C LEU A 21 -30.78 -57.31 32.10
N ILE A 22 -31.78 -57.71 31.31
CA ILE A 22 -33.20 -57.51 31.62
C ILE A 22 -33.60 -58.34 32.85
N GLY A 23 -33.12 -59.57 32.99
CA GLY A 23 -33.39 -60.43 34.15
C GLY A 23 -32.85 -59.82 35.45
N ILE A 24 -31.61 -59.30 35.44
CA ILE A 24 -31.02 -58.57 36.57
C ILE A 24 -31.78 -57.27 36.82
N GLY A 25 -32.05 -56.47 35.78
CA GLY A 25 -32.77 -55.20 35.91
C GLY A 25 -34.18 -55.38 36.48
N VAL A 26 -34.98 -56.28 35.92
CA VAL A 26 -36.32 -56.62 36.42
C VAL A 26 -36.23 -57.21 37.83
N SER A 27 -35.24 -58.05 38.15
CA SER A 27 -35.07 -58.54 39.53
C SER A 27 -34.75 -57.40 40.51
N LEU A 28 -33.91 -56.44 40.13
CA LEU A 28 -33.56 -55.29 40.95
C LEU A 28 -34.75 -54.35 41.16
N PHE A 29 -35.52 -54.07 40.09
CA PHE A 29 -36.73 -53.24 40.16
C PHE A 29 -37.90 -53.95 40.83
N VAL A 30 -38.03 -55.28 40.74
CA VAL A 30 -39.01 -56.06 41.52
C VAL A 30 -38.62 -56.12 42.99
N LEU A 31 -37.33 -56.25 43.33
CA LEU A 31 -36.88 -56.15 44.72
C LEU A 31 -37.13 -54.76 45.29
N LEU A 32 -36.83 -53.70 44.52
CA LEU A 32 -37.14 -52.32 44.88
C LEU A 32 -38.65 -52.08 45.02
N ALA A 33 -39.47 -52.64 44.14
CA ALA A 33 -40.93 -52.60 44.22
C ALA A 33 -41.47 -53.35 45.45
N ILE A 34 -40.94 -54.53 45.78
CA ILE A 34 -41.34 -55.29 46.99
C ILE A 34 -40.97 -54.50 48.26
N VAL A 35 -39.80 -53.87 48.29
CA VAL A 35 -39.36 -53.02 49.41
C VAL A 35 -40.18 -51.72 49.52
N THR A 36 -40.73 -51.19 48.42
CA THR A 36 -41.52 -49.94 48.42
C THR A 36 -43.04 -50.13 48.47
N ILE A 37 -43.56 -51.32 48.14
CA ILE A 37 -45.01 -51.58 48.00
C ILE A 37 -45.52 -52.64 49.01
N SER A 38 -44.65 -53.40 49.68
CA SER A 38 -45.09 -54.50 50.57
C SER A 38 -44.36 -54.61 51.92
N LEU A 39 -44.65 -53.68 52.84
CA LEU A 39 -44.67 -53.95 54.29
C LEU A 39 -45.64 -52.97 55.01
N PRO A 40 -46.90 -53.37 55.29
CA PRO A 40 -47.89 -52.51 55.93
C PRO A 40 -47.93 -52.62 57.47
N SER A 41 -48.08 -51.47 58.12
CA SER A 41 -48.82 -51.24 59.38
C SER A 41 -48.62 -52.19 60.58
N VAL A 42 -47.51 -52.02 61.30
CA VAL A 42 -47.44 -52.09 62.78
C VAL A 42 -46.40 -51.02 63.18
N PHE A 43 -46.68 -49.97 63.97
CA PHE A 43 -47.68 -49.77 65.02
C PHE A 43 -48.61 -48.58 64.73
N PHE A 44 -49.77 -48.52 65.39
CA PHE A 44 -50.74 -47.42 65.24
C PHE A 44 -50.41 -46.25 66.16
N SER A 45 -50.14 -45.09 65.57
CA SER A 45 -50.88 -43.87 65.91
C SER A 45 -51.98 -43.69 64.87
N ASP A 46 -52.96 -42.84 65.12
CA ASP A 46 -53.83 -42.38 64.02
C ASP A 46 -53.01 -41.64 62.95
N PRO A 47 -53.41 -41.66 61.67
CA PRO A 47 -52.71 -40.92 60.62
C PRO A 47 -52.83 -39.42 60.88
N THR A 48 -51.75 -38.66 60.68
CA THR A 48 -51.77 -37.19 60.73
C THR A 48 -52.94 -36.65 59.90
N PRO A 49 -53.87 -35.86 60.48
CA PRO A 49 -55.01 -35.36 59.74
C PRO A 49 -54.52 -34.49 58.57
N SER A 50 -54.97 -34.80 57.36
CA SER A 50 -54.54 -34.10 56.16
C SER A 50 -55.31 -32.79 56.05
N VAL A 51 -54.68 -31.71 56.51
CA VAL A 51 -55.33 -30.40 56.72
C VAL A 51 -54.41 -29.23 56.36
N ASN A 52 -55.01 -28.13 55.91
CA ASN A 52 -54.34 -26.88 55.53
C ASN A 52 -54.79 -25.75 56.46
N ILE A 53 -53.89 -25.30 57.34
CA ILE A 53 -54.13 -24.19 58.29
C ILE A 53 -53.28 -22.99 57.87
N ILE A 54 -53.90 -21.82 57.80
CA ILE A 54 -53.17 -20.55 57.60
C ILE A 54 -53.08 -19.84 58.94
N GLY A 55 -51.84 -19.65 59.42
CA GLY A 55 -51.53 -18.84 60.61
C GLY A 55 -50.98 -17.47 60.22
N MET A 56 -51.44 -16.40 60.89
CA MET A 56 -51.04 -15.02 60.59
C MET A 56 -51.08 -14.10 61.84
N MET A 57 -50.33 -13.00 61.79
CA MET A 57 -50.49 -11.88 62.71
C MET A 57 -51.56 -10.92 62.22
N LYS A 58 -52.47 -10.47 63.11
CA LYS A 58 -53.52 -9.50 62.78
C LYS A 58 -53.72 -8.50 63.93
N GLY A 59 -52.90 -7.45 63.93
CA GLY A 59 -52.81 -6.53 65.06
C GLY A 59 -52.21 -7.22 66.29
N ASN A 60 -52.74 -6.97 67.48
CA ASN A 60 -52.29 -7.59 68.74
C ASN A 60 -52.85 -9.02 68.92
N SER A 61 -52.96 -9.80 67.85
CA SER A 61 -53.55 -11.15 67.90
C SER A 61 -52.93 -12.07 66.86
N VAL A 62 -52.70 -13.31 67.28
CA VAL A 62 -52.38 -14.43 66.39
C VAL A 62 -53.70 -15.03 65.92
N VAL A 63 -53.82 -15.29 64.62
CA VAL A 63 -55.03 -15.85 64.02
C VAL A 63 -54.66 -17.12 63.25
N PHE A 64 -55.42 -18.20 63.47
CA PHE A 64 -55.36 -19.41 62.67
C PHE A 64 -56.72 -19.64 62.01
N GLU A 65 -56.71 -20.04 60.75
CA GLU A 65 -57.92 -20.31 59.95
C GLU A 65 -57.75 -21.62 59.20
N HIS A 66 -58.78 -22.48 59.23
CA HIS A 66 -58.77 -23.80 58.59
C HIS A 66 -59.26 -23.66 57.14
N HIS A 67 -58.38 -23.84 56.16
CA HIS A 67 -58.65 -23.55 54.74
C HIS A 67 -58.99 -24.78 53.90
N GLY A 68 -58.90 -26.00 54.46
CA GLY A 68 -59.31 -27.22 53.77
C GLY A 68 -58.69 -28.49 54.35
N GLY A 69 -59.32 -29.64 54.08
CA GLY A 69 -58.87 -30.96 54.55
C GLY A 69 -59.78 -31.53 55.63
N GLN A 70 -59.24 -32.44 56.44
CA GLN A 70 -59.98 -33.08 57.53
C GLN A 70 -60.23 -32.11 58.71
N ALA A 71 -61.38 -32.24 59.37
CA ALA A 71 -61.68 -31.52 60.60
C ALA A 71 -60.75 -31.98 61.74
N ILE A 72 -60.50 -31.09 62.69
CA ILE A 72 -59.45 -31.25 63.72
C ILE A 72 -60.11 -31.46 65.10
N PRO A 73 -59.74 -32.50 65.88
CA PRO A 73 -60.23 -32.70 67.24
C PRO A 73 -59.93 -31.52 68.17
N LEU A 74 -60.91 -31.12 68.99
CA LEU A 74 -60.78 -29.93 69.85
C LEU A 74 -59.71 -30.01 70.95
N ASP A 75 -59.18 -31.20 71.28
CA ASP A 75 -58.08 -31.38 72.24
C ASP A 75 -56.68 -31.22 71.61
N THR A 76 -56.61 -31.06 70.28
CA THR A 76 -55.41 -30.66 69.52
C THR A 76 -54.73 -29.46 70.19
N GLU A 77 -53.41 -29.53 70.37
CA GLU A 77 -52.65 -28.51 71.08
C GLU A 77 -52.17 -27.41 70.13
N ILE A 78 -52.33 -26.15 70.55
CA ILE A 78 -51.71 -24.98 69.94
C ILE A 78 -50.71 -24.43 70.96
N THR A 79 -49.42 -24.50 70.62
CA THR A 79 -48.34 -23.79 71.32
C THR A 79 -47.92 -22.58 70.51
N VAL A 80 -48.06 -21.38 71.07
CA VAL A 80 -47.52 -20.14 70.53
C VAL A 80 -46.41 -19.62 71.44
N MET A 81 -45.20 -19.54 70.90
CA MET A 81 -44.07 -18.87 71.55
C MET A 81 -44.15 -17.36 71.28
N PHE A 82 -44.26 -16.55 72.34
CA PHE A 82 -44.07 -15.09 72.27
C PHE A 82 -42.68 -14.76 72.84
N ALA A 83 -41.74 -14.44 71.93
CA ALA A 83 -40.31 -14.57 72.16
C ALA A 83 -39.98 -15.96 72.74
N GLU A 84 -39.41 -16.03 73.95
CA GLU A 84 -39.08 -17.29 74.63
C GLU A 84 -40.21 -17.80 75.55
N THR A 85 -41.34 -17.09 75.66
CA THR A 85 -42.44 -17.48 76.55
C THR A 85 -43.46 -18.36 75.82
N PRO A 86 -43.65 -19.64 76.20
CA PRO A 86 -44.69 -20.49 75.63
C PRO A 86 -46.07 -20.11 76.18
N VAL A 87 -47.06 -20.02 75.29
CA VAL A 87 -48.49 -20.05 75.60
C VAL A 87 -49.04 -21.33 74.96
N VAL A 88 -49.50 -22.26 75.79
CA VAL A 88 -50.02 -23.56 75.37
C VAL A 88 -51.50 -23.65 75.72
N MET A 89 -52.33 -24.06 74.76
CA MET A 89 -53.77 -24.25 74.92
C MET A 89 -54.29 -25.29 73.93
N THR A 90 -55.52 -25.79 74.11
CA THR A 90 -56.18 -26.64 73.11
C THR A 90 -57.00 -25.82 72.12
N VAL A 91 -57.26 -26.36 70.93
CA VAL A 91 -58.19 -25.78 69.93
C VAL A 91 -59.52 -25.40 70.58
N GLY A 92 -60.06 -26.27 71.44
CA GLY A 92 -61.30 -26.05 72.17
C GLY A 92 -61.26 -24.93 73.21
N ASP A 93 -60.10 -24.47 73.67
CA ASP A 93 -60.02 -23.34 74.62
C ASP A 93 -60.21 -21.98 73.93
N VAL A 94 -60.07 -21.93 72.58
CA VAL A 94 -59.97 -20.68 71.80
C VAL A 94 -60.81 -20.64 70.52
N LEU A 95 -61.42 -21.76 70.11
CA LEU A 95 -62.49 -21.77 69.11
C LEU A 95 -63.78 -21.19 69.72
N ASP A 96 -64.54 -20.40 68.95
CA ASP A 96 -65.73 -19.72 69.46
C ASP A 96 -66.89 -20.68 69.76
N SER A 97 -67.81 -20.25 70.62
CA SER A 97 -68.89 -21.10 71.15
C SER A 97 -69.95 -21.54 70.12
N ALA A 98 -69.98 -20.97 68.91
CA ALA A 98 -70.86 -21.42 67.84
C ALA A 98 -70.16 -22.49 66.96
N SER A 99 -68.89 -22.26 66.63
CA SER A 99 -68.05 -23.21 65.89
C SER A 99 -67.78 -24.49 66.70
N LYS A 100 -67.51 -24.38 68.01
CA LYS A 100 -67.22 -25.50 68.94
C LYS A 100 -68.42 -26.43 69.25
N ALA A 101 -69.52 -26.33 68.50
CA ALA A 101 -70.80 -26.97 68.86
C ALA A 101 -70.94 -28.43 68.40
N ASP A 102 -70.23 -28.86 67.36
CA ASP A 102 -70.26 -30.24 66.85
C ASP A 102 -69.20 -31.16 67.49
N GLY A 103 -68.10 -30.58 67.98
CA GLY A 103 -67.01 -31.29 68.65
C GLY A 103 -65.68 -31.27 67.92
N GLU A 104 -65.58 -30.56 66.78
CA GLU A 104 -64.38 -30.48 65.93
C GLU A 104 -64.06 -29.02 65.55
N TRP A 105 -62.96 -28.78 64.83
CA TRP A 105 -62.63 -27.51 64.19
C TRP A 105 -62.60 -27.70 62.67
N ASN A 106 -63.47 -26.97 61.96
CA ASN A 106 -63.88 -27.23 60.59
C ASN A 106 -63.36 -26.20 59.57
N ILE A 107 -63.46 -26.54 58.27
CA ILE A 107 -63.10 -25.67 57.15
C ILE A 107 -63.91 -24.37 57.19
N GLY A 108 -63.22 -23.23 57.14
CA GLY A 108 -63.79 -21.89 57.19
C GLY A 108 -63.86 -21.27 58.59
N GLU A 109 -63.53 -22.04 59.63
CA GLU A 109 -63.53 -21.58 61.02
C GLU A 109 -62.16 -21.07 61.46
N LYS A 110 -62.14 -20.17 62.46
CA LYS A 110 -60.93 -19.48 62.89
C LYS A 110 -60.79 -19.38 64.40
N ILE A 111 -59.53 -19.39 64.83
CA ILE A 111 -59.06 -19.22 66.20
C ILE A 111 -58.35 -17.87 66.28
N VAL A 112 -58.61 -17.10 67.35
CA VAL A 112 -58.00 -15.78 67.57
C VAL A 112 -57.44 -15.70 68.99
N ILE A 113 -56.12 -15.59 69.10
CA ILE A 113 -55.37 -15.54 70.36
C ILE A 113 -54.84 -14.12 70.56
N PRO A 114 -55.49 -13.27 71.38
CA PRO A 114 -55.03 -11.91 71.65
C PRO A 114 -53.86 -11.89 72.64
N TYR A 115 -52.84 -11.07 72.38
CA TYR A 115 -51.67 -10.93 73.26
C TYR A 115 -51.27 -9.44 73.38
N ASN A 116 -51.74 -8.79 74.44
CA ASN A 116 -51.55 -7.35 74.64
C ASN A 116 -50.20 -7.04 75.31
N ASN A 117 -49.13 -7.02 74.52
CA ASN A 117 -47.80 -6.58 74.93
C ASN A 117 -47.32 -5.43 74.02
N PRO A 118 -46.88 -4.27 74.54
CA PRO A 118 -46.44 -3.14 73.71
C PRO A 118 -45.21 -3.45 72.85
N ASN A 119 -44.41 -4.46 73.22
CA ASN A 119 -43.23 -4.89 72.47
C ASN A 119 -43.55 -5.95 71.40
N LEU A 120 -44.82 -6.35 71.23
CA LEU A 120 -45.22 -7.41 70.29
C LEU A 120 -44.69 -7.21 68.85
N PRO A 121 -44.65 -5.99 68.25
CA PRO A 121 -44.15 -5.81 66.88
C PRO A 121 -42.64 -6.08 66.68
N ILE A 122 -41.88 -6.28 67.76
CA ILE A 122 -40.45 -6.58 67.73
C ILE A 122 -40.10 -7.93 68.39
N MET A 123 -41.10 -8.73 68.76
CA MET A 123 -40.93 -10.08 69.30
C MET A 123 -40.92 -11.12 68.19
N GLN A 124 -40.11 -12.18 68.34
CA GLN A 124 -40.26 -13.36 67.50
C GLN A 124 -41.50 -14.12 67.95
N ILE A 125 -42.36 -14.53 67.02
CA ILE A 125 -43.59 -15.28 67.30
C ILE A 125 -43.54 -16.54 66.45
N SER A 126 -43.62 -17.71 67.09
CA SER A 126 -43.66 -18.99 66.38
C SER A 126 -44.72 -19.91 66.95
N VAL A 127 -45.26 -20.77 66.09
CA VAL A 127 -46.34 -21.71 66.41
C VAL A 127 -45.88 -23.15 66.22
N THR A 128 -46.39 -24.04 67.05
CA THR A 128 -46.56 -25.47 66.74
C THR A 128 -47.99 -25.89 67.07
N ILE A 129 -48.69 -26.49 66.11
CA ILE A 129 -50.01 -27.13 66.28
C ILE A 129 -49.80 -28.64 66.18
N THR A 130 -50.24 -29.38 67.19
CA THR A 130 -50.01 -30.82 67.34
C THR A 130 -51.31 -31.54 67.67
N ASP A 131 -51.77 -32.43 66.78
CA ASP A 131 -52.87 -33.33 67.09
C ASP A 131 -52.40 -34.40 68.08
N LYS A 132 -53.23 -34.67 69.09
CA LYS A 132 -52.94 -35.60 70.18
C LYS A 132 -53.28 -37.05 69.87
N ALA A 133 -54.24 -37.31 68.97
CA ALA A 133 -54.62 -38.67 68.58
C ALA A 133 -53.53 -39.33 67.70
N SER A 134 -53.07 -38.62 66.67
CA SER A 134 -51.93 -39.04 65.85
C SER A 134 -50.56 -38.76 66.51
N ASN A 135 -50.53 -37.98 67.60
CA ASN A 135 -49.31 -37.45 68.22
C ASN A 135 -48.36 -36.80 67.18
N SER A 136 -48.91 -35.98 66.30
CA SER A 136 -48.19 -35.45 65.14
C SER A 136 -48.43 -33.96 64.91
N VAL A 137 -47.38 -33.29 64.39
CA VAL A 137 -47.37 -31.84 64.18
C VAL A 137 -48.06 -31.51 62.87
N ILE A 138 -49.24 -30.89 62.96
CA ILE A 138 -50.02 -30.40 61.81
C ILE A 138 -49.34 -29.17 61.19
N MET A 139 -48.95 -28.21 62.03
CA MET A 139 -48.37 -26.94 61.59
C MET A 139 -47.18 -26.57 62.49
N ARG A 140 -46.07 -26.12 61.89
CA ARG A 140 -44.98 -25.48 62.63
C ARG A 140 -44.34 -24.39 61.79
N GLY A 141 -44.14 -23.22 62.36
CA GLY A 141 -43.56 -22.09 61.64
C GLY A 141 -43.34 -20.85 62.49
N VAL A 142 -42.55 -19.91 61.96
CA VAL A 142 -42.39 -18.55 62.52
C VAL A 142 -43.43 -17.66 61.84
N LEU A 143 -44.28 -17.01 62.64
CA LEU A 143 -45.33 -16.09 62.17
C LEU A 143 -44.85 -14.63 62.15
N GLN A 144 -43.83 -14.31 62.94
CA GLN A 144 -43.17 -13.01 62.98
C GLN A 144 -41.72 -13.19 63.47
N GLU A 145 -40.75 -12.49 62.86
CA GLU A 145 -39.37 -12.48 63.35
C GLU A 145 -39.12 -11.36 64.37
N GLY A 146 -38.18 -11.58 65.29
CA GLY A 146 -37.90 -10.68 66.41
C GLY A 146 -36.65 -9.83 66.25
N SER A 147 -36.63 -8.68 66.92
CA SER A 147 -35.49 -7.74 66.94
C SER A 147 -34.33 -8.31 67.76
N GLN A 148 -33.38 -8.96 67.09
CA GLN A 148 -32.12 -9.39 67.70
C GLN A 148 -31.29 -8.18 68.16
N GLY A 149 -30.67 -8.27 69.35
CA GLY A 149 -29.93 -7.18 70.00
C GLY A 149 -28.55 -6.89 69.39
N VAL A 150 -28.45 -6.80 68.07
CA VAL A 150 -27.19 -6.66 67.32
C VAL A 150 -26.88 -5.18 67.08
N ASN A 151 -25.68 -4.73 67.45
CA ASN A 151 -25.17 -3.39 67.11
C ASN A 151 -25.27 -3.13 65.60
N PRO A 152 -25.52 -1.88 65.15
CA PRO A 152 -25.58 -1.58 63.73
C PRO A 152 -24.22 -1.83 63.08
N ILE A 153 -24.26 -2.52 61.94
CA ILE A 153 -23.08 -3.07 61.28
C ILE A 153 -22.51 -2.01 60.35
N ALA A 154 -21.19 -1.81 60.42
CA ALA A 154 -20.40 -1.13 59.41
C ALA A 154 -19.42 -2.15 58.82
N VAL A 155 -19.50 -2.41 57.51
CA VAL A 155 -18.51 -3.24 56.80
C VAL A 155 -17.65 -2.31 55.97
N THR A 156 -16.36 -2.22 56.29
CA THR A 156 -15.40 -1.53 55.43
C THR A 156 -15.14 -2.41 54.22
N LEU A 157 -15.44 -1.91 53.02
CA LEU A 157 -15.12 -2.57 51.76
C LEU A 157 -13.76 -2.10 51.24
N ASN A 158 -13.25 -2.74 50.19
CA ASN A 158 -12.02 -2.30 49.53
C ASN A 158 -12.19 -0.91 48.89
N ALA A 159 -11.06 -0.25 48.61
CA ALA A 159 -11.01 1.00 47.87
C ALA A 159 -10.92 0.72 46.37
N ASP A 160 -11.53 1.58 45.55
CA ASP A 160 -11.29 1.63 44.10
C ASP A 160 -10.94 3.07 43.66
N SER A 161 -10.83 3.30 42.35
CA SER A 161 -10.56 4.64 41.78
C SER A 161 -9.34 5.32 42.42
N ILE A 162 -8.33 4.52 42.79
CA ILE A 162 -7.12 4.98 43.46
C ILE A 162 -6.21 5.61 42.40
N THR A 163 -5.74 6.82 42.68
CA THR A 163 -4.81 7.57 41.84
C THR A 163 -3.53 7.89 42.64
N THR A 164 -2.69 8.80 42.14
CA THR A 164 -1.54 9.32 42.88
C THR A 164 -1.93 10.18 44.09
N ASN A 165 -3.14 10.76 44.12
CA ASN A 165 -3.56 11.71 45.17
C ASN A 165 -5.03 11.60 45.62
N THR A 166 -5.81 10.66 45.07
CA THR A 166 -7.19 10.33 45.49
C THR A 166 -7.39 8.84 45.70
N ALA A 167 -8.43 8.46 46.45
CA ALA A 167 -8.94 7.09 46.52
C ALA A 167 -10.42 7.09 46.89
N LYS A 168 -11.21 6.18 46.31
CA LYS A 168 -12.65 6.06 46.60
C LYS A 168 -12.89 4.87 47.53
N ILE A 169 -13.38 5.16 48.73
CA ILE A 169 -13.57 4.17 49.80
C ILE A 169 -15.05 3.89 50.02
N TYR A 170 -15.37 2.63 50.36
CA TYR A 170 -16.73 2.10 50.38
C TYR A 170 -17.09 1.42 51.71
N MET A 171 -18.38 1.42 52.01
CA MET A 171 -18.96 0.64 53.10
C MET A 171 -20.31 0.06 52.73
N HIS A 172 -20.67 -1.06 53.39
CA HIS A 172 -22.07 -1.39 53.66
C HIS A 172 -22.43 -0.98 55.09
N TYR A 173 -23.66 -0.54 55.30
CA TYR A 173 -24.22 -0.23 56.61
C TYR A 173 -25.55 -0.94 56.84
N ASP A 174 -25.82 -1.33 58.08
CA ASP A 174 -27.10 -1.92 58.50
C ASP A 174 -27.59 -1.35 59.84
N PHE A 175 -28.78 -0.77 59.81
CA PHE A 175 -29.54 -0.17 60.92
C PHE A 175 -30.96 -0.77 61.00
N ARG A 176 -31.22 -1.97 60.44
CA ARG A 176 -32.59 -2.54 60.30
C ARG A 176 -33.42 -2.58 61.57
N TYR A 177 -32.78 -2.67 62.74
CA TYR A 177 -33.44 -2.73 64.05
C TYR A 177 -33.35 -1.42 64.87
N TYR A 178 -32.93 -0.30 64.26
CA TYR A 178 -32.74 0.98 64.97
C TYR A 178 -33.62 2.12 64.43
N LEU A 179 -34.46 2.67 65.32
CA LEU A 179 -35.31 3.83 65.08
C LEU A 179 -34.68 5.08 65.72
N GLY A 180 -34.11 5.97 64.90
CA GLY A 180 -33.43 7.18 65.36
C GLY A 180 -32.55 7.83 64.30
N THR A 181 -31.67 8.74 64.72
CA THR A 181 -30.69 9.38 63.84
C THR A 181 -29.64 8.37 63.40
N LYS A 182 -29.56 8.08 62.09
CA LYS A 182 -28.57 7.18 61.48
C LYS A 182 -27.55 7.99 60.69
N LYS A 183 -26.26 7.83 60.95
CA LYS A 183 -25.19 8.50 60.20
C LYS A 183 -24.02 7.57 59.85
N VAL A 184 -23.31 7.92 58.78
CA VAL A 184 -22.13 7.24 58.25
C VAL A 184 -20.95 8.21 58.16
N SER A 185 -19.73 7.71 58.32
CA SER A 185 -18.46 8.43 58.13
C SER A 185 -17.36 7.41 57.84
N PHE A 186 -16.25 7.84 57.23
CA PHE A 186 -15.00 7.08 57.28
C PHE A 186 -14.00 7.78 58.20
N THR A 187 -12.98 7.02 58.62
CA THR A 187 -11.73 7.55 59.19
C THR A 187 -10.53 7.01 58.38
N TYR A 188 -9.46 7.80 58.25
CA TYR A 188 -8.24 7.41 57.51
C TYR A 188 -6.94 8.02 58.07
N ILE A 189 -5.82 7.29 57.92
CA ILE A 189 -4.49 7.66 58.42
C ILE A 189 -3.39 7.09 57.51
N LYS A 190 -2.23 7.75 57.40
CA LYS A 190 -1.06 7.17 56.70
C LYS A 190 -0.52 5.98 57.50
N ALA A 191 -0.24 4.85 56.86
CA ALA A 191 0.26 3.65 57.52
C ALA A 191 1.57 3.91 58.29
N SER A 192 2.48 4.70 57.71
CA SER A 192 3.74 5.15 58.34
C SER A 192 3.56 6.04 59.58
N THR A 193 2.36 6.53 59.85
CA THR A 193 1.99 7.29 61.07
C THR A 193 1.09 6.50 62.02
N TYR A 194 0.67 5.28 61.65
CA TYR A 194 -0.16 4.44 62.48
C TYR A 194 0.67 3.69 63.52
N ILE A 195 0.58 4.12 64.78
CA ILE A 195 1.14 3.41 65.92
C ILE A 195 0.09 2.42 66.44
N ALA A 196 0.47 1.15 66.59
CA ALA A 196 -0.38 0.05 67.05
C ALA A 196 -0.73 0.10 68.57
N ASN A 197 -1.21 1.26 69.03
CA ASN A 197 -1.90 1.50 70.31
C ASN A 197 -2.90 2.68 70.19
N ASN A 198 -3.38 2.95 68.96
CA ASN A 198 -4.49 3.85 68.63
C ASN A 198 -4.36 5.32 69.13
N SER A 199 -3.13 5.81 69.31
CA SER A 199 -2.85 7.12 69.94
C SER A 199 -2.70 8.28 68.93
N ALA A 200 -2.62 7.98 67.63
CA ALA A 200 -2.51 8.98 66.57
C ALA A 200 -3.90 9.40 66.05
N PRO A 201 -4.16 10.71 65.81
CA PRO A 201 -5.46 11.15 65.34
C PRO A 201 -5.71 10.73 63.89
N TRP A 202 -6.71 9.88 63.68
CA TRP A 202 -7.23 9.56 62.35
C TRP A 202 -8.03 10.76 61.80
N ASN A 203 -7.89 11.03 60.51
CA ASN A 203 -8.69 12.05 59.82
C ASN A 203 -10.11 11.51 59.59
N SER A 204 -11.15 12.33 59.76
CA SER A 204 -12.55 11.92 59.55
C SER A 204 -13.15 12.63 58.33
N THR A 205 -13.97 11.92 57.54
CA THR A 205 -14.71 12.48 56.41
C THR A 205 -15.95 13.29 56.82
N GLY A 206 -16.31 13.29 58.11
CA GLY A 206 -17.53 13.92 58.62
C GLY A 206 -18.77 13.03 58.52
N TRP A 207 -19.77 13.33 59.38
CA TRP A 207 -20.95 12.50 59.60
C TRP A 207 -22.13 12.86 58.68
N VAL A 208 -22.33 12.07 57.63
CA VAL A 208 -23.45 12.17 56.68
C VAL A 208 -24.66 11.40 57.20
N GLN A 209 -25.87 11.95 57.08
CA GLN A 209 -27.11 11.30 57.51
C GLN A 209 -27.69 10.40 56.43
N VAL A 210 -28.14 9.21 56.82
CA VAL A 210 -28.79 8.23 55.93
C VAL A 210 -30.21 7.92 56.42
N PHE A 211 -31.13 7.70 55.49
CA PHE A 211 -32.55 7.47 55.79
C PHE A 211 -32.95 5.99 55.66
N ASN A 212 -32.26 5.24 54.81
CA ASN A 212 -32.53 3.82 54.59
C ASN A 212 -32.15 2.97 55.82
N HIS A 213 -32.78 1.80 55.95
CA HIS A 213 -32.51 0.87 57.03
C HIS A 213 -31.22 0.07 56.82
N ASN A 214 -30.80 -0.15 55.57
CA ASN A 214 -29.50 -0.68 55.20
C ASN A 214 -29.10 -0.11 53.81
N GLY A 215 -27.85 -0.33 53.40
CA GLY A 215 -27.40 0.08 52.08
C GLY A 215 -25.88 0.19 51.97
N SER A 216 -25.43 0.95 50.98
CA SER A 216 -24.02 1.26 50.74
C SER A 216 -23.76 2.77 50.84
N TYR A 217 -22.55 3.15 51.22
CA TYR A 217 -22.06 4.53 51.14
C TYR A 217 -20.61 4.53 50.64
N ASN A 218 -20.23 5.59 49.93
CA ASN A 218 -18.87 5.77 49.41
C ASN A 218 -18.41 7.23 49.54
N TYR A 219 -17.10 7.44 49.58
CA TYR A 219 -16.49 8.75 49.72
C TYR A 219 -15.18 8.83 48.92
N ASN A 220 -14.94 9.97 48.27
CA ASN A 220 -13.68 10.24 47.57
C ASN A 220 -12.70 10.95 48.52
N LEU A 221 -11.67 10.24 48.99
CA LEU A 221 -10.52 10.87 49.63
C LEU A 221 -9.72 11.65 48.58
N ILE A 222 -9.28 12.86 48.95
CA ILE A 222 -8.51 13.77 48.09
C ILE A 222 -7.34 14.39 48.85
N GLY A 223 -6.30 14.83 48.14
CA GLY A 223 -5.13 15.46 48.75
C GLY A 223 -4.18 14.47 49.44
N LEU A 224 -4.17 13.22 48.98
CA LEU A 224 -3.25 12.18 49.44
C LEU A 224 -1.86 12.36 48.81
N ASN A 225 -0.80 11.94 49.50
CA ASN A 225 0.56 11.82 48.93
C ASN A 225 0.69 10.62 47.98
N GLU A 226 1.59 10.71 46.98
CA GLU A 226 1.96 9.61 46.06
C GLU A 226 2.58 8.40 46.79
N ASN A 227 2.49 7.20 46.19
CA ASN A 227 3.12 5.94 46.65
C ASN A 227 3.03 5.70 48.18
N THR A 228 1.92 6.10 48.79
CA THR A 228 1.74 6.14 50.25
C THR A 228 0.61 5.21 50.65
N GLU A 229 0.90 4.31 51.59
CA GLU A 229 -0.11 3.45 52.21
C GLU A 229 -0.99 4.23 53.19
N TYR A 230 -2.30 4.01 53.12
CA TYR A 230 -3.31 4.53 54.03
C TYR A 230 -4.14 3.40 54.61
N PHE A 231 -4.30 3.43 55.93
CA PHE A 231 -5.34 2.65 56.61
C PHE A 231 -6.63 3.47 56.67
N TYR A 232 -7.79 2.82 56.48
CA TYR A 232 -9.10 3.43 56.57
C TYR A 232 -10.14 2.47 57.15
N GLN A 233 -11.22 3.02 57.69
CA GLN A 233 -12.26 2.27 58.41
C GLN A 233 -13.64 2.92 58.22
N ALA A 234 -14.66 2.10 58.02
CA ALA A 234 -16.07 2.53 58.01
C ALA A 234 -16.59 2.75 59.43
N TRP A 235 -17.32 3.84 59.66
CA TRP A 235 -17.91 4.22 60.94
C TRP A 235 -19.41 4.54 60.78
N VAL A 236 -20.22 4.09 61.74
CA VAL A 236 -21.65 4.43 61.85
C VAL A 236 -21.95 5.06 63.20
N GLN A 237 -22.89 6.01 63.23
CA GLN A 237 -23.41 6.66 64.43
C GLN A 237 -24.93 6.48 64.51
N TYR A 238 -25.39 6.17 65.72
CA TYR A 238 -26.79 5.85 66.03
C TYR A 238 -27.16 6.36 67.43
N ASN A 239 -28.45 6.45 67.74
CA ASN A 239 -28.92 6.73 69.09
C ASN A 239 -29.06 5.42 69.88
N SER A 240 -28.78 5.42 71.19
CA SER A 240 -28.94 4.24 72.04
C SER A 240 -30.40 3.78 72.09
N SER A 241 -30.62 2.46 71.98
CA SER A 241 -31.94 1.83 72.12
C SER A 241 -32.55 1.99 73.52
N THR A 242 -31.75 2.33 74.54
CA THR A 242 -32.20 2.62 75.90
C THR A 242 -32.25 4.11 76.25
N ASN A 243 -31.65 4.98 75.42
CA ASN A 243 -31.66 6.43 75.62
C ASN A 243 -31.47 7.18 74.29
N VAL A 244 -32.57 7.73 73.75
CA VAL A 244 -32.61 8.37 72.43
C VAL A 244 -31.71 9.62 72.32
N SER A 245 -31.30 10.22 73.45
CA SER A 245 -30.38 11.37 73.49
C SER A 245 -28.89 10.98 73.48
N GLN A 246 -28.57 9.72 73.79
CA GLN A 246 -27.18 9.22 73.81
C GLN A 246 -26.78 8.75 72.40
N LYS A 247 -25.74 9.35 71.83
CA LYS A 247 -25.15 8.92 70.56
C LYS A 247 -24.06 7.88 70.81
N LEU A 248 -24.12 6.78 70.08
CA LEU A 248 -23.15 5.69 70.08
C LEU A 248 -22.53 5.55 68.68
N THR A 249 -21.37 4.92 68.61
CA THR A 249 -20.66 4.64 67.35
C THR A 249 -20.25 3.17 67.26
N SER A 250 -20.27 2.62 66.05
CA SER A 250 -19.78 1.29 65.69
C SER A 250 -18.85 1.43 64.47
N TYR A 251 -17.88 0.54 64.32
CA TYR A 251 -16.84 0.62 63.29
C TYR A 251 -16.57 -0.75 62.64
N GLY A 252 -16.18 -0.74 61.37
CA GLY A 252 -15.83 -1.94 60.60
C GLY A 252 -14.38 -2.39 60.79
N THR A 253 -13.91 -3.28 59.92
CA THR A 253 -12.49 -3.64 59.82
C THR A 253 -11.63 -2.45 59.39
N ILE A 254 -10.36 -2.44 59.79
CA ILE A 254 -9.38 -1.56 59.14
C ILE A 254 -8.96 -2.23 57.84
N ASN A 255 -9.14 -1.52 56.73
CA ASN A 255 -8.66 -1.92 55.41
C ASN A 255 -7.48 -0.99 55.02
N MET A 256 -6.74 -1.37 53.97
CA MET A 256 -5.58 -0.63 53.47
C MET A 256 -5.68 -0.37 51.96
N PHE A 257 -5.08 0.72 51.49
CA PHE A 257 -4.76 0.96 50.08
C PHE A 257 -3.44 1.73 49.98
N ARG A 258 -2.76 1.66 48.83
CA ARG A 258 -1.62 2.53 48.48
C ARG A 258 -2.01 3.44 47.32
N THR A 259 -1.72 4.73 47.40
CA THR A 259 -1.79 5.63 46.22
C THR A 259 -0.75 5.23 45.17
N GLN A 260 -1.04 5.48 43.89
CA GLN A 260 -0.10 5.20 42.80
C GLN A 260 1.14 6.12 42.87
N SER A 261 2.23 5.71 42.21
CA SER A 261 3.37 6.58 41.88
C SER A 261 3.02 7.52 40.71
N TYR A 262 3.58 8.72 40.66
CA TYR A 262 3.61 9.47 39.40
C TYR A 262 4.47 8.73 38.37
N SER A 263 3.96 8.63 37.14
CA SER A 263 4.76 8.29 35.96
C SER A 263 5.79 9.40 35.68
N SER A 264 6.94 9.00 35.15
CA SER A 264 7.95 9.88 34.54
C SER A 264 7.58 10.30 33.11
N GLY A 265 6.66 9.57 32.47
CA GLY A 265 6.12 9.83 31.15
C GLY A 265 4.89 8.97 30.93
N LEU A 266 3.84 9.53 30.34
CA LEU A 266 2.57 8.85 30.07
C LEU A 266 1.95 9.37 28.77
N TRP A 267 1.77 8.50 27.79
CA TRP A 267 1.20 8.84 26.49
C TRP A 267 0.02 7.92 26.22
N HIS A 268 -1.19 8.48 26.18
CA HIS A 268 -2.44 7.77 25.85
C HIS A 268 -2.71 7.75 24.33
N PHE A 269 -1.88 8.45 23.55
CA PHE A 269 -2.01 8.66 22.09
C PHE A 269 -3.37 9.18 21.60
N ASP A 270 -4.22 9.68 22.50
CA ASP A 270 -5.62 9.98 22.23
C ASP A 270 -5.88 11.35 21.60
N GLU A 271 -4.85 12.06 21.15
CA GLU A 271 -5.02 13.36 20.52
C GLU A 271 -5.81 13.24 19.20
N ASN A 272 -6.77 14.14 19.00
CA ASN A 272 -7.71 14.05 17.86
C ASN A 272 -7.04 14.19 16.47
N SER A 273 -5.83 14.77 16.40
CA SER A 273 -5.13 15.06 15.15
C SER A 273 -3.70 15.54 15.40
N GLY A 274 -2.79 15.32 14.44
CA GLY A 274 -1.49 16.01 14.38
C GLY A 274 -0.29 15.24 14.94
N LEU A 275 0.88 15.85 14.78
CA LEU A 275 2.20 15.20 14.90
C LEU A 275 2.80 15.20 16.33
N ILE A 276 2.01 15.46 17.36
CA ILE A 276 2.48 15.47 18.76
C ILE A 276 1.74 14.40 19.55
N ALA A 277 2.49 13.57 20.28
CA ALA A 277 1.99 12.74 21.37
C ALA A 277 2.27 13.47 22.70
N ILE A 278 1.23 13.75 23.47
CA ILE A 278 1.28 14.59 24.67
C ILE A 278 1.65 13.73 25.89
N ASP A 279 2.63 14.21 26.67
CA ASP A 279 2.97 13.60 27.95
C ASP A 279 1.99 14.06 29.05
N SER A 280 1.04 13.19 29.35
CA SER A 280 0.02 13.38 30.39
C SER A 280 0.56 13.18 31.82
N SER A 281 1.83 12.83 32.00
CA SER A 281 2.45 12.71 33.34
C SER A 281 2.75 14.06 34.01
N ASN A 282 2.60 15.18 33.29
CA ASN A 282 2.99 16.54 33.67
C ASN A 282 4.52 16.78 33.72
N ASN A 283 5.34 15.85 33.22
CA ASN A 283 6.80 16.07 33.10
C ASN A 283 7.18 16.86 31.82
N GLY A 284 6.27 16.98 30.85
CA GLY A 284 6.46 17.72 29.60
C GLY A 284 7.23 16.97 28.52
N ASN A 285 7.33 15.64 28.66
CA ASN A 285 8.06 14.74 27.77
C ASN A 285 7.29 14.45 26.46
N ASN A 286 6.78 15.48 25.79
CA ASN A 286 6.00 15.32 24.56
C ASN A 286 6.82 14.64 23.46
N GLY A 287 6.21 13.66 22.79
CA GLY A 287 6.77 12.98 21.62
C GLY A 287 6.39 13.69 20.33
N SER A 288 7.30 13.69 19.35
CA SER A 288 7.02 14.10 17.97
C SER A 288 6.89 12.87 17.08
N LEU A 289 5.81 12.77 16.32
CA LEU A 289 5.59 11.69 15.34
C LEU A 289 6.54 11.88 14.14
N PHE A 290 6.99 10.77 13.58
CA PHE A 290 7.85 10.70 12.41
C PHE A 290 7.31 9.64 11.43
N PRO A 291 7.32 9.86 10.09
CA PRO A 291 7.74 11.09 9.39
C PRO A 291 6.97 12.35 9.80
N PRO A 292 7.54 13.57 9.63
CA PRO A 292 6.92 14.83 10.09
C PRO A 292 5.81 15.33 9.15
N ASP A 293 5.00 14.42 8.62
CA ASP A 293 3.86 14.65 7.73
C ASP A 293 2.66 13.85 8.26
N VAL A 294 1.52 14.50 8.47
CA VAL A 294 0.30 13.89 9.03
C VAL A 294 -0.26 12.74 8.18
N THR A 295 0.08 12.68 6.90
CA THR A 295 -0.34 11.62 5.96
C THR A 295 0.59 10.40 5.97
N GLN A 296 1.83 10.55 6.46
CA GLN A 296 2.85 9.49 6.46
C GLN A 296 3.23 9.00 7.84
N ALA A 297 3.10 9.83 8.88
CA ALA A 297 3.26 9.47 10.30
C ALA A 297 2.38 8.26 10.70
N PRO A 298 2.68 7.60 11.84
CA PRO A 298 1.77 6.63 12.45
C PRO A 298 0.36 7.21 12.59
N GLN A 299 -0.62 6.46 12.12
CA GLN A 299 -1.97 6.97 11.86
C GLN A 299 -2.85 6.89 13.11
N ARG A 300 -3.59 7.97 13.37
CA ARG A 300 -4.52 8.07 14.50
C ARG A 300 -5.84 7.40 14.15
N LEU A 301 -6.26 6.41 14.93
CA LEU A 301 -7.49 5.66 14.66
C LEU A 301 -8.74 6.46 15.06
N ASN A 302 -9.78 6.36 14.22
CA ASN A 302 -11.03 7.08 14.41
C ASN A 302 -12.10 6.18 15.03
N GLN A 303 -13.01 6.78 15.82
CA GLN A 303 -14.08 6.09 16.55
C GLN A 303 -15.11 5.35 15.64
N SER A 304 -15.01 5.51 14.32
CA SER A 304 -15.79 4.76 13.33
C SER A 304 -15.27 3.33 13.06
N ASP A 305 -14.01 3.04 13.39
CA ASP A 305 -13.41 1.73 13.17
C ASP A 305 -13.93 0.73 14.22
N ALA A 306 -14.74 -0.23 13.78
CA ALA A 306 -15.69 -0.97 14.62
C ALA A 306 -15.08 -2.06 15.56
N VAL A 307 -13.93 -1.78 16.20
CA VAL A 307 -13.17 -2.75 17.01
C VAL A 307 -12.75 -2.23 18.39
N VAL A 308 -12.46 -0.94 18.59
CA VAL A 308 -12.11 -0.35 19.90
C VAL A 308 -12.63 1.09 20.00
N ASN A 309 -13.04 1.52 21.20
CA ASN A 309 -13.54 2.88 21.46
C ASN A 309 -12.42 3.90 21.82
N ASN A 310 -11.15 3.48 21.73
CA ASN A 310 -9.98 4.28 22.09
C ASN A 310 -9.29 4.85 20.85
N LYS A 311 -8.69 6.03 21.00
CA LYS A 311 -7.96 6.75 19.95
C LYS A 311 -6.49 6.33 20.00
N SER A 312 -6.16 5.18 19.42
CA SER A 312 -4.81 4.62 19.41
C SER A 312 -3.97 5.14 18.22
N LEU A 313 -2.63 5.00 18.27
CA LEU A 313 -1.76 5.13 17.10
C LEU A 313 -1.53 3.77 16.43
N ARG A 314 -1.61 3.75 15.10
CA ARG A 314 -1.28 2.60 14.25
C ARG A 314 0.08 2.80 13.60
N PHE A 315 0.99 1.84 13.82
CA PHE A 315 2.33 1.82 13.28
C PHE A 315 2.44 0.76 12.18
N ASP A 316 2.96 1.14 11.02
CA ASP A 316 3.10 0.27 9.84
C ASP A 316 4.16 -0.83 10.03
N GLY A 317 5.18 -0.56 10.85
CA GLY A 317 6.32 -1.45 11.10
C GLY A 317 7.56 -1.18 10.25
N TYR A 318 7.61 -0.08 9.50
CA TYR A 318 8.70 0.30 8.60
C TYR A 318 9.38 1.59 9.06
N ASN A 319 8.72 2.74 8.89
CA ASN A 319 9.27 4.08 9.16
C ASN A 319 8.48 4.89 10.19
N ASP A 320 7.35 4.37 10.69
CA ASP A 320 6.55 5.02 11.72
C ASP A 320 7.25 5.00 13.10
N TYR A 321 7.49 6.18 13.67
CA TYR A 321 8.06 6.36 15.02
C TYR A 321 7.43 7.52 15.78
N VAL A 322 7.56 7.51 17.11
CA VAL A 322 7.37 8.68 17.98
C VAL A 322 8.68 8.94 18.73
N THR A 323 9.28 10.12 18.56
CA THR A 323 10.53 10.52 19.19
C THR A 323 10.26 11.46 20.36
N VAL A 324 10.58 11.03 21.57
CA VAL A 324 10.57 11.83 22.80
C VAL A 324 12.01 12.26 23.11
N ASN A 325 12.22 13.56 23.30
CA ASN A 325 13.54 14.12 23.60
C ASN A 325 14.12 13.56 24.91
N HIS A 326 15.45 13.58 25.05
CA HIS A 326 16.11 13.12 26.27
C HIS A 326 15.70 13.97 27.49
N ALA A 327 15.20 13.31 28.54
CA ALA A 327 14.94 13.89 29.84
C ALA A 327 15.50 13.03 30.99
N SER A 328 15.78 13.66 32.12
CA SER A 328 16.26 13.01 33.35
C SER A 328 15.18 12.16 34.04
N SER A 329 13.90 12.57 33.97
CA SER A 329 12.76 11.76 34.45
C SER A 329 12.67 10.41 33.73
N LEU A 330 13.04 10.37 32.45
CA LEU A 330 13.12 9.16 31.62
C LEU A 330 14.46 8.41 31.75
N SER A 331 15.26 8.72 32.77
CA SER A 331 16.62 8.18 32.97
C SER A 331 16.85 7.76 34.44
N PRO A 332 16.06 6.81 34.99
CA PRO A 332 16.24 6.33 36.36
C PRO A 332 17.46 5.39 36.49
N THR A 333 18.07 5.36 37.69
CA THR A 333 19.33 4.63 37.94
C THR A 333 19.18 3.38 38.81
N ASN A 334 18.12 3.28 39.62
CA ASN A 334 18.00 2.26 40.66
C ASN A 334 16.86 1.28 40.37
N GLU A 335 15.66 1.82 40.16
CA GLU A 335 14.43 1.09 39.86
C GLU A 335 13.80 1.65 38.58
N ILE A 336 12.98 0.86 37.90
CA ILE A 336 12.19 1.32 36.74
C ILE A 336 10.96 0.44 36.58
N ALA A 337 9.87 1.01 36.06
CA ALA A 337 8.86 0.24 35.34
C ALA A 337 8.54 0.89 33.98
N ILE A 338 8.20 0.07 32.99
CA ILE A 338 7.77 0.47 31.65
C ILE A 338 6.56 -0.37 31.31
N GLU A 339 5.43 0.27 30.99
CA GLU A 339 4.17 -0.37 30.58
C GLU A 339 3.84 0.03 29.14
N ALA A 340 3.27 -0.90 28.37
CA ALA A 340 2.87 -0.67 26.98
C ALA A 340 1.71 -1.58 26.56
N TRP A 341 0.65 -1.00 25.99
CA TRP A 341 -0.44 -1.73 25.33
C TRP A 341 -0.20 -1.81 23.82
N VAL A 342 0.05 -3.02 23.31
CA VAL A 342 0.36 -3.28 21.89
C VAL A 342 -0.50 -4.40 21.33
N LYS A 343 -1.15 -4.16 20.20
CA LYS A 343 -1.88 -5.16 19.40
C LYS A 343 -1.16 -5.37 18.07
N PRO A 344 -0.38 -6.44 17.92
CA PRO A 344 0.35 -6.71 16.68
C PRO A 344 -0.60 -6.97 15.50
N GLU A 345 -0.30 -6.40 14.33
CA GLU A 345 -1.12 -6.54 13.12
C GLU A 345 -0.42 -7.37 12.04
N PHE A 346 -0.17 -8.64 12.33
CA PHE A 346 0.36 -9.57 11.33
C PHE A 346 -0.72 -9.89 10.28
N LYS A 347 -0.48 -9.51 9.02
CA LYS A 347 -1.24 -10.03 7.88
C LYS A 347 -1.04 -11.56 7.78
N ASN A 348 -2.03 -12.26 7.23
CA ASN A 348 -2.00 -13.73 7.13
C ASN A 348 -0.91 -14.24 6.18
N GLU A 349 -0.45 -15.47 6.40
CA GLU A 349 0.65 -16.08 5.63
C GLU A 349 0.21 -16.58 4.26
N GLU A 350 0.53 -15.83 3.21
CA GLU A 350 0.90 -16.44 1.93
C GLU A 350 2.43 -16.48 1.80
N LYS A 351 2.97 -17.59 1.29
CA LYS A 351 4.42 -17.87 1.27
C LYS A 351 5.13 -17.18 0.13
N GLY A 352 5.28 -15.87 0.27
CA GLY A 352 5.62 -15.03 -0.85
C GLY A 352 4.42 -14.98 -1.79
N ASN A 353 3.95 -13.78 -2.06
CA ASN A 353 4.69 -13.04 -3.06
C ASN A 353 4.06 -11.66 -3.08
N ASN A 354 4.85 -10.62 -2.82
CA ASN A 354 4.43 -9.26 -3.10
C ASN A 354 4.10 -9.13 -4.59
N ILE A 355 4.60 -10.07 -5.42
CA ILE A 355 4.50 -10.04 -6.87
C ILE A 355 3.86 -11.44 -7.49
N GLN A 356 1.80 -12.01 -8.48
CA GLN A 356 1.10 -12.74 -9.58
C GLN A 356 0.79 -11.65 -10.65
N ARG A 357 0.88 -11.97 -11.94
CA ARG A 357 0.32 -11.10 -13.00
C ARG A 357 -1.18 -11.22 -12.98
N ILE A 358 -1.92 -10.52 -13.84
CA ILE A 358 -3.37 -10.68 -13.78
C ILE A 358 -4.09 -11.35 -14.91
N ASN A 359 -3.64 -11.31 -16.17
CA ASN A 359 -4.10 -12.15 -17.30
C ASN A 359 -3.40 -11.74 -18.61
N SER A 360 -3.23 -12.63 -19.59
CA SER A 360 -2.11 -12.67 -20.57
C SER A 360 -2.56 -13.12 -21.96
N THR A 361 -2.90 -12.21 -22.86
CA THR A 361 -3.56 -12.57 -24.14
C THR A 361 -3.54 -11.65 -25.37
N ILE A 362 -3.89 -12.36 -26.43
CA ILE A 362 -3.97 -12.11 -27.86
C ILE A 362 -4.87 -10.92 -28.21
N PHE A 363 -4.50 -9.70 -27.92
CA PHE A 363 -3.93 -8.97 -29.06
C PHE A 363 -3.98 -9.69 -30.49
N GLY A 364 -4.17 -8.97 -31.61
CA GLY A 364 -4.60 -9.41 -32.99
C GLY A 364 -4.08 -10.63 -33.81
N THR A 365 -3.94 -10.43 -35.13
CA THR A 365 -3.09 -11.23 -36.05
C THR A 365 -2.55 -10.33 -37.17
N GLN A 366 -1.91 -10.87 -38.19
CA GLN A 366 -0.68 -10.44 -38.82
C GLN A 366 -0.74 -9.46 -39.98
N THR A 367 -1.75 -8.62 -40.16
CA THR A 367 -1.73 -7.51 -41.16
C THR A 367 -1.26 -6.11 -40.75
N TYR A 368 -1.95 -5.56 -39.75
CA TYR A 368 -1.95 -4.24 -39.19
C TYR A 368 -0.64 -3.94 -38.48
N GLY A 369 -0.55 -3.92 -37.14
CA GLY A 369 0.68 -3.45 -36.53
C GLY A 369 1.10 -3.59 -35.04
N CYS A 370 2.17 -4.37 -34.70
CA CYS A 370 2.89 -4.40 -33.42
C CYS A 370 4.46 -4.35 -33.20
N TYR A 371 5.53 -4.28 -34.07
CA TYR A 371 6.76 -3.35 -33.87
C TYR A 371 6.66 -2.20 -32.84
N GLU A 372 7.78 -1.54 -32.61
CA GLU A 372 8.20 -0.66 -31.52
C GLU A 372 7.19 0.56 -31.21
N PRO A 373 6.71 0.93 -29.95
CA PRO A 373 5.70 1.97 -29.41
C PRO A 373 5.80 2.60 -27.92
N ASP A 374 4.77 3.30 -27.28
CA ASP A 374 4.46 3.82 -25.82
C ASP A 374 2.98 3.72 -25.32
N ILE A 375 2.38 4.53 -24.38
CA ILE A 375 0.94 4.75 -24.08
C ILE A 375 0.40 5.93 -23.18
N ILE A 376 -0.85 6.45 -23.34
CA ILE A 376 -1.54 7.25 -22.25
C ILE A 376 -3.10 7.36 -22.07
N ASN A 377 -3.47 7.56 -20.80
CA ASN A 377 -4.68 8.17 -20.21
C ASN A 377 -5.35 9.25 -21.00
N LEU A 378 -6.69 9.29 -21.00
CA LEU A 378 -7.31 10.61 -20.75
C LEU A 378 -8.41 10.75 -19.73
N SER A 379 -9.30 9.79 -19.52
CA SER A 379 -10.33 10.01 -18.50
C SER A 379 -10.82 8.73 -17.91
N ASN A 380 -10.82 8.72 -16.57
CA ASN A 380 -11.46 7.80 -15.64
C ASN A 380 -11.08 6.33 -15.80
N ASP A 381 -10.95 5.84 -17.01
CA ASP A 381 -11.98 5.01 -17.61
C ASP A 381 -11.64 4.62 -19.05
N ARG A 382 -10.65 5.27 -19.68
CA ARG A 382 -10.25 5.02 -21.05
C ARG A 382 -8.88 5.68 -21.39
N TYR A 383 -8.04 4.93 -22.13
CA TYR A 383 -6.63 5.10 -22.58
C TYR A 383 -6.40 4.18 -23.93
N ALA A 384 -5.46 4.27 -24.95
CA ALA A 384 -5.30 3.29 -26.14
C ALA A 384 -3.91 2.97 -26.91
N ILE A 385 -3.72 2.63 -28.26
CA ILE A 385 -2.58 1.71 -28.84
C ILE A 385 -2.09 1.56 -30.47
N VAL A 386 -1.31 2.09 -31.58
CA VAL A 386 -0.32 3.03 -32.46
C VAL A 386 0.99 2.68 -33.29
N SER A 387 1.06 2.43 -34.63
CA SER A 387 1.85 1.31 -35.24
C SER A 387 2.44 1.27 -36.74
N ARG A 388 3.30 0.28 -37.15
CA ARG A 388 4.02 -0.16 -38.43
C ARG A 388 3.69 -1.65 -38.99
N ASN A 389 4.47 -2.47 -39.74
CA ASN A 389 4.15 -3.73 -40.59
C ASN A 389 5.22 -3.99 -41.65
N SER A 390 5.49 -5.16 -42.18
CA SER A 390 6.62 -5.43 -43.10
C SER A 390 6.94 -4.35 -44.13
N VAL A 391 5.95 -3.76 -44.80
CA VAL A 391 6.21 -3.00 -46.04
C VAL A 391 5.28 -1.77 -46.40
N TYR A 392 4.70 -1.03 -45.48
CA TYR A 392 5.33 0.25 -45.10
C TYR A 392 4.53 1.36 -44.20
N GLY A 393 3.24 1.80 -44.20
CA GLY A 393 2.57 2.80 -43.19
C GLY A 393 2.03 2.68 -41.62
N GLY A 394 0.70 2.44 -41.21
CA GLY A 394 -0.12 2.84 -39.93
C GLY A 394 -1.75 2.67 -39.61
N PHE A 395 -2.45 1.54 -39.15
CA PHE A 395 -3.72 1.00 -38.45
C PHE A 395 -4.02 0.47 -36.88
N VAL A 396 -3.35 0.69 -35.70
CA VAL A 396 -3.49 0.48 -34.17
C VAL A 396 -3.30 -0.84 -33.41
N ILE A 397 -4.21 -1.54 -32.72
CA ILE A 397 -5.66 -1.69 -32.92
C ILE A 397 -6.60 -1.88 -31.65
N THR A 398 -6.29 -1.59 -30.36
CA THR A 398 -7.34 -1.16 -29.34
C THR A 398 -7.88 -2.13 -28.22
N THR A 399 -8.75 -1.68 -27.26
CA THR A 399 -8.92 -2.23 -25.90
C THR A 399 -9.96 -1.67 -24.83
N GLN A 400 -10.01 -2.15 -23.54
CA GLN A 400 -11.07 -1.87 -22.50
C GLN A 400 -10.92 -2.34 -21.02
N ILE A 401 -11.45 -1.65 -19.93
CA ILE A 401 -11.14 -1.86 -18.44
C ILE A 401 -12.17 -1.52 -17.22
N SER A 402 -13.43 -2.01 -17.06
CA SER A 402 -14.57 -1.72 -16.07
C SER A 402 -14.46 -1.19 -14.60
N ASP A 403 -15.16 -1.82 -13.62
CA ASP A 403 -15.64 -1.43 -12.25
C ASP A 403 -14.87 -1.79 -10.91
N GLU A 404 -14.08 -2.88 -10.87
CA GLU A 404 -13.33 -3.55 -9.75
C GLU A 404 -12.13 -4.41 -10.26
N GLY A 405 -11.05 -3.80 -10.78
CA GLY A 405 -9.81 -4.42 -11.35
C GLY A 405 -9.92 -5.73 -12.17
N ASN A 406 -10.20 -5.89 -13.50
CA ASN A 406 -10.69 -7.23 -13.99
C ASN A 406 -10.87 -7.66 -15.52
N ILE A 407 -9.97 -7.48 -16.53
CA ILE A 407 -10.29 -7.43 -18.02
C ILE A 407 -11.40 -8.27 -18.72
N THR A 408 -11.97 -7.73 -19.80
CA THR A 408 -12.90 -8.40 -20.70
C THR A 408 -12.87 -7.98 -22.18
N GLU A 409 -13.28 -8.92 -23.03
CA GLU A 409 -13.39 -8.92 -24.50
C GLU A 409 -14.86 -8.92 -24.92
N ASN A 410 -15.22 -8.87 -26.22
CA ASN A 410 -16.54 -9.34 -26.68
C ASN A 410 -16.52 -10.26 -27.84
N ALA A 411 -17.29 -11.35 -27.70
CA ALA A 411 -17.79 -12.25 -28.73
C ALA A 411 -16.67 -12.94 -29.46
N THR A 412 -15.89 -12.11 -30.14
CA THR A 412 -14.61 -12.48 -30.65
C THR A 412 -13.50 -11.39 -30.49
N THR A 413 -13.49 -10.32 -29.67
CA THR A 413 -12.43 -9.28 -29.81
C THR A 413 -12.08 -8.26 -28.66
N SER A 414 -11.00 -7.42 -28.79
CA SER A 414 -10.74 -6.04 -28.22
C SER A 414 -10.54 -4.91 -29.27
N VAL A 415 -10.80 -5.18 -30.56
CA VAL A 415 -10.41 -4.33 -31.71
C VAL A 415 -11.05 -2.96 -31.92
N TYR A 416 -10.30 -2.02 -32.51
CA TYR A 416 -10.65 -0.63 -32.81
C TYR A 416 -10.25 -0.05 -34.20
N ASP A 417 -9.87 -0.90 -35.19
CA ASP A 417 -9.63 -0.79 -36.68
C ASP A 417 -9.43 0.60 -37.45
N ILE A 418 -8.96 0.93 -38.67
CA ILE A 418 -9.14 0.48 -40.07
C ILE A 418 -8.68 1.53 -41.19
N TYR A 419 -8.54 2.87 -40.98
CA TYR A 419 -8.63 4.02 -41.97
C TYR A 419 -7.40 4.34 -42.79
N GLN A 420 -6.55 5.33 -42.41
CA GLN A 420 -5.11 5.61 -42.64
C GLN A 420 -4.67 6.96 -42.00
N PHE A 421 -3.38 7.21 -41.72
CA PHE A 421 -2.86 8.59 -41.88
C PHE A 421 -1.59 8.84 -42.72
N GLU A 422 -0.74 7.87 -43.10
CA GLU A 422 0.53 8.14 -43.84
C GLU A 422 1.34 7.00 -44.52
N THR A 423 1.22 6.90 -45.82
CA THR A 423 1.69 5.75 -46.60
C THR A 423 3.21 5.49 -46.54
N VAL A 424 4.12 6.44 -46.81
CA VAL A 424 5.54 6.17 -47.15
C VAL A 424 6.68 6.88 -46.38
N ARG A 425 6.69 7.15 -45.05
CA ARG A 425 7.80 6.77 -44.07
C ARG A 425 7.37 6.91 -42.58
N CYS A 426 7.96 6.17 -41.62
CA CYS A 426 7.26 5.61 -40.41
C CYS A 426 8.14 4.64 -39.51
N GLU A 427 9.02 5.08 -38.58
CA GLU A 427 9.63 4.40 -37.38
C GLU A 427 9.22 4.97 -35.96
N THR A 428 9.97 5.08 -34.87
CA THR A 428 9.41 5.02 -33.47
C THR A 428 8.36 6.02 -32.99
N PRO A 429 7.18 5.61 -32.41
CA PRO A 429 5.74 6.81 -32.52
C PRO A 429 5.87 7.83 -31.16
N LYS A 430 5.00 8.64 -30.31
CA LYS A 430 5.17 9.35 -28.83
C LYS A 430 4.21 10.34 -27.86
N ILE A 431 4.36 10.58 -26.47
CA ILE A 431 3.43 10.70 -25.15
C ILE A 431 3.30 11.86 -24.03
N ILE A 432 2.17 12.05 -23.23
CA ILE A 432 1.91 12.98 -22.03
C ILE A 432 0.44 13.56 -21.83
N LYS A 433 0.08 14.31 -20.73
CA LYS A 433 -1.32 14.70 -20.26
C LYS A 433 -1.66 16.23 -20.04
N VAL A 434 -2.34 16.92 -20.98
CA VAL A 434 -2.58 18.39 -21.21
C VAL A 434 -3.60 19.12 -20.34
N ALA A 435 -3.80 20.40 -20.73
CA ALA A 435 -4.82 21.31 -20.26
C ALA A 435 -6.01 21.50 -21.22
N ALA A 436 -5.87 22.25 -22.33
CA ALA A 436 -6.98 23.10 -22.78
C ALA A 436 -8.12 22.41 -23.58
N SER A 437 -8.31 21.08 -23.48
CA SER A 437 -9.61 20.38 -23.71
C SER A 437 -9.55 18.92 -23.23
N SER A 438 -10.52 18.09 -23.64
CA SER A 438 -10.85 16.71 -23.24
C SER A 438 -10.32 15.58 -24.14
N ASP A 439 -9.94 15.92 -25.36
CA ASP A 439 -10.17 15.11 -26.56
C ASP A 439 -9.04 15.24 -27.61
N ILE A 440 -7.76 15.23 -27.17
CA ILE A 440 -6.67 15.88 -27.94
C ILE A 440 -5.23 15.25 -27.92
N TYR A 441 -5.10 13.96 -27.73
CA TYR A 441 -3.87 13.23 -27.44
C TYR A 441 -2.72 13.07 -28.49
N ALA A 442 -1.76 13.99 -28.50
CA ALA A 442 -0.83 14.32 -29.56
C ALA A 442 0.55 13.65 -29.80
N ILE A 443 1.02 13.36 -31.02
CA ILE A 443 2.34 12.75 -31.32
C ILE A 443 3.12 13.50 -32.51
N VAL A 444 4.44 13.73 -32.76
CA VAL A 444 4.99 14.65 -33.84
C VAL A 444 6.08 14.26 -34.96
N TYR A 445 5.84 13.23 -35.79
CA TYR A 445 6.55 12.26 -36.68
C TYR A 445 7.85 12.36 -37.50
N ARG A 446 8.16 11.29 -38.29
CA ARG A 446 9.23 11.25 -39.32
C ARG A 446 9.14 10.35 -40.58
N GLY A 447 9.19 10.86 -41.80
CA GLY A 447 9.08 10.04 -43.02
C GLY A 447 9.98 10.43 -44.22
N GLN A 448 9.87 11.64 -44.75
CA GLN A 448 10.01 12.04 -46.15
C GLN A 448 11.37 11.95 -46.87
N SER A 449 12.44 11.91 -46.14
CA SER A 449 13.80 11.42 -46.43
C SER A 449 14.70 11.45 -45.18
N GLY A 450 14.24 11.71 -43.97
CA GLY A 450 12.92 11.75 -43.40
C GLY A 450 12.09 13.02 -43.31
N PHE A 451 12.38 14.17 -43.95
CA PHE A 451 11.76 15.54 -43.85
C PHE A 451 10.43 15.89 -43.06
N LEU A 452 10.39 16.74 -41.99
CA LEU A 452 9.20 17.21 -41.16
C LEU A 452 8.02 17.79 -41.95
N TYR A 453 6.77 17.56 -41.46
CA TYR A 453 5.41 18.11 -41.83
C TYR A 453 4.59 18.45 -40.49
N ILE A 454 3.25 18.41 -40.24
CA ILE A 454 2.66 18.15 -38.86
C ILE A 454 1.35 17.24 -38.89
N ALA A 455 0.99 16.48 -37.82
CA ALA A 455 0.12 15.26 -37.81
C ALA A 455 -1.08 15.07 -36.80
N THR A 456 -1.70 16.11 -36.28
CA THR A 456 -2.80 16.17 -35.25
C THR A 456 -4.19 15.52 -35.55
N VAL A 457 -5.04 14.97 -34.57
CA VAL A 457 -6.20 13.99 -34.67
C VAL A 457 -7.54 13.93 -33.73
N GLN A 458 -8.39 14.91 -33.29
CA GLN A 458 -9.52 14.82 -32.20
C GLN A 458 -10.15 13.44 -31.78
N ILE A 459 -9.40 12.52 -31.27
CA ILE A 459 -9.89 11.32 -30.67
C ILE A 459 -10.76 11.81 -29.46
N LEU A 460 -12.07 11.59 -29.59
CA LEU A 460 -13.29 12.01 -28.87
C LEU A 460 -13.77 11.45 -27.51
N SER A 461 -14.66 12.19 -26.83
CA SER A 461 -15.34 11.86 -25.58
C SER A 461 -16.32 10.66 -25.52
N ASN A 462 -16.21 9.73 -26.46
CA ASN A 462 -16.13 8.34 -26.02
C ASN A 462 -14.89 7.64 -26.54
N GLY A 463 -14.97 7.17 -27.77
CA GLY A 463 -13.78 6.94 -28.52
C GLY A 463 -13.84 6.13 -29.79
N LYS A 464 -13.37 6.82 -30.78
CA LYS A 464 -13.27 6.53 -32.16
C LYS A 464 -12.17 7.52 -32.58
N ILE A 465 -11.23 7.16 -33.43
CA ILE A 465 -10.84 8.10 -34.51
C ILE A 465 -12.00 8.13 -35.49
N THR A 466 -11.97 8.88 -36.57
CA THR A 466 -13.09 8.89 -37.50
C THR A 466 -12.64 8.93 -39.01
N LYS A 467 -12.89 9.88 -39.98
CA LYS A 467 -12.29 9.89 -41.38
C LYS A 467 -11.97 11.24 -42.21
N ALA A 468 -11.61 12.39 -41.60
CA ALA A 468 -11.15 13.75 -42.08
C ALA A 468 -9.94 14.21 -41.29
N ILE A 469 -9.33 15.33 -41.68
CA ILE A 469 -7.90 15.51 -41.51
C ILE A 469 -7.44 17.00 -41.47
N GLN A 470 -6.30 17.39 -40.86
CA GLN A 470 -6.26 18.66 -40.07
C GLN A 470 -4.97 19.62 -39.96
N GLY A 471 -3.98 19.68 -40.90
CA GLY A 471 -2.84 20.68 -40.98
C GLY A 471 -1.54 20.26 -41.78
N LYS A 472 -0.47 21.11 -42.19
CA LYS A 472 0.89 20.71 -42.84
C LYS A 472 2.03 21.60 -43.66
N VAL A 473 2.38 22.94 -43.64
CA VAL A 473 3.31 23.73 -44.64
C VAL A 473 4.79 24.29 -44.34
N ALA A 474 5.79 24.22 -45.30
CA ALA A 474 7.30 24.62 -45.38
C ALA A 474 8.40 24.77 -44.19
N ILE A 475 9.43 23.86 -43.94
CA ILE A 475 10.51 24.04 -42.84
C ILE A 475 12.02 23.54 -42.90
N ASP A 476 12.61 23.13 -41.73
CA ASP A 476 14.00 22.81 -41.31
C ASP A 476 14.57 21.72 -42.19
N SER A 477 15.82 21.33 -41.99
CA SER A 477 16.43 20.33 -42.84
C SER A 477 17.59 19.64 -42.18
N ILE A 478 17.31 18.58 -41.38
CA ILE A 478 18.30 17.88 -40.56
C ILE A 478 18.19 16.34 -40.68
N ASN A 479 19.28 15.55 -40.76
CA ASN A 479 19.11 14.10 -40.75
C ASN A 479 18.92 13.76 -39.29
N CYS A 480 17.67 13.84 -38.89
CA CYS A 480 17.22 13.75 -37.54
C CYS A 480 15.96 12.96 -37.40
N TYR A 481 15.84 12.24 -36.30
CA TYR A 481 14.92 11.13 -36.19
C TYR A 481 14.01 11.30 -34.99
N TYR A 482 12.86 10.62 -34.97
CA TYR A 482 12.10 10.47 -33.74
C TYR A 482 11.87 11.74 -32.89
N PRO A 483 11.01 12.65 -33.38
CA PRO A 483 10.50 13.82 -32.65
C PRO A 483 9.24 13.50 -31.88
N ASP A 484 8.90 14.26 -30.85
CA ASP A 484 7.62 14.11 -30.15
C ASP A 484 7.21 15.32 -29.28
N ILE A 485 6.39 15.16 -28.22
CA ILE A 485 5.47 16.14 -27.72
C ILE A 485 5.13 16.02 -26.20
N ILE A 486 4.79 17.17 -25.55
CA ILE A 486 3.98 17.38 -24.31
C ILE A 486 3.31 18.80 -24.04
N TYR A 487 3.62 19.70 -23.05
CA TYR A 487 3.14 21.15 -22.91
C TYR A 487 4.12 22.14 -22.14
N THR A 488 4.02 23.50 -22.19
CA THR A 488 4.61 24.71 -21.45
C THR A 488 3.77 25.98 -21.66
N GLU A 489 4.08 27.21 -21.25
CA GLU A 489 3.16 28.36 -21.24
C GLU A 489 2.16 28.47 -22.41
N GLY A 490 1.02 29.05 -22.09
CA GLY A 490 0.38 29.98 -23.01
C GLY A 490 -0.48 29.27 -24.01
N ASP A 491 -0.06 29.31 -25.27
CA ASP A 491 -0.65 28.60 -26.39
C ASP A 491 0.50 28.07 -27.26
N TYR A 492 1.51 27.48 -26.63
CA TYR A 492 2.76 27.04 -27.23
C TYR A 492 2.85 25.45 -27.38
N TYR A 493 3.93 24.62 -27.64
CA TYR A 493 4.11 23.10 -27.78
C TYR A 493 5.47 22.56 -28.48
N ALA A 494 6.72 22.23 -27.96
CA ALA A 494 8.10 21.97 -28.65
C ALA A 494 8.93 20.68 -29.11
N VAL A 495 9.33 20.56 -30.38
CA VAL A 495 9.80 19.27 -30.99
C VAL A 495 11.29 19.15 -31.27
N VAL A 496 12.06 18.21 -30.70
CA VAL A 496 13.55 17.89 -30.76
C VAL A 496 13.64 16.42 -31.29
N TYR A 497 14.69 15.93 -31.97
CA TYR A 497 14.63 14.65 -32.68
C TYR A 497 16.03 14.07 -33.07
N SER A 498 16.44 12.89 -32.59
CA SER A 498 17.83 12.39 -32.59
C SER A 498 18.36 11.58 -33.82
N SER A 499 19.66 11.59 -34.23
CA SER A 499 19.93 12.16 -35.58
C SER A 499 21.33 12.02 -36.38
N TYR A 500 21.41 11.54 -37.61
CA TYR A 500 22.68 11.24 -38.35
C TYR A 500 23.08 12.42 -39.30
N GLU A 501 24.33 12.71 -39.74
CA GLU A 501 24.63 13.53 -40.98
C GLU A 501 26.03 13.13 -41.56
N PHE A 502 26.53 13.57 -42.75
CA PHE A 502 27.62 12.90 -43.56
C PHE A 502 29.01 13.61 -43.54
N TYR A 503 29.14 14.93 -43.28
CA TYR A 503 30.19 15.75 -43.93
C TYR A 503 31.50 16.02 -43.15
N LEU A 504 32.46 15.09 -43.12
CA LEU A 504 33.93 15.27 -42.95
C LEU A 504 34.64 13.99 -42.46
N ALA A 505 34.94 13.86 -41.15
CA ALA A 505 35.98 12.94 -40.66
C ALA A 505 35.51 11.67 -39.94
N THR A 506 34.43 11.69 -39.14
CA THR A 506 34.02 10.55 -38.29
C THR A 506 32.50 10.43 -38.21
N ASN A 507 31.95 9.23 -38.46
CA ASN A 507 30.49 9.01 -38.47
C ASN A 507 29.90 9.13 -37.07
N ARG A 508 28.81 9.90 -36.92
CA ARG A 508 28.12 10.14 -35.65
C ARG A 508 26.88 11.03 -35.85
N TYR A 509 26.40 11.59 -34.77
CA TYR A 509 25.13 12.26 -34.55
C TYR A 509 25.26 13.29 -33.33
N VAL A 510 24.49 14.43 -33.12
CA VAL A 510 24.43 15.51 -31.99
C VAL A 510 23.27 16.67 -32.06
N GLY A 511 22.34 16.92 -31.07
CA GLY A 511 21.18 17.91 -30.83
C GLY A 511 20.32 18.72 -31.91
N ARG A 512 19.19 19.46 -31.54
CA ARG A 512 18.28 20.55 -32.18
C ARG A 512 16.72 20.66 -31.77
N MET A 513 15.63 21.15 -32.48
CA MET A 513 14.12 21.26 -32.11
C MET A 513 13.07 22.08 -33.03
N GLN A 514 11.96 22.82 -32.66
CA GLN A 514 10.86 23.46 -33.52
C GLN A 514 9.77 24.31 -32.74
N THR A 515 9.32 25.64 -33.00
CA THR A 515 8.31 26.83 -32.62
C THR A 515 6.96 27.35 -33.27
N ALA A 516 5.69 26.87 -33.13
CA ALA A 516 4.47 27.47 -33.79
C ALA A 516 3.68 28.68 -33.18
N ILE A 517 2.36 28.52 -32.98
CA ILE A 517 1.28 29.21 -32.20
C ILE A 517 0.24 28.12 -32.08
N ILE A 518 -0.22 27.70 -30.89
CA ILE A 518 -1.35 26.78 -30.62
C ILE A 518 -2.62 27.51 -30.29
N THR A 519 -3.70 26.74 -30.33
CA THR A 519 -5.07 27.03 -29.99
C THR A 519 -5.90 25.77 -30.26
N SER A 520 -7.18 25.83 -29.98
CA SER A 520 -7.94 24.64 -29.65
C SER A 520 -8.55 23.80 -30.79
N ALA A 521 -8.17 24.03 -32.05
CA ALA A 521 -8.62 23.16 -33.17
C ALA A 521 -7.47 22.51 -33.95
N GLY A 522 -6.22 22.95 -33.74
CA GLY A 522 -5.00 22.28 -34.15
C GLY A 522 -4.30 22.63 -35.50
N VAL A 523 -4.17 23.91 -35.83
CA VAL A 523 -3.11 24.41 -36.75
C VAL A 523 -1.73 24.07 -36.21
N ILE A 524 -0.80 24.83 -36.75
CA ILE A 524 0.63 24.80 -36.77
C ILE A 524 0.98 26.10 -37.59
N THR A 525 2.01 26.98 -37.39
CA THR A 525 2.15 28.42 -37.92
C THR A 525 3.26 28.85 -38.99
N ALA A 526 4.22 29.82 -38.81
CA ALA A 526 5.46 30.01 -39.66
C ALA A 526 6.75 30.65 -38.96
N GLN A 527 7.87 29.92 -38.65
CA GLN A 527 9.20 30.43 -38.12
C GLN A 527 10.39 29.39 -38.18
N LYS A 528 11.69 29.76 -37.93
CA LYS A 528 12.91 28.87 -37.80
C LYS A 528 14.16 29.47 -37.07
N SER A 529 14.94 28.69 -36.29
CA SER A 529 16.37 28.89 -35.87
C SER A 529 16.98 27.56 -35.32
N TYR A 530 18.31 27.42 -35.11
CA TYR A 530 18.97 26.32 -34.34
C TYR A 530 20.50 26.43 -34.18
N TYR A 531 21.14 25.90 -33.10
CA TYR A 531 22.61 25.64 -32.98
C TYR A 531 22.94 24.72 -31.76
N ASN A 532 24.24 24.48 -31.38
CA ASN A 532 24.94 23.51 -30.43
C ASN A 532 25.31 23.69 -28.90
N PHE A 533 25.36 22.60 -28.08
CA PHE A 533 25.94 22.44 -26.71
C PHE A 533 27.45 22.21 -26.62
N GLY A 534 28.08 22.71 -25.55
CA GLY A 534 29.51 22.51 -25.25
C GLY A 534 30.28 23.84 -25.23
N SER A 535 31.27 23.99 -26.12
CA SER A 535 32.31 25.03 -26.12
C SER A 535 32.52 25.78 -27.45
N ALA A 536 31.83 25.39 -28.54
CA ALA A 536 32.10 25.73 -29.96
C ALA A 536 33.40 25.16 -30.51
N SER A 537 34.22 24.56 -29.66
CA SER A 537 35.66 24.50 -29.83
C SER A 537 36.27 23.13 -29.49
N THR A 538 35.43 22.13 -29.29
CA THR A 538 35.79 20.70 -29.20
C THR A 538 35.23 19.92 -30.41
N PRO A 539 35.54 18.62 -30.56
CA PRO A 539 34.95 17.72 -31.55
C PRO A 539 33.63 17.06 -31.00
N ALA A 540 32.51 16.89 -31.71
CA ALA A 540 31.14 16.74 -31.12
C ALA A 540 30.52 15.37 -30.70
N GLY A 541 29.51 15.43 -29.79
CA GLY A 541 28.96 14.36 -28.91
C GLY A 541 27.63 13.65 -29.15
N ILE A 542 27.72 12.33 -29.07
CA ILE A 542 26.78 11.44 -29.73
C ILE A 542 25.50 11.20 -28.89
N MET A 543 24.64 12.18 -28.57
CA MET A 543 23.23 12.06 -28.05
C MET A 543 22.22 11.02 -28.65
N LEU A 544 22.61 9.79 -28.92
CA LEU A 544 21.97 8.61 -29.54
C LEU A 544 20.37 8.67 -30.04
N TYR A 545 19.24 8.22 -29.41
CA TYR A 545 17.75 8.30 -29.67
C TYR A 545 16.63 8.28 -28.48
N PRO A 546 15.73 9.29 -28.23
CA PRO A 546 14.71 9.73 -27.13
C PRO A 546 13.58 8.96 -26.30
N ASP A 547 12.99 9.68 -25.25
CA ASP A 547 11.76 9.38 -24.37
C ASP A 547 11.00 10.11 -23.13
N ILE A 548 11.45 11.02 -22.24
CA ILE A 548 10.78 12.23 -21.59
C ILE A 548 9.39 12.42 -20.79
N ILE A 549 9.25 13.41 -19.81
CA ILE A 549 8.08 13.71 -18.88
C ILE A 549 8.13 15.02 -17.97
N HIS A 550 7.01 15.42 -17.30
CA HIS A 550 6.82 16.50 -16.24
C HIS A 550 6.38 16.11 -14.81
N VAL A 551 6.83 16.88 -13.79
CA VAL A 551 6.29 17.06 -12.41
C VAL A 551 5.93 18.50 -11.99
N ASN A 552 6.88 19.46 -11.97
CA ASN A 552 6.78 20.70 -11.22
C ASN A 552 6.99 21.96 -12.04
N ASP A 553 6.00 22.84 -11.94
CA ASP A 553 5.91 24.16 -12.55
C ASP A 553 6.47 24.12 -13.97
N ASP A 554 7.74 24.49 -14.05
CA ASP A 554 8.49 24.71 -15.23
C ASP A 554 9.97 24.33 -14.95
N TYR A 555 10.29 23.12 -14.40
CA TYR A 555 11.64 22.45 -14.30
C TYR A 555 11.71 20.92 -14.77
N TYR A 556 12.69 20.45 -15.63
CA TYR A 556 12.70 19.09 -16.36
C TYR A 556 14.01 18.21 -16.58
N SER A 557 14.42 17.74 -17.79
CA SER A 557 15.58 16.79 -18.12
C SER A 557 16.18 16.77 -19.60
N VAL A 558 16.83 15.68 -20.12
CA VAL A 558 17.02 14.98 -21.48
C VAL A 558 17.94 13.75 -21.21
N VAL A 559 17.91 12.61 -21.92
CA VAL A 559 18.22 11.28 -21.30
C VAL A 559 18.88 10.23 -22.21
N PHE A 560 20.14 10.42 -22.58
CA PHE A 560 20.84 9.77 -23.70
C PHE A 560 22.13 9.01 -23.46
N ARG A 561 22.44 8.27 -24.52
CA ARG A 561 23.76 7.83 -24.94
C ARG A 561 24.69 8.96 -25.51
N ASP A 562 26.01 8.77 -25.60
CA ASP A 562 27.09 9.70 -26.03
C ASP A 562 28.38 9.01 -26.38
N SER A 563 29.03 9.42 -27.46
CA SER A 563 30.47 9.30 -27.80
C SER A 563 31.25 8.02 -27.62
N ASP A 564 31.53 7.71 -26.39
CA ASP A 564 32.26 6.55 -25.93
C ASP A 564 31.26 6.00 -24.90
N THR A 565 31.09 4.73 -24.74
CA THR A 565 30.13 4.04 -23.89
C THR A 565 29.99 4.47 -22.38
N ASP A 566 29.21 5.47 -21.91
CA ASP A 566 28.62 5.58 -20.53
C ASP A 566 27.48 6.63 -20.13
N GLY A 567 26.14 6.43 -20.10
CA GLY A 567 25.18 7.61 -20.12
C GLY A 567 24.24 8.09 -18.95
N SER A 568 23.81 9.41 -18.87
CA SER A 568 24.14 10.50 -17.81
C SER A 568 23.65 12.07 -17.92
N LEU A 569 22.72 12.82 -17.14
CA LEU A 569 21.90 14.18 -17.16
C LEU A 569 22.28 15.77 -17.00
N ARG A 570 21.53 16.80 -17.52
CA ARG A 570 21.79 18.32 -17.56
C ARG A 570 20.61 19.33 -17.39
N ALA A 571 20.41 20.21 -16.41
CA ALA A 571 19.27 21.20 -16.25
C ALA A 571 18.60 21.96 -17.57
N LEU A 572 17.49 22.79 -17.72
CA LEU A 572 16.81 23.40 -18.98
C LEU A 572 15.54 24.37 -18.83
N GLN A 573 15.50 25.33 -17.89
CA GLN A 573 14.53 26.47 -17.63
C GLN A 573 13.18 26.82 -18.37
N ILE A 574 12.45 26.06 -19.23
CA ILE A 574 11.11 26.42 -19.87
C ILE A 574 10.02 27.15 -18.97
N LYS A 575 10.25 28.39 -18.46
CA LYS A 575 9.44 29.27 -17.56
C LYS A 575 9.19 30.66 -18.17
N ASN A 576 8.18 31.46 -17.80
CA ASN A 576 7.88 32.76 -18.46
C ASN A 576 9.09 33.72 -18.68
N GLY A 577 9.36 34.10 -19.94
CA GLY A 577 10.43 35.04 -20.35
C GLY A 577 10.47 35.39 -21.85
N TRP A 578 11.66 35.41 -22.49
CA TRP A 578 11.79 35.88 -23.88
C TRP A 578 13.04 35.53 -24.75
N ASN A 579 14.23 35.07 -24.32
CA ASN A 579 14.86 34.95 -23.02
C ASN A 579 14.85 33.51 -22.46
N ILE A 580 15.57 32.56 -23.06
CA ILE A 580 15.67 31.12 -22.71
C ILE A 580 17.14 30.73 -22.35
N PHE A 581 17.49 29.61 -21.65
CA PHE A 581 18.89 29.38 -21.18
C PHE A 581 19.62 27.99 -21.05
N CYS A 582 20.83 27.97 -20.43
CA CYS A 582 21.79 26.87 -20.19
C CYS A 582 22.71 26.95 -18.93
N ASP A 583 23.29 25.80 -18.56
CA ASP A 583 24.44 25.41 -17.70
C ASP A 583 25.41 24.54 -18.56
N ASN A 584 26.47 23.95 -18.00
CA ASN A 584 27.64 23.63 -18.83
C ASN A 584 28.08 22.19 -18.91
N ILE A 585 28.37 21.58 -17.76
CA ILE A 585 29.32 20.49 -17.78
C ILE A 585 28.61 19.20 -17.59
N ILE A 586 29.09 18.36 -18.46
CA ILE A 586 28.97 16.97 -18.64
C ILE A 586 29.52 16.35 -17.33
N TYR A 587 28.72 16.41 -16.25
CA TYR A 587 28.89 15.67 -14.99
C TYR A 587 28.70 14.14 -15.23
N LYS A 588 28.42 13.18 -14.32
CA LYS A 588 27.84 11.84 -14.74
C LYS A 588 27.15 10.83 -13.66
N PHE A 589 26.07 10.02 -13.90
CA PHE A 589 25.41 8.93 -13.07
C PHE A 589 25.89 7.47 -12.84
N ASP A 590 26.71 6.84 -13.67
CA ASP A 590 27.22 5.47 -13.52
C ASP A 590 28.64 4.88 -13.88
N ASN A 591 29.34 4.30 -12.93
CA ASN A 591 30.46 3.33 -13.06
C ASN A 591 30.44 2.14 -14.11
N ASP A 592 30.33 2.41 -15.42
CA ASP A 592 30.71 1.70 -16.68
C ASP A 592 29.62 1.05 -17.44
N ASN A 593 28.42 1.17 -16.91
CA ASN A 593 27.42 0.16 -17.06
C ASN A 593 26.97 -0.27 -18.60
N ILE A 594 25.88 0.16 -19.29
CA ILE A 594 24.95 -0.31 -20.46
C ILE A 594 25.30 -0.84 -21.92
N SER A 595 24.32 -1.37 -22.71
CA SER A 595 24.35 -1.88 -24.15
C SER A 595 23.37 -1.35 -25.23
N ASP A 596 23.67 -1.69 -26.47
CA ASP A 596 23.06 -1.35 -27.77
C ASP A 596 21.52 -1.64 -28.12
N LEU A 597 20.42 -1.52 -27.31
CA LEU A 597 19.06 -0.88 -27.70
C LEU A 597 18.22 -0.13 -26.50
N PRO A 598 16.97 0.47 -26.61
CA PRO A 598 16.33 1.64 -25.88
C PRO A 598 16.11 2.13 -24.40
N LEU A 599 15.64 3.42 -24.28
CA LEU A 599 15.27 4.30 -23.11
C LEU A 599 14.19 5.38 -23.36
N ARG A 600 13.47 5.86 -22.30
CA ARG A 600 12.09 5.39 -22.01
C ARG A 600 11.45 5.71 -20.57
N VAL A 601 10.54 6.68 -20.29
CA VAL A 601 10.19 7.14 -18.87
C VAL A 601 8.68 7.38 -18.46
N ILE A 602 8.24 8.06 -17.35
CA ILE A 602 6.83 8.29 -16.72
C ILE A 602 6.77 9.01 -15.25
N HIS A 603 5.75 9.68 -14.66
CA HIS A 603 5.77 10.37 -13.27
C HIS A 603 5.36 9.60 -11.96
N VAL A 604 6.04 9.74 -10.79
CA VAL A 604 5.83 8.88 -9.59
C VAL A 604 5.53 9.47 -8.19
N TYR A 605 4.86 10.63 -8.05
CA TYR A 605 4.38 11.38 -6.83
C TYR A 605 5.12 12.71 -6.70
N ASP A 606 4.79 13.46 -5.63
CA ASP A 606 5.62 14.46 -4.94
C ASP A 606 6.77 14.94 -5.81
N LYS A 607 8.02 14.61 -5.47
CA LYS A 607 9.15 14.88 -6.32
C LYS A 607 9.71 13.62 -6.91
N ILE A 608 8.82 12.61 -7.05
CA ILE A 608 9.01 11.16 -7.14
C ILE A 608 8.76 10.62 -8.52
N TYR A 609 9.74 9.89 -9.08
CA TYR A 609 9.85 9.26 -10.39
C TYR A 609 11.09 8.22 -10.34
N ALA A 610 11.99 7.84 -11.32
CA ALA A 610 12.98 6.71 -11.33
C ALA A 610 13.90 6.28 -12.60
N VAL A 611 14.29 5.04 -13.02
CA VAL A 611 15.09 4.78 -14.33
C VAL A 611 15.21 3.37 -14.94
N PHE A 612 15.09 3.11 -16.25
CA PHE A 612 15.28 1.81 -16.96
C PHE A 612 16.14 1.74 -18.26
N TYR A 613 17.18 0.89 -18.36
CA TYR A 613 18.22 0.91 -19.45
C TYR A 613 18.73 -0.44 -20.13
N GLY A 614 19.71 -0.37 -21.04
CA GLY A 614 20.39 -1.58 -21.61
C GLY A 614 21.44 -2.35 -20.73
N ASP A 615 21.86 -3.56 -21.10
CA ASP A 615 22.95 -4.31 -20.44
C ASP A 615 24.22 -4.68 -21.25
N LYS A 616 25.40 -4.03 -21.01
CA LYS A 616 26.74 -4.39 -21.58
C LYS A 616 28.02 -4.29 -20.71
N ALA A 617 28.31 -5.34 -19.92
CA ALA A 617 29.65 -5.67 -19.42
C ALA A 617 30.61 -6.48 -20.38
N GLY A 618 31.23 -5.85 -21.39
CA GLY A 618 32.05 -6.48 -22.43
C GLY A 618 31.15 -6.87 -23.61
N ASP A 619 31.62 -7.59 -24.62
CA ASP A 619 30.78 -8.01 -25.76
C ASP A 619 29.96 -9.33 -25.50
N LEU A 620 29.44 -9.59 -24.28
CA LEU A 620 28.73 -10.87 -23.94
C LEU A 620 27.57 -10.73 -22.90
N ILE A 621 26.47 -10.26 -23.43
CA ILE A 621 25.24 -9.58 -23.03
C ILE A 621 24.33 -10.39 -22.10
N ARG A 622 23.87 -9.77 -20.98
CA ARG A 622 23.49 -10.48 -19.75
C ARG A 622 22.16 -10.12 -19.08
N GLY A 623 21.18 -9.82 -19.88
CA GLY A 623 19.77 -9.83 -19.57
C GLY A 623 19.27 -8.93 -18.49
N GLY A 624 18.43 -7.98 -18.78
CA GLY A 624 18.90 -6.72 -19.26
C GLY A 624 19.04 -5.78 -18.10
N ALA A 625 18.80 -4.47 -18.21
CA ALA A 625 18.94 -3.70 -17.00
C ALA A 625 18.14 -2.40 -16.72
N ILE A 626 18.24 -1.86 -15.48
CA ILE A 626 17.36 -0.80 -14.90
C ILE A 626 17.72 -0.25 -13.47
N ARG A 627 17.95 1.08 -13.26
CA ARG A 627 18.62 1.73 -12.07
C ARG A 627 18.00 3.04 -11.42
N THR A 628 16.68 3.20 -11.15
CA THR A 628 15.98 4.18 -10.18
C THR A 628 16.44 5.68 -9.98
N ILE A 629 15.59 6.60 -9.46
CA ILE A 629 15.81 8.08 -9.24
C ILE A 629 15.32 8.55 -7.81
N LYS A 630 15.63 9.78 -7.29
CA LYS A 630 15.11 10.64 -6.17
C LYS A 630 15.14 12.29 -6.21
N LEU A 631 14.75 13.20 -7.15
CA LEU A 631 15.44 14.64 -7.48
C LEU A 631 14.59 15.79 -6.70
N SER A 632 15.31 16.80 -6.13
CA SER A 632 15.01 18.23 -5.89
C SER A 632 14.80 19.12 -7.10
N ASP A 633 13.79 19.97 -7.03
CA ASP A 633 13.77 21.41 -7.34
C ASP A 633 14.42 21.86 -8.63
N THR A 634 15.74 21.69 -8.77
CA THR A 634 16.53 22.17 -9.91
C THR A 634 17.26 21.11 -10.72
N GLY A 635 16.76 19.92 -10.54
CA GLY A 635 17.35 18.62 -10.67
C GLY A 635 18.45 18.36 -11.68
N THR A 636 19.34 17.54 -11.16
CA THR A 636 20.75 17.58 -11.48
C THR A 636 21.42 16.24 -11.02
N PHE A 637 20.72 15.15 -10.66
CA PHE A 637 21.14 13.95 -9.85
C PHE A 637 21.52 14.25 -8.41
N GLU A 638 20.58 14.01 -7.50
CA GLU A 638 20.89 13.90 -6.07
C GLU A 638 21.40 12.48 -5.78
N ASP A 639 20.87 11.55 -4.95
CA ASP A 639 21.25 10.11 -4.83
C ASP A 639 21.18 9.22 -6.11
N SER A 640 21.07 7.86 -6.07
CA SER A 640 21.20 6.81 -7.18
C SER A 640 20.79 5.36 -6.65
N VAL A 641 19.56 4.85 -6.82
CA VAL A 641 18.79 4.34 -5.64
C VAL A 641 18.95 2.82 -5.20
N GLY A 642 18.75 1.70 -5.92
CA GLY A 642 18.96 0.26 -5.48
C GLY A 642 18.46 -0.89 -6.42
N TYR A 643 19.06 -2.09 -6.56
CA TYR A 643 18.96 -2.92 -7.82
C TYR A 643 18.55 -4.43 -7.77
N SER A 644 17.63 -4.98 -8.61
CA SER A 644 17.40 -6.45 -8.71
C SER A 644 17.26 -7.26 -10.06
N LYS A 645 17.95 -8.42 -10.22
CA LYS A 645 18.12 -9.14 -11.51
C LYS A 645 16.91 -9.92 -11.74
N LEU A 646 16.43 -9.65 -12.90
CA LEU A 646 15.30 -10.27 -13.38
C LEU A 646 15.60 -11.53 -14.15
N LEU A 647 16.57 -11.51 -15.05
CA LEU A 647 16.79 -12.61 -15.96
C LEU A 647 17.51 -13.81 -15.35
N PRO A 648 16.91 -15.01 -15.40
CA PRO A 648 17.61 -16.25 -15.60
C PRO A 648 18.62 -16.14 -16.76
N PRO A 649 19.89 -16.50 -16.52
CA PRO A 649 20.98 -16.63 -17.49
C PRO A 649 20.80 -17.43 -18.78
N ALA A 650 19.67 -18.09 -19.00
CA ALA A 650 19.64 -19.28 -19.83
C ALA A 650 19.42 -19.02 -21.33
N ASP A 651 19.28 -17.76 -21.72
CA ASP A 651 18.78 -17.38 -23.02
C ASP A 651 19.79 -16.34 -23.57
N TRP A 652 20.59 -16.77 -24.58
CA TRP A 652 21.85 -16.20 -25.11
C TRP A 652 21.81 -15.82 -26.62
N THR A 653 21.89 -14.51 -26.95
CA THR A 653 22.16 -13.76 -28.22
C THR A 653 21.82 -12.23 -28.15
N GLN A 654 20.63 -11.69 -28.54
CA GLN A 654 20.09 -10.28 -28.61
C GLN A 654 18.88 -10.02 -27.68
N PHE A 655 18.66 -8.83 -27.10
CA PHE A 655 17.34 -8.27 -26.64
C PHE A 655 17.19 -6.86 -27.23
N SER A 656 16.14 -6.08 -26.91
CA SER A 656 15.57 -4.98 -27.74
C SER A 656 14.22 -4.36 -27.28
N TYR A 657 14.03 -3.30 -26.48
CA TYR A 657 12.91 -2.34 -26.45
C TYR A 657 11.62 -2.23 -25.38
N PRO A 658 11.25 -2.56 -24.05
CA PRO A 658 9.82 -2.66 -23.44
C PRO A 658 8.77 -1.72 -22.59
N GLU A 659 7.42 -2.07 -22.35
CA GLU A 659 6.19 -1.29 -21.77
C GLU A 659 5.58 -1.63 -20.41
N ILE A 660 5.21 -0.58 -19.67
CA ILE A 660 5.43 -0.33 -18.28
C ILE A 660 4.38 0.78 -17.78
N ILE A 661 3.16 0.50 -17.23
CA ILE A 661 2.06 1.52 -16.86
C ILE A 661 1.49 1.60 -15.37
N HIS A 662 0.20 1.78 -14.85
CA HIS A 662 -0.10 1.96 -13.33
C HIS A 662 -1.50 1.96 -12.49
N ILE A 663 -2.05 1.01 -11.69
CA ILE A 663 -3.50 0.92 -11.16
C ILE A 663 -4.16 1.30 -9.76
N ALA A 664 -4.04 0.80 -8.50
CA ALA A 664 -4.77 1.34 -7.25
C ALA A 664 -4.15 1.38 -5.76
N GLY A 665 -3.11 2.19 -5.39
CA GLY A 665 -2.16 2.05 -4.20
C GLY A 665 -0.59 1.76 -4.43
N ASP A 666 0.02 0.57 -4.19
CA ASP A 666 1.47 0.28 -4.52
C ASP A 666 1.74 -0.11 -6.04
N ILE A 667 2.63 -1.01 -6.47
CA ILE A 667 2.49 -1.86 -7.71
C ILE A 667 2.78 -1.29 -9.11
N PHE A 668 3.60 -2.02 -9.88
CA PHE A 668 3.60 -1.97 -11.34
C PHE A 668 4.04 -3.22 -12.18
N ALA A 669 4.54 -3.14 -13.46
CA ALA A 669 4.69 -4.27 -14.46
C ALA A 669 5.43 -4.12 -15.86
N VAL A 670 5.66 -5.20 -16.72
CA VAL A 670 6.06 -5.30 -18.23
C VAL A 670 6.00 -6.68 -18.93
N THR A 671 6.56 -6.76 -20.16
CA THR A 671 6.19 -7.37 -21.43
C THR A 671 7.37 -7.37 -22.46
N TYR A 672 7.85 -8.53 -23.00
CA TYR A 672 8.92 -8.68 -24.09
C TYR A 672 9.24 -10.16 -24.60
N ARG A 673 10.43 -10.49 -25.25
CA ARG A 673 10.62 -11.56 -26.29
C ARG A 673 11.81 -12.66 -26.36
N ILE A 674 12.15 -13.71 -25.52
CA ILE A 674 13.08 -14.95 -25.74
C ILE A 674 13.19 -15.73 -27.11
N SER A 675 13.93 -16.85 -27.19
CA SER A 675 13.66 -18.13 -27.93
C SER A 675 12.73 -18.05 -29.17
N THR A 676 11.55 -18.68 -29.19
CA THR A 676 10.37 -18.22 -29.97
C THR A 676 9.06 -18.61 -29.22
N ARG A 677 8.09 -17.69 -28.91
CA ARG A 677 6.78 -17.72 -28.12
C ARG A 677 6.35 -16.30 -27.52
N ALA A 678 5.38 -16.06 -26.57
CA ALA A 678 5.24 -14.78 -25.69
C ALA A 678 4.28 -14.67 -24.42
N GLU A 679 4.68 -14.08 -23.25
CA GLU A 679 4.04 -14.03 -21.86
C GLU A 679 4.06 -12.61 -21.17
N VAL A 680 3.35 -12.21 -20.04
CA VAL A 680 3.65 -10.92 -19.21
C VAL A 680 3.66 -10.61 -17.68
N LYS A 681 4.72 -9.93 -17.27
CA LYS A 681 5.29 -9.85 -15.94
C LYS A 681 4.92 -8.57 -15.20
N THR A 682 5.28 -8.60 -13.92
CA THR A 682 4.76 -7.92 -12.74
C THR A 682 5.74 -7.45 -11.66
N PHE A 683 5.34 -6.52 -10.75
CA PHE A 683 6.01 -6.03 -9.49
C PHE A 683 5.79 -4.55 -8.95
N GLU A 684 5.90 -4.22 -7.64
CA GLU A 684 5.82 -2.89 -6.92
C GLU A 684 6.90 -1.80 -7.09
N ILE A 685 6.57 -0.51 -6.85
CA ILE A 685 7.52 0.65 -6.86
C ILE A 685 7.08 1.83 -5.95
N SER A 686 6.73 1.69 -4.68
CA SER A 686 6.40 2.84 -3.81
C SER A 686 7.09 4.23 -3.83
N ASN A 687 7.65 4.76 -2.74
CA ASN A 687 7.98 6.21 -2.64
C ASN A 687 9.39 6.49 -2.06
N MET A 688 10.35 5.54 -2.12
CA MET A 688 11.75 5.74 -1.68
C MET A 688 12.85 4.91 -2.41
N GLY A 689 12.56 3.69 -2.89
CA GLY A 689 13.29 2.91 -3.89
C GLY A 689 13.19 1.33 -3.90
N ILE A 690 12.81 0.62 -2.85
CA ILE A 690 12.95 -0.85 -2.60
C ILE A 690 12.98 -1.85 -3.84
N ILE A 691 14.07 -2.61 -4.29
CA ILE A 691 14.06 -3.67 -5.43
C ILE A 691 14.37 -5.27 -5.28
N ASN A 692 13.56 -6.22 -5.86
CA ASN A 692 13.05 -7.67 -5.66
C ASN A 692 12.26 -8.38 -6.84
N ASN A 693 12.39 -9.67 -7.31
CA ASN A 693 11.43 -10.11 -8.37
C ASN A 693 10.86 -11.53 -8.69
N HIS A 694 10.45 -12.31 -7.71
CA HIS A 694 9.33 -13.29 -7.85
C HIS A 694 9.37 -14.33 -8.97
N SER A 695 10.56 -14.74 -9.41
CA SER A 695 10.96 -15.86 -10.33
C SER A 695 9.95 -16.90 -10.65
N SER A 696 9.45 -17.41 -9.55
CA SER A 696 9.41 -18.84 -9.36
C SER A 696 8.05 -19.38 -9.73
N ASP A 697 7.11 -18.50 -10.05
CA ASP A 697 5.70 -18.79 -10.02
C ASP A 697 5.03 -18.44 -11.37
N SER A 698 3.88 -19.06 -11.62
CA SER A 698 3.11 -19.07 -12.85
C SER A 698 1.66 -18.56 -12.70
N ALA A 699 1.19 -18.38 -11.47
CA ALA A 699 0.24 -17.31 -11.23
C ALA A 699 0.95 -15.95 -11.42
N TRP A 700 2.25 -15.98 -11.21
CA TRP A 700 3.22 -14.99 -11.66
C TRP A 700 3.66 -15.14 -13.12
N LYS A 701 3.10 -16.08 -13.91
CA LYS A 701 3.49 -16.32 -15.32
C LYS A 701 2.48 -17.05 -16.24
N TYR A 702 1.81 -16.36 -17.17
CA TYR A 702 1.07 -17.00 -18.28
C TYR A 702 1.38 -16.43 -19.68
N VAL A 703 0.84 -17.10 -20.71
CA VAL A 703 1.59 -17.76 -21.77
C VAL A 703 0.76 -17.77 -23.07
N PHE A 704 0.95 -16.81 -24.00
CA PHE A 704 0.01 -16.64 -25.13
C PHE A 704 0.48 -16.42 -26.59
N GLN A 705 1.76 -16.24 -26.98
CA GLN A 705 2.19 -16.82 -28.29
C GLN A 705 2.74 -18.16 -27.95
N PRO A 706 2.21 -19.28 -28.42
CA PRO A 706 2.96 -20.52 -28.43
C PRO A 706 4.26 -20.38 -29.25
N THR A 707 5.19 -21.33 -29.13
CA THR A 707 6.47 -21.29 -29.87
C THR A 707 6.28 -21.51 -31.36
N SER A 708 6.91 -20.67 -32.17
CA SER A 708 6.85 -20.68 -33.62
C SER A 708 8.25 -20.31 -34.23
N SER A 709 8.44 -20.07 -35.54
CA SER A 709 9.73 -20.05 -36.28
C SER A 709 10.43 -18.72 -36.72
N TYR A 710 9.88 -17.50 -36.63
CA TYR A 710 10.49 -16.26 -37.19
C TYR A 710 10.58 -15.04 -36.22
N THR A 711 10.60 -13.80 -36.74
CA THR A 711 11.00 -12.54 -36.06
C THR A 711 9.89 -11.47 -35.99
N ILE A 712 8.93 -11.67 -35.07
CA ILE A 712 7.74 -10.85 -34.75
C ILE A 712 8.11 -9.40 -34.46
N TYR A 713 7.25 -8.38 -34.60
CA TYR A 713 7.49 -7.09 -33.90
C TYR A 713 6.53 -6.60 -32.74
N SER A 714 7.00 -5.66 -31.89
CA SER A 714 6.96 -5.04 -30.48
C SER A 714 5.90 -4.33 -29.47
N PRO A 715 5.65 -4.86 -28.19
CA PRO A 715 3.78 -4.88 -28.06
C PRO A 715 2.94 -3.73 -27.30
N LYS A 716 1.57 -3.48 -27.41
CA LYS A 716 0.78 -2.39 -26.62
C LYS A 716 -0.55 -2.45 -25.74
N ILE A 717 -0.72 -1.62 -24.67
CA ILE A 717 -1.70 -1.69 -23.51
C ILE A 717 -2.29 -0.36 -23.06
N ILE A 718 -3.33 -0.28 -22.19
CA ILE A 718 -3.55 0.93 -21.38
C ILE A 718 -4.41 0.84 -20.09
N GLU A 719 -5.03 1.93 -19.55
CA GLU A 719 -6.27 1.86 -18.72
C GLU A 719 -7.58 2.14 -19.47
N VAL A 720 -8.70 1.50 -19.16
CA VAL A 720 -10.00 1.75 -19.77
C VAL A 720 -11.24 1.41 -18.93
N SER A 721 -11.32 1.70 -17.63
CA SER A 721 -12.62 1.92 -16.94
C SER A 721 -12.45 2.30 -15.45
N SER A 722 -13.51 2.86 -14.87
CA SER A 722 -13.53 3.90 -13.85
C SER A 722 -13.01 3.48 -12.48
N VAL A 723 -13.44 2.31 -11.98
CA VAL A 723 -12.99 1.68 -10.70
C VAL A 723 -12.41 0.26 -10.94
N LYS A 724 -12.32 -0.12 -12.21
CA LYS A 724 -11.22 -0.79 -12.91
C LYS A 724 -11.36 -2.26 -13.28
N ASP A 725 -12.57 -2.83 -13.23
CA ASP A 725 -12.94 -4.25 -13.52
C ASP A 725 -12.58 -4.71 -14.91
N THR A 726 -11.73 -4.02 -15.69
CA THR A 726 -11.18 -4.60 -16.92
C THR A 726 -9.56 -4.57 -17.11
N TYR A 727 -8.82 -4.36 -18.26
CA TYR A 727 -7.32 -4.13 -18.61
C TYR A 727 -6.96 -4.16 -20.19
N ALA A 728 -5.76 -3.95 -20.83
CA ALA A 728 -5.73 -3.54 -22.31
C ALA A 728 -4.70 -3.89 -23.47
N ILE A 729 -4.94 -3.75 -24.82
CA ILE A 729 -4.37 -4.64 -25.92
C ILE A 729 -4.02 -4.22 -27.43
N VAL A 730 -2.98 -4.78 -28.19
CA VAL A 730 -3.06 -5.26 -29.67
C VAL A 730 -1.88 -5.99 -30.47
N TYR A 731 -2.03 -7.04 -31.36
CA TYR A 731 -0.95 -7.89 -32.05
C TYR A 731 -1.14 -8.56 -33.43
N HIS A 732 -0.20 -9.45 -33.83
CA HIS A 732 -0.05 -10.19 -35.07
C HIS A 732 -0.07 -11.76 -35.29
N LYS A 733 -0.29 -12.72 -34.38
CA LYS A 733 -0.39 -14.22 -34.57
C LYS A 733 0.39 -14.96 -35.67
N SER A 734 1.55 -14.49 -36.10
CA SER A 734 2.64 -15.30 -36.68
C SER A 734 2.28 -16.55 -37.45
N VAL A 735 2.23 -16.36 -38.76
CA VAL A 735 1.77 -17.33 -39.74
C VAL A 735 2.78 -17.45 -40.89
N SER A 736 3.42 -16.36 -41.36
CA SER A 736 4.59 -16.44 -42.26
C SER A 736 5.45 -15.16 -42.27
N TYR A 737 6.48 -15.07 -43.10
CA TYR A 737 7.25 -13.83 -43.34
C TYR A 737 6.43 -12.75 -44.11
N ASP A 738 5.32 -13.15 -44.77
CA ASP A 738 4.59 -12.32 -45.75
C ASP A 738 3.04 -12.27 -45.66
N THR A 739 2.36 -13.34 -45.22
CA THR A 739 0.93 -13.65 -45.52
C THR A 739 -0.01 -13.78 -44.32
N ASN A 740 -0.59 -12.67 -43.91
CA ASN A 740 -0.46 -12.40 -42.49
C ASN A 740 -1.71 -11.57 -42.02
N ASN A 741 -2.54 -11.98 -41.01
CA ASN A 741 -3.99 -11.60 -40.84
C ASN A 741 -4.54 -10.77 -39.59
N GLY A 742 -5.41 -11.30 -38.70
CA GLY A 742 -5.99 -10.63 -37.49
C GLY A 742 -6.62 -11.61 -36.44
N VAL A 743 -6.70 -11.37 -35.11
CA VAL A 743 -7.45 -12.09 -34.00
C VAL A 743 -7.23 -11.33 -32.65
N LEU A 744 -7.98 -10.29 -32.24
CA LEU A 744 -7.54 -9.28 -31.22
C LEU A 744 -8.36 -9.27 -29.92
N LEU A 745 -7.87 -9.26 -28.65
CA LEU A 745 -8.69 -9.51 -27.44
C LEU A 745 -8.30 -8.78 -26.06
N THR A 746 -8.68 -9.08 -24.79
CA THR A 746 -8.76 -8.22 -23.52
C THR A 746 -9.30 -8.96 -22.23
N ILE A 747 -8.50 -9.28 -21.20
CA ILE A 747 -8.59 -10.54 -20.39
C ILE A 747 -8.71 -10.56 -18.73
N LYS A 748 -9.70 -11.02 -17.88
CA LYS A 748 -10.00 -10.85 -16.36
C LYS A 748 -8.93 -10.99 -15.20
N ILE A 749 -8.99 -10.20 -14.05
CA ILE A 749 -7.87 -9.48 -13.24
C ILE A 749 -8.15 -9.04 -11.70
N ALA A 750 -7.43 -8.15 -10.91
CA ALA A 750 -7.75 -7.53 -9.54
C ALA A 750 -6.66 -6.53 -8.94
N ASP A 751 -6.51 -6.25 -7.60
CA ASP A 751 -5.50 -5.36 -6.86
C ASP A 751 -4.22 -5.87 -6.07
N ASN A 752 -4.16 -7.04 -5.37
CA ASN A 752 -2.94 -7.64 -4.71
C ASN A 752 -1.84 -8.50 -5.47
N GLY A 753 -2.19 -9.24 -6.54
CA GLY A 753 -1.46 -10.32 -7.22
C GLY A 753 -2.26 -11.03 -8.35
N SER A 754 -3.14 -11.97 -8.01
CA SER A 754 -3.41 -13.22 -8.78
C SER A 754 -3.93 -13.25 -10.24
N ILE A 755 -3.32 -14.03 -11.17
CA ILE A 755 -3.79 -14.20 -12.58
C ILE A 755 -5.12 -14.90 -12.78
N LEU A 756 -6.17 -14.08 -12.89
CA LEU A 756 -7.54 -14.55 -12.82
C LEU A 756 -8.04 -15.27 -14.07
N LYS A 757 -7.89 -14.79 -15.33
CA LYS A 757 -8.69 -15.39 -16.45
C LYS A 757 -8.08 -15.75 -17.80
N LYS A 758 -6.78 -15.65 -18.00
CA LYS A 758 -5.95 -16.02 -19.18
C LYS A 758 -6.35 -15.68 -20.66
N ILE A 759 -7.64 -15.53 -21.06
CA ILE A 759 -8.27 -15.04 -22.35
C ILE A 759 -9.76 -14.64 -22.08
N LEU A 760 -10.43 -13.80 -22.89
CA LEU A 760 -11.91 -13.60 -22.98
C LEU A 760 -12.72 -13.82 -24.33
N ASP A 761 -12.31 -13.58 -25.61
CA ASP A 761 -13.00 -13.75 -26.94
C ASP A 761 -12.10 -13.48 -28.24
N SER A 762 -12.17 -14.20 -29.41
CA SER A 762 -11.15 -14.10 -30.55
C SER A 762 -11.50 -14.04 -32.12
N VAL A 763 -11.25 -12.93 -32.89
CA VAL A 763 -11.51 -12.53 -34.35
C VAL A 763 -10.74 -11.25 -34.78
N LEU A 764 -10.72 -10.91 -36.07
CA LEU A 764 -9.65 -10.21 -36.80
C LEU A 764 -9.74 -8.69 -36.96
N LEU A 765 -8.54 -8.19 -37.20
CA LEU A 765 -8.19 -6.91 -37.77
C LEU A 765 -8.30 -6.92 -39.31
N GLY A 766 -7.91 -8.02 -39.97
CA GLY A 766 -8.00 -8.21 -41.44
C GLY A 766 -6.75 -8.88 -42.11
N PRO A 767 -6.24 -8.48 -43.31
CA PRO A 767 -5.18 -9.20 -44.10
C PRO A 767 -3.97 -8.38 -44.72
N VAL A 768 -2.72 -8.91 -44.59
CA VAL A 768 -1.33 -8.59 -45.07
C VAL A 768 -0.28 -7.75 -44.23
N ASN A 769 0.48 -8.49 -43.40
CA ASN A 769 1.88 -8.38 -42.85
C ASN A 769 2.37 -7.29 -41.82
N PHE A 770 2.10 -7.39 -40.50
CA PHE A 770 1.94 -6.44 -39.33
C PHE A 770 3.16 -5.99 -38.48
N TYR A 771 3.29 -4.75 -37.90
CA TYR A 771 4.24 -4.25 -36.83
C TYR A 771 3.88 -2.80 -36.06
N ALA A 772 4.31 -2.18 -34.90
CA ALA A 772 4.07 -0.83 -34.32
C ALA A 772 3.54 -0.26 -32.88
N PRO A 773 2.56 -0.68 -32.00
CA PRO A 773 1.32 0.07 -31.64
C PRO A 773 1.04 0.97 -30.37
N ASP A 774 1.24 2.29 -30.27
CA ASP A 774 0.56 3.19 -29.28
C ASP A 774 -0.39 4.42 -29.66
N ILE A 775 -1.73 4.37 -29.78
CA ILE A 775 -2.58 5.58 -29.68
C ILE A 775 -3.16 5.54 -28.31
N VAL A 776 -4.36 6.01 -28.12
CA VAL A 776 -4.59 6.73 -26.91
C VAL A 776 -6.06 6.95 -26.76
N HIS A 777 -6.42 7.36 -25.56
CA HIS A 777 -7.79 7.70 -25.37
C HIS A 777 -8.21 9.06 -25.94
N VAL A 778 -9.44 9.41 -25.65
CA VAL A 778 -10.42 9.93 -26.54
C VAL A 778 -11.27 10.89 -25.66
N SER A 779 -12.15 10.44 -24.77
CA SER A 779 -12.58 10.96 -23.43
C SER A 779 -13.79 10.08 -23.03
N ASN A 780 -14.18 9.92 -21.78
CA ASN A 780 -15.20 8.94 -21.30
C ASN A 780 -15.08 7.45 -21.73
N ASP A 781 -15.33 7.02 -22.98
CA ASP A 781 -16.05 5.74 -23.24
C ASP A 781 -15.75 4.77 -24.47
N ILE A 782 -14.95 4.97 -25.55
CA ILE A 782 -14.51 3.95 -26.60
C ILE A 782 -13.06 4.22 -27.26
N TYR A 783 -12.59 3.74 -28.47
CA TYR A 783 -11.34 4.03 -29.31
C TYR A 783 -11.41 3.89 -30.86
N ALA A 784 -10.35 3.91 -31.71
CA ALA A 784 -9.17 4.77 -32.00
C ALA A 784 -8.03 3.94 -32.71
N VAL A 785 -7.31 4.38 -33.81
CA VAL A 785 -6.35 3.55 -34.65
C VAL A 785 -5.09 4.19 -35.45
N VAL A 786 -3.88 3.54 -35.77
CA VAL A 786 -2.74 3.60 -36.85
C VAL A 786 -1.61 2.50 -36.57
N CYS A 787 -0.79 1.46 -37.05
CA CYS A 787 -0.37 0.29 -38.01
C CYS A 787 0.00 0.14 -39.57
N ARG A 788 1.20 -0.26 -39.95
CA ARG A 788 1.56 -0.48 -41.37
C ARG A 788 0.77 -1.47 -42.22
N LYS A 789 0.87 -1.27 -43.53
CA LYS A 789 0.13 -1.96 -44.58
C LYS A 789 1.11 -2.25 -45.70
N VAL A 790 1.08 -3.46 -46.23
CA VAL A 790 2.04 -3.93 -47.23
C VAL A 790 1.57 -3.59 -48.63
N LEU A 791 2.14 -2.49 -49.13
CA LEU A 791 3.03 -2.47 -50.30
C LEU A 791 3.76 -1.13 -50.23
N TYR A 792 5.04 -1.09 -50.64
CA TYR A 792 6.10 -0.14 -50.21
C TYR A 792 5.58 1.28 -49.89
N GLY A 793 4.93 1.31 -48.72
CA GLY A 793 4.22 2.36 -48.00
C GLY A 793 2.69 2.36 -48.09
N SER A 794 1.93 1.73 -47.17
CA SER A 794 0.49 2.05 -46.92
C SER A 794 0.01 2.02 -45.44
N MET A 795 -1.03 2.80 -45.01
CA MET A 795 -1.03 3.38 -43.63
C MET A 795 -2.23 3.44 -42.64
N SER A 796 -2.90 2.38 -42.20
CA SER A 796 -4.34 2.29 -41.78
C SER A 796 -5.20 2.93 -40.58
N LEU A 797 -5.03 4.11 -39.95
CA LEU A 797 -5.68 4.72 -38.72
C LEU A 797 -7.25 4.84 -38.57
N HIS A 798 -8.03 4.60 -37.45
CA HIS A 798 -9.55 4.57 -37.23
C HIS A 798 -10.15 4.12 -35.85
N THR A 799 -11.20 3.33 -35.77
CA THR A 799 -12.22 3.40 -34.73
C THR A 799 -13.14 2.21 -34.61
N ILE A 800 -13.36 1.70 -33.39
CA ILE A 800 -14.54 0.88 -33.07
C ILE A 800 -15.10 1.14 -31.65
N ARG A 801 -15.16 0.16 -30.75
CA ARG A 801 -15.95 0.23 -29.52
C ARG A 801 -15.65 -0.85 -28.51
N ILE A 802 -15.64 -0.51 -27.23
CA ILE A 802 -15.82 -1.44 -26.12
C ILE A 802 -16.55 -0.78 -24.91
N SER A 803 -17.54 -1.45 -24.31
CA SER A 803 -18.16 -1.05 -23.02
C SER A 803 -17.20 -1.10 -21.84
N ASN A 804 -17.44 -0.40 -20.72
CA ASN A 804 -16.70 -0.57 -19.46
C ASN A 804 -16.23 -2.03 -19.23
N VAL A 805 -17.17 -2.99 -19.19
CA VAL A 805 -16.93 -4.45 -19.01
C VAL A 805 -16.49 -5.15 -20.28
N GLY A 806 -15.51 -4.59 -20.98
CA GLY A 806 -14.73 -5.33 -21.98
C GLY A 806 -15.38 -5.63 -23.30
N LYS A 807 -16.68 -5.32 -23.46
CA LYS A 807 -17.44 -5.84 -24.58
C LYS A 807 -17.33 -5.05 -25.91
N ILE A 808 -16.40 -5.50 -26.77
CA ILE A 808 -16.12 -5.16 -28.17
C ILE A 808 -17.29 -5.12 -29.13
N GLU A 809 -17.37 -4.13 -30.02
CA GLU A 809 -18.17 -4.35 -31.22
C GLU A 809 -17.37 -5.23 -32.21
N ASN A 810 -18.02 -5.90 -33.16
CA ASN A 810 -17.29 -6.68 -34.18
C ASN A 810 -17.10 -5.87 -35.48
N SER A 811 -17.41 -4.57 -35.42
CA SER A 811 -17.51 -3.66 -36.55
C SER A 811 -16.88 -2.31 -36.27
N PHE A 812 -15.77 -2.20 -36.95
CA PHE A 812 -15.11 -1.08 -37.53
C PHE A 812 -16.06 0.09 -37.89
N ILE A 813 -15.82 1.30 -37.35
CA ILE A 813 -16.66 2.49 -37.52
C ILE A 813 -16.27 3.47 -38.67
N ASP A 814 -15.01 3.68 -39.12
CA ASP A 814 -14.66 4.69 -40.17
C ASP A 814 -13.33 4.61 -41.07
N THR A 815 -13.20 3.85 -42.22
CA THR A 815 -11.93 3.61 -43.08
C THR A 815 -11.48 4.62 -44.22
N LEU A 816 -10.16 4.89 -44.56
CA LEU A 816 -9.58 5.83 -45.60
C LEU A 816 -8.04 5.73 -45.88
N ASP A 817 -7.58 5.50 -47.12
CA ASP A 817 -6.12 5.40 -47.41
C ASP A 817 -5.31 6.71 -47.70
N ILE A 818 -4.40 7.21 -46.82
CA ILE A 818 -3.59 8.46 -46.91
C ILE A 818 -2.12 8.28 -47.43
N PRO A 819 -1.78 8.81 -48.63
CA PRO A 819 -0.48 8.69 -49.32
C PRO A 819 0.68 9.53 -48.74
N MET A 820 1.93 9.02 -48.62
CA MET A 820 3.15 9.87 -48.45
C MET A 820 4.29 9.52 -49.43
N PRO A 821 4.08 9.67 -50.75
CA PRO A 821 4.88 9.13 -51.88
C PRO A 821 6.42 9.11 -51.88
N GLU A 822 7.12 9.72 -50.93
CA GLU A 822 8.46 10.26 -51.16
C GLU A 822 9.62 9.35 -50.62
N VAL A 823 9.36 8.12 -50.10
CA VAL A 823 10.30 7.38 -49.19
C VAL A 823 10.00 5.87 -48.94
N THR A 824 10.17 5.31 -47.71
CA THR A 824 9.96 3.90 -47.28
C THR A 824 10.06 3.73 -45.74
N PRO A 825 8.96 3.75 -44.97
CA PRO A 825 8.87 3.54 -43.50
C PRO A 825 9.85 2.57 -42.82
N GLY A 826 10.03 2.61 -41.50
CA GLY A 826 11.04 1.80 -40.83
C GLY A 826 10.66 1.37 -39.42
N LEU A 827 11.56 0.87 -38.59
CA LEU A 827 11.34 0.11 -37.35
C LEU A 827 10.03 0.27 -36.52
N SER A 828 9.20 1.32 -36.51
CA SER A 828 8.31 1.68 -35.36
C SER A 828 7.20 2.82 -35.63
N ILE A 829 6.47 3.47 -34.63
CA ILE A 829 5.70 4.82 -34.01
C ILE A 829 5.43 5.19 -30.96
N LYS A 830 4.34 5.52 -30.15
CA LYS A 830 4.21 6.13 -28.80
C LYS A 830 2.97 7.24 -28.91
N ILE A 831 2.36 8.04 -27.93
CA ILE A 831 1.21 9.15 -28.02
C ILE A 831 0.78 10.28 -26.93
N VAL A 832 0.90 11.63 -27.12
CA VAL A 832 0.73 12.79 -26.12
C VAL A 832 -0.62 13.55 -25.97
N TYR A 833 -0.80 14.91 -25.84
CA TYR A 833 -2.05 15.76 -25.71
C TYR A 833 -1.86 17.31 -25.94
N VAL A 834 -2.75 18.03 -26.70
CA VAL A 834 -2.71 19.52 -27.03
C VAL A 834 -3.98 20.40 -26.65
N THR A 835 -4.67 21.26 -27.46
CA THR A 835 -6.11 21.70 -27.17
C THR A 835 -7.24 21.56 -28.27
N ASN A 836 -8.46 21.20 -27.84
CA ASN A 836 -9.64 20.45 -28.41
C ASN A 836 -9.45 19.36 -29.47
N ASN A 837 -9.28 19.72 -30.74
CA ASN A 837 -9.73 18.83 -31.81
C ASN A 837 -8.62 18.01 -32.45
N ILE A 838 -7.52 17.75 -31.76
CA ILE A 838 -6.29 17.45 -32.48
C ILE A 838 -5.32 16.71 -31.61
N TYR A 839 -4.32 16.10 -32.19
CA TYR A 839 -3.43 15.18 -31.52
C TYR A 839 -2.12 15.73 -31.97
N LEU A 840 -1.32 14.85 -32.55
CA LEU A 840 -0.23 14.95 -33.50
C LEU A 840 -0.13 13.43 -34.04
N ILE A 841 0.72 12.93 -34.98
CA ILE A 841 1.31 11.56 -34.94
C ILE A 841 2.88 11.65 -35.00
N VAL A 842 3.71 10.82 -34.30
CA VAL A 842 5.20 10.62 -34.24
C VAL A 842 5.63 9.40 -35.02
N PHE A 843 6.90 9.35 -35.51
CA PHE A 843 7.63 8.15 -35.87
C PHE A 843 9.14 8.35 -36.27
N ASP A 844 9.71 7.52 -37.15
CA ASP A 844 11.10 7.52 -37.70
C ASP A 844 11.32 7.00 -39.20
N ASN A 845 12.54 6.85 -39.74
CA ASN A 845 12.88 6.40 -41.09
C ASN A 845 13.79 5.17 -41.14
N TYR A 846 13.41 4.22 -42.00
CA TYR A 846 14.32 3.21 -42.51
C TYR A 846 15.38 3.84 -43.42
N GLY A 847 16.66 3.77 -43.07
CA GLY A 847 17.77 4.00 -44.00
C GLY A 847 17.76 5.31 -44.82
N ASN A 848 17.15 6.40 -44.33
CA ASN A 848 17.54 7.76 -44.73
C ASN A 848 17.08 8.74 -43.66
N HIS A 849 17.91 9.65 -43.21
CA HIS A 849 18.05 9.69 -41.78
C HIS A 849 17.46 10.98 -41.15
N ALA A 850 16.31 11.52 -41.65
CA ALA A 850 15.63 12.87 -41.42
C ALA A 850 14.11 12.92 -40.95
N VAL A 851 13.18 13.96 -40.87
CA VAL A 851 11.94 13.95 -39.91
C VAL A 851 10.36 14.39 -40.11
N THR A 852 9.41 14.01 -41.05
CA THR A 852 7.93 14.34 -41.41
C THR A 852 6.80 14.48 -40.41
N LEU A 853 5.65 15.12 -40.73
CA LEU A 853 4.29 14.71 -40.29
C LEU A 853 3.01 15.12 -41.07
N LYS A 854 1.93 14.35 -41.16
CA LYS A 854 0.71 14.69 -41.91
C LYS A 854 -0.56 14.22 -41.10
N THR A 855 -1.58 15.09 -40.96
CA THR A 855 -2.68 15.20 -39.93
C THR A 855 -3.90 14.26 -39.94
N VAL A 856 -4.99 14.56 -39.16
CA VAL A 856 -6.35 13.93 -38.96
C VAL A 856 -7.37 14.85 -38.12
N GLU A 857 -8.73 14.78 -38.15
CA GLU A 857 -9.69 15.91 -37.76
C GLU A 857 -10.23 16.22 -36.33
N ILE A 858 -11.03 15.51 -35.52
CA ILE A 858 -11.76 14.24 -35.64
C ILE A 858 -13.27 14.21 -35.17
N ALA A 859 -13.81 15.25 -34.52
CA ALA A 859 -15.19 15.33 -33.98
C ALA A 859 -15.59 14.31 -32.87
N ASP A 860 -16.29 14.77 -31.82
CA ASP A 860 -16.47 14.13 -30.49
C ASP A 860 -17.34 12.83 -30.41
N ASN A 861 -17.47 12.04 -31.50
CA ASN A 861 -18.54 11.02 -31.63
C ASN A 861 -18.25 9.66 -32.32
N GLY A 862 -17.41 9.59 -33.35
CA GLY A 862 -17.40 8.48 -34.32
C GLY A 862 -17.19 8.79 -35.82
N THR A 863 -17.24 10.05 -36.30
CA THR A 863 -17.22 10.38 -37.76
C THR A 863 -16.29 11.52 -38.23
N ILE A 864 -15.39 11.29 -39.22
CA ILE A 864 -14.64 12.35 -39.96
C ILE A 864 -14.69 12.13 -41.51
N ARG A 865 -14.37 13.11 -42.40
CA ARG A 865 -14.52 13.08 -43.90
C ARG A 865 -13.57 13.86 -44.91
N ASP A 866 -12.21 13.75 -44.95
CA ASP A 866 -11.27 14.67 -45.70
C ASP A 866 -9.75 14.29 -45.90
N SER A 867 -8.73 15.17 -45.62
CA SER A 867 -7.31 15.12 -46.12
C SER A 867 -6.14 15.78 -45.29
N VAL A 868 -4.91 15.24 -45.28
CA VAL A 868 -3.79 15.82 -44.49
C VAL A 868 -3.44 17.27 -44.93
N LEU A 869 -3.75 18.31 -44.15
CA LEU A 869 -3.90 19.68 -44.71
C LEU A 869 -2.59 20.50 -45.02
N CYS A 870 -1.91 20.31 -46.19
CA CYS A 870 -0.79 21.10 -46.89
C CYS A 870 0.64 20.49 -47.18
N SER A 871 1.86 21.11 -47.06
CA SER A 871 3.24 20.49 -47.34
C SER A 871 4.59 21.15 -46.78
N TYR A 872 5.56 20.41 -46.16
CA TYR A 872 6.73 20.85 -45.29
C TYR A 872 8.13 20.17 -45.57
N ASN A 873 9.20 20.34 -44.72
CA ASN A 873 10.60 19.80 -44.90
C ASN A 873 11.44 19.54 -43.58
N ILE A 874 12.27 18.46 -43.34
CA ILE A 874 13.49 18.26 -42.42
C ILE A 874 14.57 17.17 -42.81
N THR A 875 15.54 17.43 -43.74
CA THR A 875 16.82 16.67 -44.00
C THR A 875 18.16 17.47 -44.06
N LYS A 876 19.15 17.18 -43.21
CA LYS A 876 20.59 17.57 -43.31
C LYS A 876 21.20 16.30 -43.82
N SER A 877 22.30 16.45 -44.49
CA SER A 877 22.78 15.41 -45.34
C SER A 877 23.63 14.43 -44.55
N GLY A 878 23.10 13.31 -43.98
CA GLY A 878 23.87 12.03 -43.84
C GLY A 878 23.82 10.97 -42.72
N TYR A 879 24.97 10.33 -42.45
CA TYR A 879 25.23 8.89 -42.14
C TYR A 879 25.29 8.44 -40.54
N SER A 880 24.29 6.76 -39.22
CA SER A 880 23.66 5.34 -39.25
C SER A 880 22.12 5.18 -39.32
N ASN A 881 21.47 4.52 -38.35
CA ASN A 881 20.11 3.96 -38.45
C ASN A 881 19.39 3.91 -37.07
N PHE A 882 18.03 3.84 -37.06
CA PHE A 882 17.11 3.47 -35.93
C PHE A 882 17.14 4.37 -34.67
N CYS A 883 16.28 4.36 -33.60
CA CYS A 883 14.80 4.26 -33.39
C CYS A 883 14.21 4.61 -31.95
N SER A 884 14.08 5.87 -31.40
CA SER A 884 13.14 6.29 -30.28
C SER A 884 12.92 7.83 -30.05
N PRO A 885 11.69 8.39 -29.81
CA PRO A 885 11.25 9.82 -29.45
C PRO A 885 10.73 10.10 -27.99
N ASN A 886 10.43 11.37 -27.50
CA ASN A 886 9.22 11.87 -26.68
C ASN A 886 9.18 13.41 -26.31
N VAL A 887 8.23 14.06 -25.54
CA VAL A 887 8.44 15.31 -24.72
C VAL A 887 7.93 15.39 -23.25
N ILE A 888 7.73 16.63 -22.72
CA ILE A 888 7.66 17.22 -21.34
C ILE A 888 6.61 18.32 -21.21
N ARG A 889 5.91 18.30 -20.07
CA ARG A 889 4.56 18.83 -19.79
C ARG A 889 4.53 19.95 -18.74
N ILE A 890 5.09 21.11 -18.98
CA ILE A 890 4.95 22.37 -18.21
C ILE A 890 3.54 23.00 -18.00
N LYS A 891 2.88 23.76 -18.92
CA LYS A 891 1.95 24.85 -18.52
C LYS A 891 0.94 25.38 -19.57
N ASN A 892 -0.14 24.65 -19.83
CA ASN A 892 -1.13 24.85 -20.91
C ASN A 892 -0.71 24.25 -22.24
N ASN A 893 0.46 24.64 -22.76
CA ASN A 893 0.85 24.55 -24.18
C ASN A 893 2.39 24.31 -24.67
N ILE A 894 3.56 25.08 -24.57
CA ILE A 894 5.11 24.78 -24.77
C ILE A 894 5.69 23.31 -24.88
N PHE A 895 6.99 22.93 -25.01
CA PHE A 895 7.64 21.64 -24.51
C PHE A 895 9.20 21.57 -24.76
N ALA A 896 9.95 20.44 -24.67
CA ALA A 896 11.38 20.18 -25.13
C ALA A 896 11.99 18.71 -25.38
N VAL A 897 11.62 17.89 -26.42
CA VAL A 897 11.97 16.42 -26.72
C VAL A 897 13.29 15.78 -26.29
N SER A 898 14.46 16.21 -26.79
CA SER A 898 15.72 15.44 -27.05
C SER A 898 16.14 15.17 -28.53
N TYR A 899 17.39 15.48 -28.92
CA TYR A 899 17.87 15.46 -30.33
C TYR A 899 19.38 15.22 -30.42
N HIS A 900 19.84 14.99 -31.64
CA HIS A 900 21.13 14.40 -31.90
C HIS A 900 21.68 14.50 -33.37
N SER A 901 21.77 15.56 -34.20
CA SER A 901 22.44 15.51 -35.56
C SER A 901 23.94 15.85 -35.70
N THR A 902 24.85 14.93 -36.07
CA THR A 902 26.18 15.41 -36.51
C THR A 902 26.15 15.65 -37.98
N ASN A 903 26.36 16.91 -38.35
CA ASN A 903 27.29 17.09 -39.43
C ASN A 903 28.63 16.69 -38.82
N TYR A 904 29.25 15.69 -39.43
CA TYR A 904 30.65 15.31 -39.18
C TYR A 904 31.56 16.57 -39.17
N ALA A 905 31.11 17.73 -39.68
CA ALA A 905 31.64 19.07 -39.43
C ALA A 905 31.36 19.63 -38.01
N SER A 906 31.57 18.85 -36.94
CA SER A 906 31.55 19.28 -35.51
C SER A 906 30.28 19.98 -34.98
N LYS A 907 29.25 20.16 -35.82
CA LYS A 907 27.97 20.86 -35.55
C LYS A 907 26.82 20.10 -36.25
N SER A 908 26.13 19.18 -35.59
CA SER A 908 26.20 18.86 -34.18
C SER A 908 25.66 19.93 -33.25
N ASP A 909 24.49 20.46 -33.60
CA ASP A 909 23.69 21.49 -32.92
C ASP A 909 22.80 20.86 -31.80
N PHE A 910 21.91 21.55 -31.04
CA PHE A 910 21.47 21.34 -29.61
C PHE A 910 20.02 20.94 -29.07
N VAL A 911 19.20 21.92 -28.62
CA VAL A 911 17.72 21.95 -28.26
C VAL A 911 17.05 23.22 -28.90
N ARG A 912 15.70 23.54 -28.89
CA ARG A 912 14.92 24.63 -29.66
C ARG A 912 13.28 24.75 -29.59
N THR A 913 12.50 25.22 -28.57
CA THR A 913 10.94 25.35 -28.41
C THR A 913 9.86 25.19 -29.62
N ILE A 914 8.49 24.72 -29.63
CA ILE A 914 7.18 24.64 -30.60
C ILE A 914 5.86 25.18 -29.95
N GLN A 915 4.68 25.23 -30.64
CA GLN A 915 3.37 25.99 -30.55
C GLN A 915 2.46 25.33 -31.73
N ILE A 916 1.08 25.24 -31.86
CA ILE A 916 0.23 24.35 -32.83
C ILE A 916 -1.34 24.69 -33.23
N SER A 917 -1.77 25.83 -33.85
CA SER A 917 -3.08 26.59 -33.67
C SER A 917 -4.50 26.15 -34.18
N LEU A 918 -5.15 26.66 -35.25
CA LEU A 918 -6.49 26.29 -35.82
C LEU A 918 -6.60 25.21 -36.94
N THR A 919 -6.27 25.42 -38.24
CA THR A 919 -6.12 24.35 -39.28
C THR A 919 -5.09 24.66 -40.41
N GLY A 920 -3.98 23.88 -40.50
CA GLY A 920 -2.81 23.94 -41.45
C GLY A 920 -1.90 25.19 -41.70
N ASN A 921 -0.64 25.22 -41.15
CA ASN A 921 0.48 26.12 -41.60
C ASN A 921 1.95 25.67 -41.27
N ILE A 922 2.48 25.66 -40.02
CA ILE A 922 3.78 25.18 -39.39
C ILE A 922 5.14 25.97 -39.37
N THR A 923 5.94 25.75 -38.30
CA THR A 923 7.16 26.47 -37.80
C THR A 923 8.34 25.71 -37.14
N LEU A 924 9.36 26.50 -36.71
CA LEU A 924 10.41 26.36 -35.68
C LEU A 924 10.68 27.72 -34.89
N ILE A 925 11.15 27.82 -33.61
CA ILE A 925 11.84 29.05 -33.08
C ILE A 925 13.29 28.72 -32.76
N ASP A 926 13.72 27.91 -31.77
CA ASP A 926 15.07 28.22 -31.21
C ASP A 926 16.36 27.35 -31.31
N THR A 927 17.34 27.48 -30.40
CA THR A 927 18.81 27.58 -30.68
C THR A 927 19.67 27.62 -29.40
N TYR A 928 20.71 26.78 -29.24
CA TYR A 928 21.86 27.02 -28.31
C TYR A 928 23.12 26.77 -29.09
N THR A 929 23.96 27.72 -29.54
CA THR A 929 25.29 27.56 -30.21
C THR A 929 26.48 27.32 -29.30
N MET A 930 27.48 26.60 -29.84
CA MET A 930 28.78 26.21 -29.25
C MET A 930 28.96 24.71 -28.84
N ASN A 931 29.47 23.83 -29.75
CA ASN A 931 29.65 22.35 -29.71
C ASN A 931 30.57 21.68 -28.65
N ALA A 932 30.34 20.38 -28.36
CA ALA A 932 31.29 19.25 -28.37
C ALA A 932 32.06 18.72 -27.12
N TYR A 933 32.54 17.44 -27.18
CA TYR A 933 33.47 16.76 -26.22
C TYR A 933 34.04 15.34 -26.62
N PHE A 934 33.94 14.94 -27.90
CA PHE A 934 33.51 13.59 -28.31
C PHE A 934 33.66 13.16 -29.81
N SER A 935 34.14 13.97 -30.79
CA SER A 935 34.12 13.58 -32.25
C SER A 935 35.29 12.80 -32.86
N SER A 936 35.66 11.69 -32.25
CA SER A 936 36.70 10.77 -32.74
C SER A 936 36.25 9.33 -33.04
N VAL A 937 35.02 8.95 -32.68
CA VAL A 937 34.56 7.54 -32.54
C VAL A 937 33.36 7.22 -33.45
N TYR A 938 33.24 6.06 -34.09
CA TYR A 938 32.25 5.86 -35.18
C TYR A 938 30.99 5.10 -34.72
N GLY A 939 29.88 5.81 -34.44
CA GLY A 939 28.63 5.24 -33.90
C GLY A 939 27.72 4.52 -34.90
N TYR A 940 26.84 3.67 -34.37
CA TYR A 940 25.99 2.78 -35.18
C TYR A 940 24.54 2.59 -34.75
N ASP A 941 24.22 2.62 -33.46
CA ASP A 941 22.87 2.41 -32.94
C ASP A 941 22.74 3.15 -31.59
N GLU A 942 21.60 3.73 -31.20
CA GLU A 942 21.57 5.07 -30.54
C GLU A 942 20.56 5.27 -29.29
N TYR A 943 20.64 6.19 -28.22
CA TYR A 943 19.67 6.67 -27.12
C TYR A 943 19.61 8.20 -26.74
N THR A 944 18.43 8.78 -26.36
CA THR A 944 18.01 10.00 -25.57
C THR A 944 16.68 9.75 -24.84
N ASP A 945 16.11 10.77 -24.14
CA ASP A 945 14.89 10.83 -23.27
C ASP A 945 14.88 12.23 -22.53
N ILE A 946 14.13 12.60 -21.44
CA ILE A 946 13.97 13.87 -20.59
C ILE A 946 12.93 13.72 -19.41
N ILE A 947 13.20 13.29 -18.18
CA ILE A 947 12.21 13.51 -17.06
C ILE A 947 12.11 14.93 -16.51
N PRO A 948 11.62 15.11 -15.28
CA PRO A 948 11.59 16.41 -14.67
C PRO A 948 11.96 16.61 -13.21
N VAL A 949 12.07 17.90 -12.90
CA VAL A 949 12.78 18.37 -11.73
C VAL A 949 12.03 19.49 -11.01
N ASP A 950 12.28 19.65 -9.71
CA ASP A 950 11.12 19.36 -8.89
C ASP A 950 10.87 20.13 -7.57
N GLY A 951 10.30 21.33 -7.67
CA GLY A 951 10.08 22.20 -6.50
C GLY A 951 10.46 23.66 -6.70
N SER A 952 10.72 24.07 -7.93
CA SER A 952 10.85 25.49 -8.25
C SER A 952 10.31 25.80 -9.66
N ASN A 953 10.35 27.07 -10.09
CA ASN A 953 10.19 27.53 -11.48
C ASN A 953 11.59 27.86 -12.07
N HIS A 954 12.09 27.31 -13.21
CA HIS A 954 13.57 27.21 -13.42
C HIS A 954 14.10 25.90 -14.17
N LEU A 955 15.39 25.46 -14.07
CA LEU A 955 16.17 24.32 -14.72
C LEU A 955 15.66 22.78 -14.88
N TYR A 956 16.36 21.85 -15.54
CA TYR A 956 15.81 20.66 -16.34
C TYR A 956 16.83 19.54 -16.91
N ALA A 957 17.47 18.61 -16.17
CA ALA A 957 18.42 17.45 -16.50
C ALA A 957 18.70 16.63 -17.90
N LEU A 958 19.26 17.07 -19.08
CA LEU A 958 19.91 16.39 -20.30
C LEU A 958 21.19 15.45 -20.25
N LEU A 959 21.15 14.17 -20.68
CA LEU A 959 22.02 13.06 -20.21
C LEU A 959 22.82 12.19 -21.25
N TYR A 960 24.01 11.57 -21.16
CA TYR A 960 24.87 11.26 -22.37
C TYR A 960 25.87 10.00 -22.28
N GLY A 961 25.70 8.77 -22.84
CA GLY A 961 26.84 7.78 -23.14
C GLY A 961 26.65 6.39 -23.88
N TYR A 962 27.51 5.94 -24.86
CA TYR A 962 27.39 5.13 -26.19
C TYR A 962 27.75 3.60 -26.36
N ASP A 963 27.84 3.05 -27.59
CA ASP A 963 28.48 1.77 -28.00
C ASP A 963 29.39 1.89 -29.24
N TYR A 964 30.51 1.16 -29.24
CA TYR A 964 31.37 0.94 -30.41
C TYR A 964 31.78 -0.52 -30.56
N ILE A 965 31.31 -1.15 -31.64
CA ILE A 965 31.61 -2.55 -31.95
C ILE A 965 32.31 -2.64 -33.32
N SER A 966 33.63 -2.40 -33.36
CA SER A 966 34.42 -2.62 -34.59
C SER A 966 35.79 -3.28 -34.41
N THR A 967 36.37 -3.28 -33.20
CA THR A 967 37.69 -3.91 -32.93
C THR A 967 37.75 -4.75 -31.65
N GLY A 968 36.61 -5.20 -31.10
CA GLY A 968 36.57 -5.99 -29.86
C GLY A 968 37.01 -5.20 -28.62
N THR A 969 36.59 -3.93 -28.54
CA THR A 969 36.84 -3.04 -27.39
C THR A 969 35.77 -1.95 -27.35
N HIS A 970 34.71 -2.17 -26.57
CA HIS A 970 33.86 -1.08 -26.09
C HIS A 970 34.72 -0.06 -25.33
N ARG A 971 34.33 1.22 -25.23
CA ARG A 971 35.14 2.30 -24.64
C ARG A 971 34.25 3.43 -24.20
N GLY A 972 34.40 3.98 -23.00
CA GLY A 972 33.29 4.64 -22.30
C GLY A 972 33.38 6.11 -21.92
N LEU A 973 32.33 6.87 -22.25
CA LEU A 973 31.99 8.17 -21.71
C LEU A 973 30.50 8.22 -21.43
N GLY A 974 30.18 8.82 -20.32
CA GLY A 974 29.72 10.15 -20.60
C GLY A 974 28.68 10.58 -19.63
N VAL A 975 28.10 11.71 -19.98
CA VAL A 975 28.06 12.83 -19.09
C VAL A 975 26.77 13.70 -18.95
N ILE A 976 26.40 13.97 -17.69
CA ILE A 976 25.28 14.74 -17.08
C ILE A 976 25.48 16.23 -17.38
N ILE A 977 25.19 16.80 -18.56
CA ILE A 977 25.70 18.14 -19.01
C ILE A 977 25.34 19.48 -18.27
N THR A 978 24.42 19.60 -17.31
CA THR A 978 23.84 20.88 -16.75
C THR A 978 23.09 21.91 -17.72
N ILE A 979 21.77 22.27 -17.86
CA ILE A 979 21.19 23.42 -18.72
C ILE A 979 20.09 24.36 -18.09
N GLN A 980 19.42 25.28 -18.83
CA GLN A 980 18.55 26.32 -18.26
C GLN A 980 17.54 27.03 -19.25
N ILE A 981 16.85 26.41 -20.24
CA ILE A 981 15.91 26.93 -21.32
C ILE A 981 14.77 27.96 -20.86
N ASN A 982 13.68 28.43 -21.53
CA ASN A 982 12.53 29.23 -20.94
C ASN A 982 11.19 29.22 -21.77
N ASP A 983 10.00 29.51 -21.19
CA ASP A 983 8.64 29.36 -21.78
C ASP A 983 8.50 30.05 -23.16
N THR A 984 9.33 31.05 -23.53
CA THR A 984 9.52 31.51 -24.93
C THR A 984 10.84 32.30 -25.18
N GLY A 985 11.41 32.25 -26.40
CA GLY A 985 12.77 32.68 -26.79
C GLY A 985 13.54 31.57 -27.57
N VAL A 986 14.87 31.46 -27.74
CA VAL A 986 16.13 32.22 -27.41
C VAL A 986 17.08 31.56 -26.34
N ILE A 987 17.46 30.27 -26.48
CA ILE A 987 18.26 29.44 -25.53
C ILE A 987 19.69 29.95 -25.36
N ASN A 988 20.02 30.57 -24.21
CA ASN A 988 21.39 30.78 -23.71
C ASN A 988 22.20 29.52 -23.95
N GLN A 989 23.46 29.72 -24.28
CA GLN A 989 24.17 28.74 -25.04
C GLN A 989 25.34 28.21 -24.17
N ASN A 990 25.13 28.06 -22.84
CA ASN A 990 26.15 28.46 -21.82
C ASN A 990 25.97 27.95 -20.34
N PRO A 991 26.58 28.42 -19.20
CA PRO A 991 27.33 27.48 -18.31
C PRO A 991 27.24 27.48 -16.72
N PHE A 992 27.34 26.28 -16.05
CA PHE A 992 27.85 26.01 -14.66
C PHE A 992 28.90 24.83 -14.52
N ALA A 993 28.74 23.79 -13.65
CA ALA A 993 29.81 22.90 -13.06
C ALA A 993 29.79 21.36 -13.42
N THR A 994 30.63 20.44 -12.82
CA THR A 994 30.98 19.05 -13.32
C THR A 994 31.15 17.86 -12.29
N PHE A 995 31.10 16.58 -12.76
CA PHE A 995 31.33 15.25 -12.11
C PHE A 995 31.67 14.15 -13.16
N THR A 996 32.08 12.95 -12.73
CA THR A 996 32.11 11.81 -13.64
C THR A 996 31.77 10.45 -13.04
N PHE A 997 30.80 9.82 -13.69
CA PHE A 997 30.39 8.46 -13.49
C PHE A 997 31.36 7.38 -13.87
N GLU A 998 31.85 7.39 -15.11
CA GLU A 998 32.81 6.37 -15.54
C GLU A 998 33.61 6.73 -16.79
N THR A 999 33.90 5.75 -17.66
CA THR A 999 35.15 5.61 -18.43
C THR A 999 35.20 4.48 -19.48
N TYR A 1000 34.31 3.47 -19.47
CA TYR A 1000 34.46 2.16 -20.15
C TYR A 1000 33.20 1.22 -20.21
N GLY A 1001 31.96 1.61 -20.62
CA GLY A 1001 31.10 0.50 -21.11
C GLY A 1001 29.62 0.56 -21.54
N CYS A 1002 28.99 1.72 -21.60
CA CYS A 1002 27.66 1.97 -21.14
C CYS A 1002 26.71 2.74 -22.07
N SER A 1003 26.34 2.06 -23.14
CA SER A 1003 25.34 2.41 -24.15
C SER A 1003 23.89 2.25 -23.69
N ARG A 1004 23.03 3.26 -23.47
CA ARG A 1004 21.51 3.20 -23.39
C ARG A 1004 20.79 3.47 -22.03
N PRO A 1005 20.91 4.68 -21.40
CA PRO A 1005 20.55 5.13 -19.98
C PRO A 1005 19.29 6.02 -19.57
N ASP A 1006 18.27 5.52 -18.87
CA ASP A 1006 16.95 6.24 -18.69
C ASP A 1006 17.01 7.40 -17.67
N ILE A 1007 15.85 7.95 -17.25
CA ILE A 1007 15.74 8.77 -16.02
C ILE A 1007 14.29 8.95 -15.53
N ILE A 1008 14.00 9.48 -14.33
CA ILE A 1008 12.69 9.66 -13.65
C ILE A 1008 12.98 10.48 -12.22
N ASN A 1009 12.32 10.60 -11.01
CA ASN A 1009 12.72 11.29 -9.68
C ASN A 1009 12.42 10.71 -8.19
N ILE A 1010 12.29 11.40 -6.98
CA ILE A 1010 11.79 11.08 -5.50
C ILE A 1010 11.44 12.31 -4.57
N THR A 1011 12.22 12.92 -3.65
CA THR A 1011 11.57 13.90 -2.70
C THR A 1011 12.45 15.00 -2.10
N ASN A 1012 12.24 16.23 -2.60
CA ASN A 1012 12.91 17.52 -2.30
C ASN A 1012 14.42 17.54 -2.57
N GLY A 1013 14.90 16.52 -3.28
CA GLY A 1013 16.29 16.13 -3.24
C GLY A 1013 16.42 14.64 -3.21
N ILE A 1014 17.66 14.16 -3.19
CA ILE A 1014 18.20 12.81 -3.00
C ILE A 1014 18.14 11.79 -4.18
N TYR A 1015 18.04 12.17 -5.49
CA TYR A 1015 18.48 11.59 -6.79
C TYR A 1015 18.50 10.07 -6.98
N ALA A 1016 18.63 9.69 -8.26
CA ALA A 1016 19.17 8.47 -8.76
C ALA A 1016 19.45 8.57 -10.29
N VAL A 1017 20.14 7.63 -10.98
CA VAL A 1017 20.07 7.30 -12.45
C VAL A 1017 20.87 6.01 -12.92
N ALA A 1018 20.65 5.38 -14.12
CA ALA A 1018 20.83 3.92 -14.45
C ALA A 1018 21.42 3.21 -15.74
N TYR A 1019 22.21 2.10 -15.56
CA TYR A 1019 23.17 1.48 -16.55
C TYR A 1019 23.95 0.00 -16.30
N SER A 1020 24.55 -0.85 -17.24
CA SER A 1020 25.29 -2.25 -17.08
C SER A 1020 26.84 -2.80 -17.41
N LYS A 1021 27.99 -2.88 -16.62
CA LYS A 1021 29.46 -2.44 -16.91
C LYS A 1021 30.53 -3.07 -17.75
N SER A 1022 30.99 -2.53 -18.91
CA SER A 1022 31.93 -3.18 -19.88
C SER A 1022 33.08 -4.07 -19.35
N VAL A 1023 32.77 -5.18 -18.66
CA VAL A 1023 33.69 -6.05 -17.91
C VAL A 1023 34.36 -6.98 -18.90
N GLY A 1024 35.35 -6.39 -19.55
CA GLY A 1024 36.53 -7.09 -20.01
C GLY A 1024 36.37 -7.87 -21.31
N THR A 1025 37.48 -8.48 -21.69
CA THR A 1025 37.75 -8.97 -23.03
C THR A 1025 37.72 -10.50 -23.10
N SER A 1026 36.65 -11.04 -23.70
CA SER A 1026 36.49 -12.38 -24.31
C SER A 1026 36.79 -13.66 -23.47
N PRO A 1027 35.86 -14.63 -23.38
CA PRO A 1027 34.43 -14.47 -23.61
C PRO A 1027 33.96 -13.43 -22.60
N TYR A 1028 33.38 -12.36 -23.12
CA TYR A 1028 33.11 -11.17 -22.35
C TYR A 1028 32.00 -11.45 -21.32
N GLN A 1029 31.58 -10.48 -20.51
CA GLN A 1029 30.84 -10.83 -19.30
C GLN A 1029 29.88 -9.75 -18.81
N ILE A 1030 28.76 -9.58 -19.51
CA ILE A 1030 27.86 -8.46 -19.31
C ILE A 1030 27.25 -8.34 -17.87
N SER A 1031 26.83 -7.19 -17.30
CA SER A 1031 26.35 -7.13 -15.89
C SER A 1031 25.92 -5.73 -15.46
N GLY A 1032 24.63 -5.47 -15.26
CA GLY A 1032 24.20 -4.20 -14.67
C GLY A 1032 24.06 -4.03 -13.19
N TYR A 1033 23.71 -2.79 -12.80
CA TYR A 1033 23.94 -2.24 -11.46
C TYR A 1033 22.86 -1.15 -10.96
N ILE A 1034 22.55 -0.90 -9.61
CA ILE A 1034 22.11 0.42 -8.86
C ILE A 1034 23.09 1.10 -7.85
N GLN A 1035 23.63 2.32 -8.13
CA GLN A 1035 24.68 3.23 -7.55
C GLN A 1035 23.99 4.46 -7.04
N THR A 1036 24.41 5.17 -5.95
CA THR A 1036 23.89 6.46 -5.43
C THR A 1036 24.52 7.88 -5.82
N MET A 1037 24.15 9.08 -5.24
CA MET A 1037 24.62 10.55 -5.36
C MET A 1037 24.07 11.80 -4.45
N SER A 1038 24.21 13.12 -4.80
CA SER A 1038 23.47 14.31 -4.22
C SER A 1038 23.64 15.65 -5.04
N ILE A 1039 22.64 16.57 -5.14
CA ILE A 1039 22.54 17.97 -5.72
C ILE A 1039 21.60 19.01 -5.08
N SER A 1040 22.19 20.19 -5.04
CA SER A 1040 21.54 21.50 -5.05
C SER A 1040 20.25 21.64 -5.88
N SER A 1041 19.26 22.24 -5.23
CA SER A 1041 18.17 23.07 -5.77
C SER A 1041 18.65 24.41 -6.35
N ASN A 1042 19.70 24.41 -7.18
CA ASN A 1042 20.05 25.50 -8.10
C ASN A 1042 20.72 25.08 -9.44
N GLY A 1043 20.92 23.78 -9.70
CA GLY A 1043 21.54 23.25 -10.92
C GLY A 1043 23.06 22.99 -10.87
N THR A 1044 23.71 22.89 -9.70
CA THR A 1044 25.18 23.08 -9.64
C THR A 1044 26.08 22.08 -8.85
N VAL A 1045 25.62 21.10 -8.05
CA VAL A 1045 26.55 20.35 -7.13
C VAL A 1045 26.33 18.83 -6.92
N ILE A 1046 26.92 17.99 -7.77
CA ILE A 1046 26.72 16.53 -7.90
C ILE A 1046 27.68 15.62 -7.08
N LYS A 1047 27.24 14.48 -6.49
CA LYS A 1047 28.12 13.59 -5.68
C LYS A 1047 27.59 12.21 -5.16
N LYS A 1048 28.04 11.05 -5.69
CA LYS A 1048 27.75 9.61 -5.34
C LYS A 1048 27.65 9.22 -3.84
N ILE A 1049 26.66 8.41 -3.40
CA ILE A 1049 26.60 7.80 -2.03
C ILE A 1049 26.72 6.23 -1.98
N ASP A 1050 26.30 5.41 -2.97
CA ASP A 1050 26.20 3.91 -2.83
C ASP A 1050 26.42 3.11 -4.16
N ALA A 1051 26.34 1.76 -4.16
CA ALA A 1051 26.10 0.86 -5.32
C ALA A 1051 25.89 -0.66 -5.05
N VAL A 1052 25.04 -1.32 -5.86
CA VAL A 1052 24.76 -2.76 -5.91
C VAL A 1052 24.62 -3.27 -7.36
N SER A 1053 24.90 -4.56 -7.61
CA SER A 1053 24.75 -5.24 -8.92
C SER A 1053 23.57 -6.20 -8.95
N PHE A 1054 23.10 -6.50 -10.15
CA PHE A 1054 22.00 -7.42 -10.36
C PHE A 1054 22.27 -8.37 -11.50
N THR A 1055 22.52 -7.93 -12.74
CA THR A 1055 22.41 -8.89 -13.85
C THR A 1055 23.72 -9.53 -14.20
N THR A 1056 23.64 -10.82 -14.57
CA THR A 1056 24.79 -11.72 -14.72
C THR A 1056 24.33 -13.06 -15.33
N ILE A 1057 24.54 -13.25 -16.63
CA ILE A 1057 24.14 -14.27 -17.67
C ILE A 1057 25.33 -14.62 -18.66
N SER A 1058 25.26 -14.50 -20.02
CA SER A 1058 26.37 -14.24 -21.02
C SER A 1058 26.02 -14.46 -22.53
N SER A 1059 26.06 -13.45 -23.47
CA SER A 1059 25.96 -13.69 -24.97
C SER A 1059 26.17 -12.51 -25.97
N SER A 1060 26.60 -12.66 -27.24
CA SER A 1060 27.15 -11.52 -28.05
C SER A 1060 26.30 -10.31 -28.55
N TYR A 1061 24.98 -10.20 -28.39
CA TYR A 1061 24.21 -9.01 -28.81
C TYR A 1061 23.29 -8.36 -27.76
N ASP A 1062 23.06 -7.08 -27.99
CA ASP A 1062 22.81 -6.11 -26.97
C ASP A 1062 21.48 -6.12 -26.25
N ILE A 1063 21.48 -5.41 -25.13
CA ILE A 1063 20.32 -5.22 -24.27
C ILE A 1063 19.92 -3.78 -24.22
N ALA A 1064 18.62 -3.65 -24.14
CA ALA A 1064 18.17 -3.07 -25.33
C ALA A 1064 16.80 -2.48 -25.15
N HIS A 1065 16.30 -2.42 -23.91
CA HIS A 1065 15.44 -1.41 -23.29
C HIS A 1065 14.68 -1.97 -22.12
N SER A 1066 13.96 -1.04 -21.57
CA SER A 1066 13.75 -0.82 -20.20
C SER A 1066 13.10 0.58 -20.27
N GLN A 1067 11.88 0.74 -19.78
CA GLN A 1067 11.13 1.99 -19.63
C GLN A 1067 10.53 2.12 -18.26
N PHE A 1068 10.64 3.18 -17.50
CA PHE A 1068 10.02 3.13 -16.18
C PHE A 1068 8.47 3.10 -16.13
N LEU A 1069 7.95 3.05 -14.89
CA LEU A 1069 6.57 3.14 -14.35
C LEU A 1069 6.14 4.36 -13.44
N ASN A 1070 4.90 4.90 -13.56
CA ASN A 1070 4.34 6.19 -13.04
C ASN A 1070 3.45 6.19 -11.70
N HIS A 1071 3.85 6.60 -10.45
CA HIS A 1071 3.26 6.88 -9.05
C HIS A 1071 2.69 5.88 -8.01
N ILE A 1072 3.47 5.41 -7.03
CA ILE A 1072 3.05 4.33 -6.13
C ILE A 1072 2.69 4.71 -4.64
N TYR A 1073 3.26 4.11 -3.57
CA TYR A 1073 2.76 4.14 -2.16
C TYR A 1073 3.79 3.91 -0.99
N ARG A 1074 4.49 4.93 -0.46
CA ARG A 1074 5.48 4.86 0.68
C ARG A 1074 6.98 4.63 0.45
N ASP A 1075 7.50 3.44 0.08
CA ASP A 1075 8.97 3.28 0.02
C ASP A 1075 9.59 2.43 -1.09
N ILE A 1076 8.86 1.64 -1.85
CA ILE A 1076 9.38 0.75 -2.90
C ILE A 1076 9.76 1.49 -4.19
N TYR A 1077 10.66 0.96 -5.04
CA TYR A 1077 10.86 1.27 -6.47
C TYR A 1077 11.06 -0.02 -7.23
N ALA A 1078 11.26 0.05 -8.54
CA ALA A 1078 11.52 -1.06 -9.41
C ALA A 1078 11.76 -0.58 -10.83
N LEU A 1079 11.52 -1.40 -11.86
CA LEU A 1079 12.71 -1.97 -12.53
C LEU A 1079 12.61 -2.97 -13.73
N ILE A 1080 12.53 -2.65 -15.05
CA ILE A 1080 12.49 -3.64 -16.20
C ILE A 1080 13.62 -3.77 -17.21
N TYR A 1081 13.77 -5.00 -17.77
CA TYR A 1081 14.67 -5.32 -18.87
C TYR A 1081 14.58 -6.69 -19.62
N THR A 1082 15.66 -7.14 -20.38
CA THR A 1082 15.66 -7.75 -21.85
C THR A 1082 17.00 -8.66 -21.85
N VAL A 1083 17.09 -9.98 -22.22
CA VAL A 1083 18.29 -10.80 -22.63
C VAL A 1083 18.05 -11.22 -24.06
N PRO A 1084 19.04 -11.33 -24.94
CA PRO A 1084 19.51 -12.61 -25.48
C PRO A 1084 18.68 -13.97 -25.51
N SER A 1085 18.94 -14.90 -26.47
CA SER A 1085 18.35 -16.27 -26.56
C SER A 1085 18.79 -17.26 -27.67
N GLY A 1086 18.97 -16.86 -28.93
CA GLY A 1086 19.22 -17.79 -30.07
C GLY A 1086 19.54 -17.08 -31.41
N SER A 1087 18.54 -16.44 -32.00
CA SER A 1087 18.66 -15.07 -32.57
C SER A 1087 17.86 -14.04 -31.74
N THR A 1088 17.26 -14.49 -30.63
CA THR A 1088 16.03 -14.02 -29.99
C THR A 1088 16.18 -13.65 -28.48
N SER A 1089 15.16 -13.36 -27.61
CA SER A 1089 15.33 -12.31 -26.54
C SER A 1089 14.46 -12.13 -25.16
N LYS A 1090 14.58 -12.83 -24.00
CA LYS A 1090 13.67 -12.83 -22.74
C LYS A 1090 13.69 -11.56 -21.82
N GLY A 1091 12.89 -11.37 -20.74
CA GLY A 1091 12.89 -10.14 -19.88
C GLY A 1091 11.97 -10.09 -18.61
N TYR A 1092 11.90 -8.98 -17.78
CA TYR A 1092 11.21 -8.90 -16.41
C TYR A 1092 11.06 -7.49 -15.62
N ILE A 1093 10.71 -7.37 -14.25
CA ILE A 1093 10.54 -6.15 -13.23
C ILE A 1093 11.13 -6.53 -11.77
N SER A 1094 11.87 -5.74 -10.88
CA SER A 1094 12.02 -5.90 -9.35
C SER A 1094 11.82 -4.86 -8.13
N THR A 1095 11.35 -5.19 -6.86
CA THR A 1095 10.88 -4.50 -5.52
C THR A 1095 11.34 -4.77 -3.91
N PHE A 1096 12.59 -4.74 -3.33
CA PHE A 1096 13.15 -5.22 -1.99
C PHE A 1096 13.92 -4.30 -0.97
N CYS A 1097 14.56 -3.11 -1.24
CA CYS A 1097 14.73 -1.93 -0.28
C CYS A 1097 15.62 -0.68 -0.64
N ILE A 1098 15.14 0.58 -0.41
CA ILE A 1098 15.84 1.91 -0.55
C ILE A 1098 15.08 3.08 0.15
N ALA A 1099 15.77 4.19 0.51
CA ALA A 1099 15.29 5.31 1.35
C ALA A 1099 15.03 6.69 0.68
N THR A 1100 14.33 7.58 1.42
CA THR A 1100 14.32 9.04 1.17
C THR A 1100 15.69 9.67 1.41
N SER A 1101 16.59 9.02 2.14
CA SER A 1101 18.03 9.37 2.11
C SER A 1101 18.76 8.77 0.89
N GLY A 1102 18.01 8.22 -0.07
CA GLY A 1102 18.45 7.55 -1.30
C GLY A 1102 19.17 6.21 -1.10
N SER A 1103 19.53 5.89 0.16
CA SER A 1103 20.37 4.76 0.54
C SER A 1103 19.68 3.40 0.34
N ILE A 1104 20.40 2.45 -0.25
CA ILE A 1104 19.90 1.11 -0.59
C ILE A 1104 19.80 0.25 0.67
N TYR A 1105 18.64 -0.34 1.00
CA TYR A 1105 18.49 -1.19 2.19
C TYR A 1105 17.96 -2.61 1.87
N ARG A 1106 17.33 -3.31 2.84
CA ARG A 1106 16.84 -4.69 2.69
C ARG A 1106 15.67 -5.08 3.63
N THR A 1107 14.73 -5.91 3.15
CA THR A 1107 13.83 -6.76 3.99
C THR A 1107 14.21 -8.27 3.87
N VAL A 1108 13.69 -9.13 4.75
CA VAL A 1108 14.51 -10.19 5.39
C VAL A 1108 14.48 -11.60 4.76
N THR A 1109 15.21 -11.84 3.67
CA THR A 1109 16.07 -13.06 3.49
C THR A 1109 17.08 -12.87 2.34
N ASN A 1110 17.90 -13.90 2.01
CA ASN A 1110 19.09 -13.74 1.15
C ASN A 1110 18.81 -13.98 -0.34
N ALA A 1111 18.35 -12.93 -1.01
CA ALA A 1111 18.88 -12.52 -2.30
C ALA A 1111 18.92 -10.98 -2.31
N ILE A 1112 19.64 -10.37 -3.26
CA ILE A 1112 19.60 -8.90 -3.47
C ILE A 1112 18.18 -8.47 -3.92
N PHE A 1113 17.37 -9.47 -4.26
CA PHE A 1113 16.04 -9.42 -4.80
C PHE A 1113 15.22 -10.35 -3.91
N ASP A 1114 13.96 -10.06 -3.68
CA ASP A 1114 13.05 -11.02 -3.05
C ASP A 1114 12.42 -12.02 -4.11
N PHE A 1115 13.06 -12.18 -5.33
CA PHE A 1115 13.16 -13.34 -6.33
C PHE A 1115 13.50 -12.93 -7.84
N THR A 1116 13.19 -13.67 -8.97
CA THR A 1116 13.71 -13.53 -10.43
C THR A 1116 12.81 -13.92 -11.74
N LEU A 1117 11.61 -13.35 -12.11
CA LEU A 1117 10.41 -13.90 -12.95
C LEU A 1117 10.14 -13.75 -14.49
N ALA A 1118 10.01 -14.83 -15.29
CA ALA A 1118 10.23 -14.81 -16.78
C ALA A 1118 9.10 -14.51 -17.79
N LEU A 1119 9.33 -13.80 -18.94
CA LEU A 1119 8.40 -13.75 -20.13
C LEU A 1119 8.89 -14.24 -21.51
N LYS A 1120 7.98 -14.40 -22.51
CA LYS A 1120 8.25 -14.98 -23.85
C LYS A 1120 8.91 -14.06 -24.90
N SER A 1121 8.74 -14.20 -26.25
CA SER A 1121 9.74 -14.86 -27.17
C SER A 1121 9.92 -14.59 -28.75
N GLY A 1122 10.91 -13.82 -29.28
CA GLY A 1122 11.63 -13.77 -30.64
C GLY A 1122 12.88 -12.76 -30.71
N ALA A 1123 13.28 -12.00 -31.78
CA ALA A 1123 14.44 -11.01 -31.86
C ALA A 1123 14.32 -9.45 -32.28
N ASN A 1124 13.99 -8.42 -31.45
CA ASN A 1124 13.83 -6.91 -31.74
C ASN A 1124 12.69 -6.08 -31.02
N ILE A 1125 12.41 -6.32 -29.74
CA ILE A 1125 11.21 -6.10 -28.89
C ILE A 1125 10.31 -4.76 -28.77
N LEU A 1126 10.37 -3.45 -29.26
CA LEU A 1126 9.75 -2.26 -28.44
C LEU A 1126 8.39 -2.36 -27.74
N PRO A 1127 8.30 -2.29 -26.43
CA PRO A 1127 7.29 -1.46 -25.74
C PRO A 1127 7.65 -0.12 -24.97
N SER A 1128 6.90 0.41 -23.94
CA SER A 1128 7.02 1.70 -23.11
C SER A 1128 6.15 2.17 -21.83
N TYR A 1129 5.18 3.13 -21.72
CA TYR A 1129 4.86 3.99 -20.50
C TYR A 1129 3.38 4.41 -20.23
N THR A 1130 2.79 4.45 -18.99
CA THR A 1130 1.64 5.35 -18.53
C THR A 1130 1.15 5.21 -17.05
N ASN A 1131 -0.01 5.82 -16.68
CA ASN A 1131 -0.42 6.16 -15.32
C ASN A 1131 -1.94 6.07 -14.97
N ILE A 1132 -2.41 5.22 -14.04
CA ILE A 1132 -3.83 4.92 -13.76
C ILE A 1132 -4.29 5.42 -12.38
N THR A 1133 -4.65 4.60 -11.38
CA THR A 1133 -4.61 5.02 -9.97
C THR A 1133 -3.23 4.67 -9.42
N ASN A 1134 -2.98 3.58 -8.66
CA ASN A 1134 -1.62 3.11 -8.29
C ASN A 1134 -1.30 1.54 -8.24
N ASN A 1135 -1.64 0.77 -7.18
CA ASN A 1135 -1.66 -0.72 -6.90
C ASN A 1135 -2.07 -1.83 -7.92
N ILE A 1136 -2.30 -1.58 -9.19
CA ILE A 1136 -2.39 -2.71 -10.15
C ILE A 1136 -1.50 -2.27 -11.35
N VAL A 1137 -1.34 -2.90 -12.52
CA VAL A 1137 -0.73 -2.19 -13.68
C VAL A 1137 -1.29 -2.62 -15.03
N ALA A 1138 -0.90 -1.93 -16.11
CA ALA A 1138 -1.05 -2.36 -17.49
C ALA A 1138 0.23 -2.22 -18.37
N LEU A 1139 0.44 -3.09 -19.38
CA LEU A 1139 1.68 -3.40 -20.11
C LEU A 1139 1.49 -4.24 -21.36
N CYS A 1140 2.56 -4.36 -22.13
CA CYS A 1140 2.38 -4.86 -23.46
C CYS A 1140 3.65 -4.87 -24.28
N TYR A 1141 3.67 -5.68 -25.34
CA TYR A 1141 4.82 -5.96 -26.26
C TYR A 1141 4.83 -6.70 -29.21
N GLN A 1142 5.62 -7.67 -29.88
CA GLN A 1142 6.64 -8.80 -29.67
C GLN A 1142 6.56 -10.14 -28.87
N GLY A 1143 6.42 -11.26 -29.62
CA GLY A 1143 7.09 -12.60 -29.56
C GLY A 1143 7.99 -12.95 -30.81
N ASP A 1144 7.79 -14.04 -31.57
CA ASP A 1144 8.33 -14.72 -32.81
C ASP A 1144 7.51 -14.86 -34.20
N TYR A 1145 7.91 -14.27 -35.36
CA TYR A 1145 7.27 -13.85 -36.72
C TYR A 1145 6.71 -12.47 -36.99
N ASP A 1146 5.50 -12.17 -36.50
CA ASP A 1146 4.82 -10.88 -36.42
C ASP A 1146 3.67 -10.98 -35.41
N ASP A 1147 3.84 -10.37 -34.22
CA ASP A 1147 2.94 -10.38 -33.05
C ASP A 1147 3.36 -9.46 -31.91
N GLY A 1148 2.48 -8.59 -31.55
CA GLY A 1148 2.24 -8.28 -30.17
C GLY A 1148 1.73 -9.26 -29.15
N TYR A 1149 1.41 -8.79 -27.94
CA TYR A 1149 0.99 -9.45 -26.72
C TYR A 1149 0.66 -8.49 -25.49
N ILE A 1150 -0.41 -8.63 -24.69
CA ILE A 1150 -0.67 -7.90 -23.40
C ILE A 1150 -0.08 -8.46 -22.12
N GLU A 1151 0.07 -7.68 -21.04
CA GLU A 1151 -0.60 -7.95 -19.74
C GLU A 1151 -0.42 -6.81 -18.77
N THR A 1152 -0.77 -7.04 -17.54
CA THR A 1152 -1.35 -6.09 -16.62
C THR A 1152 -1.49 -6.89 -15.36
N VAL A 1153 -1.45 -6.20 -14.23
CA VAL A 1153 -0.65 -6.70 -13.13
C VAL A 1153 -1.13 -6.17 -11.79
N LYS A 1154 -0.67 -6.79 -10.72
CA LYS A 1154 -1.19 -6.66 -9.38
C LYS A 1154 -0.09 -7.08 -8.42
N ILE A 1155 0.03 -6.48 -7.25
CA ILE A 1155 1.14 -6.63 -6.30
C ILE A 1155 0.67 -6.19 -4.92
N THR A 1156 1.40 -6.44 -3.82
CA THR A 1156 1.15 -5.82 -2.49
C THR A 1156 2.25 -6.08 -1.46
N ILE A 1157 2.68 -5.03 -0.77
CA ILE A 1157 3.58 -5.13 0.39
C ILE A 1157 2.95 -5.98 1.50
N SER A 1158 3.72 -6.94 2.00
CA SER A 1158 3.40 -7.74 3.18
C SER A 1158 4.60 -7.85 4.12
N ASP A 1159 4.50 -7.31 5.34
CA ASP A 1159 5.51 -7.59 6.37
C ASP A 1159 5.42 -9.07 6.78
N THR A 1160 6.55 -9.76 6.63
CA THR A 1160 6.73 -11.19 6.92
C THR A 1160 7.89 -11.42 7.92
N SER A 1161 8.38 -10.35 8.54
CA SER A 1161 9.64 -10.33 9.29
C SER A 1161 9.65 -11.21 10.56
N ALA A 1162 10.58 -12.17 10.59
CA ALA A 1162 11.01 -12.85 11.81
C ALA A 1162 12.03 -12.03 12.65
N THR A 1163 12.49 -10.88 12.14
CA THR A 1163 13.47 -10.02 12.83
C THR A 1163 12.79 -9.18 13.91
N LEU A 1164 13.48 -9.03 15.04
CA LEU A 1164 13.07 -8.19 16.16
C LEU A 1164 13.12 -6.70 15.78
N LYS A 1165 11.96 -6.05 15.77
CA LYS A 1165 11.79 -4.60 15.63
C LYS A 1165 11.59 -3.93 16.99
N ASN A 1166 11.88 -2.64 17.10
CA ASN A 1166 11.59 -1.86 18.31
C ASN A 1166 10.09 -1.69 18.51
N ILE A 1167 9.65 -1.83 19.76
CA ILE A 1167 8.37 -1.32 20.26
C ILE A 1167 8.64 -0.03 21.02
N LEU A 1168 9.65 -0.07 21.88
CA LEU A 1168 10.20 1.04 22.64
C LEU A 1168 11.72 0.89 22.74
N SER A 1169 12.48 1.97 22.59
CA SER A 1169 13.91 1.97 22.87
C SER A 1169 14.40 3.34 23.36
N LYS A 1170 15.07 3.35 24.52
CA LYS A 1170 15.99 4.41 24.92
C LYS A 1170 17.40 3.88 24.67
N ALA A 1171 17.95 4.21 23.51
CA ALA A 1171 19.15 3.57 22.98
C ALA A 1171 20.31 3.53 24.00
N GLY A 1172 20.71 2.32 24.38
CA GLY A 1172 21.77 2.06 25.36
C GLY A 1172 21.33 1.87 26.82
N SER A 1173 20.08 2.17 27.18
CA SER A 1173 19.57 2.06 28.57
C SER A 1173 18.53 0.96 28.74
N TYR A 1174 17.46 1.00 27.95
CA TYR A 1174 16.36 0.03 28.04
C TYR A 1174 15.58 -0.03 26.73
N GLU A 1175 15.02 -1.20 26.41
CA GLU A 1175 14.25 -1.42 25.20
C GLU A 1175 13.26 -2.59 25.35
N ILE A 1176 12.18 -2.53 24.57
CA ILE A 1176 11.25 -3.64 24.32
C ILE A 1176 11.16 -3.79 22.80
N LYS A 1177 11.34 -5.03 22.32
CA LYS A 1177 11.34 -5.43 20.91
C LYS A 1177 10.35 -6.56 20.67
N GLY A 1178 9.85 -6.69 19.45
CA GLY A 1178 8.92 -7.75 19.04
C GLY A 1178 9.22 -8.29 17.65
N ASN A 1179 8.79 -9.53 17.40
CA ASN A 1179 8.56 -10.09 16.07
C ASN A 1179 7.19 -10.81 16.06
N LYS A 1180 6.97 -11.76 15.15
CA LYS A 1180 5.72 -12.55 15.09
C LYS A 1180 5.51 -13.54 16.24
N THR A 1181 6.56 -13.97 16.93
CA THR A 1181 6.52 -15.09 17.88
C THR A 1181 6.93 -14.72 19.31
N ILE A 1182 7.82 -13.75 19.48
CA ILE A 1182 8.35 -13.33 20.78
C ILE A 1182 8.42 -11.81 20.94
N PHE A 1183 8.22 -11.37 22.18
CA PHE A 1183 8.69 -10.09 22.68
C PHE A 1183 9.97 -10.29 23.49
N ILE A 1184 10.89 -9.33 23.40
CA ILE A 1184 12.14 -9.29 24.16
C ILE A 1184 12.23 -7.93 24.86
N ALA A 1185 12.42 -7.94 26.17
CA ALA A 1185 12.72 -6.75 26.96
C ALA A 1185 14.17 -6.80 27.45
N THR A 1186 14.90 -5.69 27.32
CA THR A 1186 16.29 -5.57 27.75
C THR A 1186 16.46 -4.33 28.64
N LEU A 1187 17.15 -4.50 29.76
CA LEU A 1187 17.60 -3.45 30.66
C LEU A 1187 19.13 -3.49 30.75
N ARG A 1188 19.83 -2.37 30.49
CA ARG A 1188 21.29 -2.31 30.66
C ARG A 1188 21.65 -1.96 32.10
N THR A 1189 22.42 -2.82 32.74
CA THR A 1189 22.95 -2.61 34.09
C THR A 1189 24.47 -2.40 34.05
N THR A 1190 25.08 -2.15 35.20
CA THR A 1190 26.54 -1.93 35.31
C THR A 1190 27.42 -3.02 34.66
N SER A 1191 26.98 -4.29 34.65
CA SER A 1191 27.66 -5.43 34.02
C SER A 1191 27.24 -5.68 32.55
N GLY A 1192 26.44 -4.79 31.95
CA GLY A 1192 25.91 -4.91 30.60
C GLY A 1192 24.43 -5.30 30.55
N ASP A 1193 23.98 -5.78 29.40
CA ASP A 1193 22.56 -6.05 29.14
C ASP A 1193 21.99 -7.21 29.97
N LYS A 1194 20.72 -7.10 30.34
CA LYS A 1194 19.90 -8.10 31.02
C LYS A 1194 18.61 -8.26 30.22
N THR A 1195 18.42 -9.43 29.61
CA THR A 1195 17.39 -9.65 28.60
C THR A 1195 16.42 -10.74 29.02
N LEU A 1196 15.13 -10.50 28.82
CA LEU A 1196 14.01 -11.39 29.13
C LEU A 1196 13.12 -11.55 27.89
N THR A 1197 12.53 -12.73 27.71
CA THR A 1197 11.77 -13.10 26.50
C THR A 1197 10.44 -13.76 26.87
N LEU A 1198 9.37 -13.37 26.17
CA LEU A 1198 8.03 -13.94 26.31
C LEU A 1198 7.40 -14.19 24.92
N PRO A 1199 6.41 -15.10 24.80
CA PRO A 1199 5.66 -15.28 23.57
C PRO A 1199 4.76 -14.07 23.27
N VAL A 1200 4.41 -13.91 22.00
CA VAL A 1200 3.36 -12.98 21.53
C VAL A 1200 1.99 -13.68 21.60
N HIS A 1201 0.97 -12.99 22.10
CA HIS A 1201 -0.44 -13.42 22.03
C HIS A 1201 -1.16 -12.74 20.86
N GLN A 1202 -2.20 -13.39 20.32
CA GLN A 1202 -3.09 -12.76 19.34
C GLN A 1202 -4.03 -11.77 20.03
N GLY A 1203 -4.19 -10.57 19.48
CA GLY A 1203 -4.94 -9.47 20.08
C GLY A 1203 -4.04 -8.52 20.86
N TRP A 1204 -4.58 -7.89 21.92
CA TRP A 1204 -3.82 -7.01 22.79
C TRP A 1204 -2.81 -7.77 23.66
N ASN A 1205 -1.63 -7.18 23.81
CA ASN A 1205 -0.55 -7.62 24.67
C ASN A 1205 -0.17 -6.44 25.57
N TYR A 1206 -0.38 -6.58 26.88
CA TYR A 1206 0.04 -5.64 27.91
C TYR A 1206 1.43 -6.03 28.38
N LEU A 1207 2.43 -5.26 27.97
CA LEU A 1207 3.85 -5.54 28.18
C LEU A 1207 4.37 -4.71 29.35
N VAL A 1208 4.91 -5.35 30.38
CA VAL A 1208 5.50 -4.64 31.54
C VAL A 1208 6.91 -5.12 31.85
N LEU A 1209 7.90 -4.23 31.74
CA LEU A 1209 9.26 -4.44 32.25
C LEU A 1209 9.38 -3.69 33.58
N THR A 1210 9.59 -4.39 34.69
CA THR A 1210 9.69 -3.80 36.05
C THR A 1210 10.95 -4.29 36.77
N TYR A 1211 11.60 -3.43 37.56
CA TYR A 1211 12.85 -3.72 38.27
C TYR A 1211 12.92 -3.03 39.64
N ASP A 1212 12.95 -3.83 40.70
CA ASP A 1212 12.91 -3.43 42.13
C ASP A 1212 14.30 -3.31 42.78
N HIS A 1213 15.35 -3.16 41.98
CA HIS A 1213 16.77 -3.22 42.39
C HIS A 1213 17.25 -4.58 42.94
N ALA A 1214 16.42 -5.63 42.91
CA ALA A 1214 16.79 -7.01 43.28
C ALA A 1214 16.41 -8.07 42.21
N ARG A 1215 15.37 -7.81 41.41
CA ARG A 1215 14.81 -8.67 40.36
C ARG A 1215 14.24 -7.86 39.22
N ILE A 1216 14.69 -8.15 38.01
CA ILE A 1216 14.03 -7.71 36.78
C ILE A 1216 12.91 -8.71 36.50
N LYS A 1217 11.69 -8.22 36.23
CA LYS A 1217 10.58 -9.03 35.69
C LYS A 1217 10.13 -8.44 34.36
N PHE A 1218 9.78 -9.32 33.42
CA PHE A 1218 9.07 -8.93 32.20
C PHE A 1218 7.76 -9.71 32.14
N PHE A 1219 6.66 -8.99 31.92
CA PHE A 1219 5.29 -9.50 31.79
C PHE A 1219 4.79 -9.33 30.36
N ASN A 1220 3.96 -10.27 29.91
CA ASN A 1220 3.01 -10.10 28.82
C ASN A 1220 1.65 -10.58 29.34
N ASN A 1221 0.69 -9.66 29.42
CA ASN A 1221 -0.54 -9.83 30.19
C ASN A 1221 -0.16 -10.25 31.62
N LEU A 1222 -0.73 -11.35 32.16
CA LEU A 1222 -0.39 -11.86 33.49
C LEU A 1222 0.72 -12.94 33.49
N THR A 1223 1.32 -13.26 32.34
CA THR A 1223 2.44 -14.21 32.24
C THR A 1223 3.76 -13.48 32.39
N ASN A 1224 4.67 -13.95 33.25
CA ASN A 1224 5.98 -13.29 33.42
C ASN A 1224 7.18 -14.25 33.47
N VAL A 1225 8.34 -13.68 33.19
CA VAL A 1225 9.68 -14.25 33.44
C VAL A 1225 10.47 -13.27 34.32
N SER A 1226 11.41 -13.78 35.11
CA SER A 1226 12.20 -12.94 36.02
C SER A 1226 13.66 -13.39 36.16
N LEU A 1227 14.52 -12.43 36.53
CA LEU A 1227 15.96 -12.58 36.68
C LEU A 1227 16.43 -11.80 37.91
N LEU A 1228 17.23 -12.43 38.78
CA LEU A 1228 17.88 -11.75 39.90
C LEU A 1228 18.95 -10.78 39.39
N CYS A 1229 18.91 -9.52 39.83
CA CYS A 1229 19.90 -8.50 39.49
C CYS A 1229 19.95 -7.46 40.62
N ASN A 1230 21.14 -7.11 41.10
CA ASN A 1230 21.34 -6.16 42.20
C ASN A 1230 22.35 -5.10 41.75
N GLU A 1231 21.99 -4.35 40.72
CA GLU A 1231 22.87 -3.45 39.97
C GLU A 1231 22.19 -2.13 39.61
N ASN A 1232 22.99 -1.06 39.43
CA ASN A 1232 22.48 0.19 38.87
C ASN A 1232 22.21 0.05 37.37
N ILE A 1233 21.16 0.72 36.91
CA ILE A 1233 20.79 0.90 35.50
C ILE A 1233 21.80 1.87 34.85
N GLN A 1234 22.24 1.59 33.62
CA GLN A 1234 23.06 2.53 32.84
C GLN A 1234 22.18 3.51 32.06
N THR A 1235 22.28 4.80 32.39
CA THR A 1235 21.50 5.89 31.78
C THR A 1235 22.30 6.61 30.70
N PHE A 1236 21.77 6.69 29.47
CA PHE A 1236 22.39 7.42 28.36
C PHE A 1236 21.61 8.68 27.98
N SER A 1237 22.31 9.69 27.45
CA SER A 1237 21.76 10.98 26.99
C SER A 1237 21.01 10.87 25.64
N THR A 1238 20.37 9.74 25.40
CA THR A 1238 19.63 9.41 24.17
C THR A 1238 18.15 9.73 24.31
N SER A 1239 17.53 10.09 23.19
CA SER A 1239 16.07 10.18 23.03
C SER A 1239 15.42 8.82 23.28
N LEU A 1240 14.16 8.87 23.70
CA LEU A 1240 13.28 7.71 23.82
C LEU A 1240 12.45 7.61 22.54
N ILE A 1241 12.37 6.42 21.95
CA ILE A 1241 11.67 6.17 20.69
C ILE A 1241 10.59 5.11 20.93
N PHE A 1242 9.38 5.35 20.46
CA PHE A 1242 8.32 4.35 20.29
C PHE A 1242 8.15 4.04 18.80
N GLY A 1243 7.70 2.83 18.46
CA GLY A 1243 7.43 2.42 17.08
C GLY A 1243 8.58 1.69 16.36
N GLY A 1244 8.33 1.34 15.10
CA GLY A 1244 9.16 0.47 14.25
C GLY A 1244 8.71 -0.99 14.14
N TYR A 1245 7.72 -1.41 14.94
CA TYR A 1245 7.07 -2.74 14.93
C TYR A 1245 5.59 -2.59 14.55
N SER A 1246 5.08 -3.49 13.72
CA SER A 1246 3.76 -3.34 13.09
C SER A 1246 2.61 -3.66 14.05
N GLY A 1247 1.72 -2.70 14.28
CA GLY A 1247 0.57 -2.88 15.19
C GLY A 1247 -0.11 -1.60 15.64
N ILE A 1248 -1.14 -1.76 16.47
CA ILE A 1248 -1.88 -0.68 17.12
C ILE A 1248 -1.36 -0.53 18.55
N TYR A 1249 -1.05 0.70 18.95
CA TYR A 1249 -0.43 1.09 20.21
C TYR A 1249 -1.39 2.06 20.93
N ASP A 1250 -1.87 1.71 22.13
CA ASP A 1250 -2.86 2.54 22.84
C ASP A 1250 -2.20 3.42 23.90
N GLU A 1251 -1.65 2.84 24.95
CA GLU A 1251 -1.04 3.57 26.07
C GLU A 1251 0.38 3.10 26.38
N PHE A 1252 1.26 4.04 26.68
CA PHE A 1252 2.63 3.82 27.16
C PHE A 1252 2.90 4.62 28.43
N ALA A 1253 3.50 3.98 29.44
CA ALA A 1253 3.88 4.62 30.68
C ALA A 1253 5.30 4.21 31.11
N ILE A 1254 6.03 5.14 31.75
CA ILE A 1254 7.35 4.89 32.36
C ILE A 1254 7.34 5.42 33.79
N TYR A 1255 7.93 4.69 34.73
CA TYR A 1255 7.99 5.03 36.16
C TYR A 1255 9.43 5.02 36.69
N LYS A 1256 9.70 5.94 37.61
CA LYS A 1256 10.97 6.08 38.38
C LYS A 1256 11.13 5.05 39.51
N THR A 1257 10.16 4.16 39.70
CA THR A 1257 10.08 3.09 40.69
C THR A 1257 9.64 1.80 40.01
N HIS A 1258 9.84 0.65 40.64
CA HIS A 1258 9.16 -0.57 40.21
C HIS A 1258 7.62 -0.44 40.38
N LEU A 1259 6.90 -1.24 39.61
CA LEU A 1259 5.51 -1.60 39.88
C LEU A 1259 5.48 -3.00 40.49
N ARG A 1260 4.58 -3.21 41.46
CA ARG A 1260 4.35 -4.52 42.10
C ARG A 1260 3.40 -5.38 41.28
N ASP A 1261 3.40 -6.68 41.57
CA ASP A 1261 2.55 -7.66 40.89
C ASP A 1261 1.05 -7.42 41.14
N ASP A 1262 0.68 -6.81 42.27
CA ASP A 1262 -0.69 -6.33 42.54
C ASP A 1262 -1.07 -5.10 41.69
N GLU A 1263 -0.15 -4.16 41.48
CA GLU A 1263 -0.40 -2.97 40.66
C GLU A 1263 -0.53 -3.34 39.18
N ILE A 1264 0.33 -4.23 38.69
CA ILE A 1264 0.28 -4.77 37.31
C ILE A 1264 -1.03 -5.54 37.08
N TYR A 1265 -1.54 -6.27 38.07
CA TYR A 1265 -2.85 -6.92 37.98
C TYR A 1265 -4.01 -5.92 37.97
N ASP A 1266 -3.97 -4.92 38.85
CA ASP A 1266 -4.95 -3.83 38.92
C ASP A 1266 -4.91 -2.89 37.70
N HIS A 1267 -3.79 -2.85 36.96
CA HIS A 1267 -3.68 -2.14 35.69
C HIS A 1267 -4.28 -2.99 34.56
N TYR A 1268 -3.86 -4.25 34.44
CA TYR A 1268 -4.37 -5.21 33.44
C TYR A 1268 -5.89 -5.44 33.51
N THR A 1269 -6.53 -5.26 34.68
CA THR A 1269 -7.97 -5.48 34.87
C THR A 1269 -8.84 -4.21 34.78
N LYS A 1270 -8.25 -3.05 34.47
CA LYS A 1270 -8.98 -1.79 34.21
C LYS A 1270 -9.26 -1.52 32.73
N TYR A 1271 -8.59 -2.24 31.83
CA TYR A 1271 -8.66 -2.12 30.37
C TYR A 1271 -9.24 -3.41 29.77
#